data_AF-A0A1F3F077-F1
#
_entry.id   AF-A0A1F3F077-F1
#
_cell.length_a   1.000
_cell.length_b   1.000
_cell.length_c   1.000
_cell.angle_alpha   90.00
_cell.angle_beta   90.00
_cell.angle_gamma   90.00
#
_symmetry.space_group_name_H-M   'P 1'
#
loop_
_entity.id
_entity.type
_entity.pdbx_description
1 polymer ?
#
loop_
_entity_poly.entity_id
_entity_poly.type
_entity_poly.pdbx_seq_one_letter_code
_entity_poly.pdbx_strand_id
1 'polypeptide(L)'
;MKQHELITKITTLLLQASNEVKDNGKLKLYDINIISEDVLIPILNITFDTQLINLNTEKANYPGIDLATDEHITIGCTKTNKIAFQITSINNIEKIKKTLEEYVKGKFYEKFDEIYIYNLIEKQNSYQNASIKEVAKIVDGKFEFDLNKNVIDRVDIAKKIKTLKPITKIEKICKLLEDQYVYKKHSLLSLEIWESDGRLGYGFSNLINSIDSTTYKTLISEGISNEAKDLLQLLLSKYSTTFSQNYENEKKDKFKNLGFNTYMKAGFNQALNSFLVIKDEINSSLDKEAFAITLKNSFKDFNEKINESDFPLINESNNHPAIKFIKETITKIFLLSGINEDIMDLFVKDFNLNIPKCIVNTFGHDNFLKHIDDTKGKWIRENEKNLLIYMKNLAKLGFVEGEELKYQDTFGTWQDIRGYGLIDEDTNDKSEKNQYYYSKSVKELKELKEIEKFESNLNKVDTLIEEYFDSYKNSNEGYLNNILFLIADFGKGKTSFLHNLASKLAQQYLKTHEGLFPVYINLNEYDKYANSTSLGALAKYLSFRFQIDIKDDYFKKKNYFFLVDSLDECGELSETNIDKVIKDIKEIQNIDSINQRLNRIIIASRPIAKGLKEQITKYKPYKIEIKESKINESKSKEYTSNYISVYGFKKEQFDNYIEFALNNYLALNLKNEKDFSGFSNKIFTRITKRNKIDLYKELYNKVLKESELKRPIFAYMIYKLIISNSNFIDFGKVGVYISFLNQLTRDAKHKDDCKSVCLEDEFVYRNILHASALLWQYKRQSGEQTSLTKADICRTIEGKEIDRDDRKVLNDFKDIESVHFLSHSYLGEKENTLHFQHQSFAEILLAEYYLKVIIKYAIEESTDVEEARIRLSIGLPTDQTIDFLKGLLVLLKECALGDSNDKSVFAKRELLIPLLSSMAINKHNKKLYSTRLNTKWFEKYEDEIFSKNKLNDDIINDFPITQKEINKIEILCKKILESSKVYMLDEPSNHTILFKNELMSIHKFKRNFNEIDKWLALIAGNIIVNEIENKKFFNYNLDATYLFELIRNWNYNYGTVPYWGRELFVGINMENNVFDLVYNNLNLIHLNFSYSYFKRLVINDSNLIQCDFSNSIFEYFNIFYSGIRGLKFNNVDIKGLLYDDSLFNSSLNRYEGRFSLTFCDISQGILFPQKLNNFLKGKKTGRINYSPDYASINYEFGDSMKDSLLSLSGIFKQILKMGESTNFIISSFRFEKPTNNKKENILEKIFIKMIYDLEKEIINEN
;
A
#
# COMPACT_ATOMS: atom_id res chain seq x y z
N MET A 1 35.62 -33.30 -35.19
CA MET A 1 34.30 -33.71 -34.66
C MET A 1 33.86 -32.82 -33.49
N LYS A 2 34.62 -32.70 -32.38
CA LYS A 2 34.26 -31.84 -31.23
C LYS A 2 33.93 -30.36 -31.54
N GLN A 3 34.75 -29.69 -32.36
CA GLN A 3 34.48 -28.28 -32.73
C GLN A 3 33.16 -28.12 -33.49
N HIS A 4 32.80 -29.08 -34.34
CA HIS A 4 31.55 -29.05 -35.10
C HIS A 4 30.35 -29.19 -34.15
N GLU A 5 30.41 -30.14 -33.21
CA GLU A 5 29.36 -30.33 -32.18
C GLU A 5 29.15 -29.07 -31.32
N LEU A 6 30.23 -28.45 -30.84
CA LEU A 6 30.16 -27.22 -30.06
C LEU A 6 29.55 -26.06 -30.85
N ILE A 7 29.93 -25.91 -32.12
CA ILE A 7 29.38 -24.86 -32.99
C ILE A 7 27.90 -25.10 -33.28
N THR A 8 27.48 -26.35 -33.55
CA THR A 8 26.06 -26.69 -33.70
C THR A 8 25.28 -26.33 -32.44
N LYS A 9 25.80 -26.69 -31.25
CA LYS A 9 25.16 -26.40 -29.97
C LYS A 9 25.05 -24.90 -29.69
N ILE A 10 26.13 -24.14 -29.88
CA ILE A 10 26.14 -22.67 -29.76
C ILE A 10 25.14 -22.03 -30.72
N THR A 11 25.05 -22.52 -31.96
CA THR A 11 24.11 -21.99 -32.96
C THR A 11 22.66 -22.20 -32.52
N THR A 12 22.33 -23.36 -31.94
CA THR A 12 21.01 -23.66 -31.39
C THR A 12 20.67 -22.75 -30.20
N LEU A 13 21.60 -22.57 -29.25
CA LEU A 13 21.39 -21.71 -28.08
C LEU A 13 21.21 -20.23 -28.46
N LEU A 14 22.01 -19.71 -29.40
CA LEU A 14 21.86 -18.35 -29.92
C LEU A 14 20.54 -18.15 -30.70
N LEU A 15 20.07 -19.19 -31.39
CA LEU A 15 18.75 -19.16 -32.04
C LEU A 15 17.61 -19.12 -31.02
N GLN A 16 17.71 -19.90 -29.93
CA GLN A 16 16.74 -19.87 -28.84
C GLN A 16 16.64 -18.49 -28.20
N ALA A 17 17.78 -17.88 -27.85
CA ALA A 17 17.83 -16.53 -27.29
C ALA A 17 17.18 -15.49 -28.23
N SER A 18 17.46 -15.58 -29.54
CA SER A 18 16.87 -14.69 -30.55
C SER A 18 15.35 -14.84 -30.68
N ASN A 19 14.84 -16.07 -30.58
CA ASN A 19 13.40 -16.34 -30.60
C ASN A 19 12.71 -15.82 -29.33
N GLU A 20 13.30 -16.01 -28.15
CA GLU A 20 12.77 -15.47 -26.89
C GLU A 20 12.67 -13.94 -26.92
N VAL A 21 13.69 -13.26 -27.45
CA VAL A 21 13.64 -11.80 -27.65
C VAL A 21 12.54 -11.39 -28.62
N LYS A 22 12.35 -12.15 -29.72
CA LYS A 22 11.32 -11.89 -30.72
C LYS A 22 9.91 -12.08 -30.17
N ASP A 23 9.70 -13.12 -29.36
CA ASP A 23 8.41 -13.44 -28.76
C ASP A 23 8.03 -12.44 -27.66
N ASN A 24 8.99 -12.05 -26.81
CA ASN A 24 8.78 -11.03 -25.78
C ASN A 24 8.56 -9.63 -26.38
N GLY A 25 9.25 -9.29 -27.48
CA GLY A 25 9.01 -8.05 -28.23
C GLY A 25 7.57 -7.95 -28.78
N LYS A 26 6.95 -9.07 -29.18
CA LYS A 26 5.54 -9.11 -29.60
C LYS A 26 4.56 -8.98 -28.44
N LEU A 27 4.98 -9.36 -27.22
CA LEU A 27 4.21 -9.22 -25.99
C LEU A 27 4.38 -7.85 -25.30
N LYS A 28 5.10 -6.90 -25.92
CA LYS A 28 5.48 -5.59 -25.36
C LYS A 28 6.31 -5.67 -24.06
N LEU A 29 6.99 -6.78 -23.82
CA LEU A 29 7.92 -6.97 -22.70
C LEU A 29 9.34 -6.65 -23.16
N TYR A 30 9.75 -5.39 -23.00
CA TYR A 30 11.04 -4.88 -23.52
C TYR A 30 12.25 -5.16 -22.60
N ASP A 31 12.02 -5.70 -21.40
CA ASP A 31 13.06 -5.95 -20.39
C ASP A 31 14.14 -6.95 -20.83
N ILE A 32 13.81 -7.81 -21.81
CA ILE A 32 14.76 -8.80 -22.32
C ILE A 32 15.94 -8.18 -23.07
N ASN A 33 15.80 -6.98 -23.64
CA ASN A 33 16.92 -6.31 -24.31
C ASN A 33 18.00 -5.91 -23.29
N ILE A 34 17.59 -5.36 -22.15
CA ILE A 34 18.47 -4.94 -21.05
C ILE A 34 19.15 -6.16 -20.42
N ILE A 35 18.38 -7.24 -20.17
CA ILE A 35 18.93 -8.50 -19.66
C ILE A 35 19.91 -9.13 -20.68
N SER A 36 19.64 -8.99 -21.98
CA SER A 36 20.51 -9.51 -23.04
C SER A 36 21.85 -8.78 -23.11
N GLU A 37 21.93 -7.50 -22.73
CA GLU A 37 23.18 -6.75 -22.69
C GLU A 37 24.19 -7.39 -21.73
N ASP A 38 23.78 -7.69 -20.50
CA ASP A 38 24.66 -8.29 -19.49
C ASP A 38 25.07 -9.73 -19.83
N VAL A 39 24.16 -10.49 -20.44
CA VAL A 39 24.44 -11.86 -20.89
C VAL A 39 25.42 -11.88 -22.07
N LEU A 40 25.37 -10.87 -22.95
CA LEU A 40 26.23 -10.80 -24.14
C LEU A 40 27.66 -10.38 -23.82
N ILE A 41 27.92 -9.61 -22.75
CA ILE A 41 29.26 -9.15 -22.35
C ILE A 41 30.30 -10.29 -22.34
N PRO A 42 30.14 -11.37 -21.55
CA PRO A 42 31.15 -12.42 -21.49
C PRO A 42 31.33 -13.16 -22.82
N ILE A 43 30.30 -13.23 -23.66
CA ILE A 43 30.35 -13.87 -24.99
C ILE A 43 31.10 -12.99 -25.99
N LEU A 44 30.77 -11.69 -26.05
CA LEU A 44 31.40 -10.71 -26.92
C LEU A 44 32.85 -10.48 -26.53
N ASN A 45 33.17 -10.46 -25.23
CA ASN A 45 34.54 -10.37 -24.72
C ASN A 45 35.42 -11.49 -25.27
N ILE A 46 34.93 -12.73 -25.29
CA ILE A 46 35.70 -13.85 -25.84
C ILE A 46 35.73 -13.80 -27.38
N THR A 47 34.66 -13.36 -28.02
CA THR A 47 34.49 -13.38 -29.49
C THR A 47 35.29 -12.28 -30.19
N PHE A 48 35.40 -11.10 -29.58
CA PHE A 48 36.09 -9.92 -30.12
C PHE A 48 37.40 -9.61 -29.39
N ASP A 49 37.78 -10.42 -28.39
CA ASP A 49 38.99 -10.25 -27.58
C ASP A 49 39.04 -8.85 -26.92
N THR A 50 37.94 -8.52 -26.22
CA THR A 50 37.69 -7.20 -25.61
C THR A 50 37.24 -7.34 -24.14
N GLN A 51 37.13 -6.21 -23.44
CA GLN A 51 36.67 -6.12 -22.05
C GLN A 51 35.53 -5.10 -21.96
N LEU A 52 34.36 -5.51 -22.40
CA LEU A 52 33.15 -4.71 -22.39
C LEU A 52 32.56 -4.60 -20.99
N ILE A 53 32.04 -3.41 -20.68
CA ILE A 53 31.17 -3.13 -19.54
C ILE A 53 29.81 -2.65 -20.08
N ASN A 54 28.76 -2.83 -19.28
CA ASN A 54 27.44 -2.28 -19.60
C ASN A 54 27.41 -0.79 -19.22
N LEU A 55 27.29 0.11 -20.20
CA LEU A 55 27.28 1.56 -19.95
C LEU A 55 26.00 2.04 -19.26
N ASN A 56 24.92 1.23 -19.29
CA ASN A 56 23.72 1.50 -18.50
C ASN A 56 23.97 1.45 -16.98
N THR A 57 25.08 0.84 -16.53
CA THR A 57 25.50 0.87 -15.11
C THR A 57 26.14 2.19 -14.70
N GLU A 58 26.73 2.95 -15.63
CA GLU A 58 27.32 4.27 -15.36
C GLU A 58 26.30 5.40 -15.53
N LYS A 59 25.43 5.29 -16.53
CA LYS A 59 24.35 6.24 -16.79
C LYS A 59 23.21 5.50 -17.49
N ALA A 60 22.04 5.45 -16.84
CA ALA A 60 20.86 4.83 -17.42
C ALA A 60 20.51 5.45 -18.79
N ASN A 61 20.29 4.59 -19.79
CA ASN A 61 20.03 4.96 -21.19
C ASN A 61 21.19 5.75 -21.81
N TYR A 62 22.38 5.16 -21.80
CA TYR A 62 23.56 5.77 -22.43
C TYR A 62 23.28 6.01 -23.94
N PRO A 63 23.46 7.23 -24.46
CA PRO A 63 22.98 7.58 -25.80
C PRO A 63 23.83 6.90 -26.89
N GLY A 64 23.18 6.10 -27.73
CA GLY A 64 23.76 5.51 -28.94
C GLY A 64 24.78 4.38 -28.74
N ILE A 65 25.06 3.93 -27.52
CA ILE A 65 25.93 2.79 -27.21
C ILE A 65 25.44 2.13 -25.91
N ASP A 66 25.35 0.80 -25.87
CA ASP A 66 24.94 0.06 -24.67
C ASP A 66 26.14 -0.61 -23.98
N LEU A 67 27.06 -1.21 -24.75
CA LEU A 67 28.28 -1.85 -24.23
C LEU A 67 29.52 -1.18 -24.81
N ALA A 68 30.55 -0.97 -24.00
CA ALA A 68 31.82 -0.46 -24.52
C ALA A 68 33.02 -0.98 -23.74
N THR A 69 34.20 -0.98 -24.37
CA THR A 69 35.45 -1.36 -23.70
C THR A 69 35.76 -0.41 -22.54
N ASP A 70 36.03 -0.97 -21.36
CA ASP A 70 36.40 -0.20 -20.17
C ASP A 70 37.77 0.49 -20.34
N GLU A 71 37.80 1.82 -20.26
CA GLU A 71 39.03 2.62 -20.37
C GLU A 71 39.92 2.53 -19.11
N HIS A 72 39.37 2.12 -17.96
CA HIS A 72 40.08 2.07 -16.68
C HIS A 72 40.92 0.80 -16.48
N ILE A 73 40.72 -0.24 -17.29
CA ILE A 73 41.52 -1.48 -17.26
C ILE A 73 42.69 -1.35 -18.25
N THR A 74 43.66 -0.48 -17.95
CA THR A 74 44.87 -0.31 -18.77
C THR A 74 46.14 -0.59 -17.97
N ILE A 75 46.29 -1.80 -17.44
CA ILE A 75 47.59 -2.28 -16.93
C ILE A 75 47.87 -3.67 -17.52
N GLY A 76 48.75 -3.70 -18.53
CA GLY A 76 49.47 -4.92 -18.94
C GLY A 76 49.02 -5.62 -20.23
N CYS A 77 47.95 -5.19 -20.92
CA CYS A 77 47.54 -5.80 -22.19
C CYS A 77 47.92 -4.93 -23.39
N THR A 78 48.72 -5.49 -24.30
CA THR A 78 49.13 -4.84 -25.54
C THR A 78 48.06 -5.10 -26.62
N LYS A 79 47.35 -4.04 -27.03
CA LYS A 79 46.26 -4.01 -28.03
C LYS A 79 44.96 -4.72 -27.62
N THR A 80 44.15 -4.08 -26.77
CA THR A 80 42.70 -4.32 -26.77
C THR A 80 42.07 -3.38 -27.81
N ASN A 81 41.32 -3.93 -28.77
CA ASN A 81 40.55 -3.10 -29.69
C ASN A 81 39.48 -2.35 -28.87
N LYS A 82 39.41 -1.01 -28.98
CA LYS A 82 38.37 -0.24 -28.28
C LYS A 82 37.09 -0.32 -29.08
N ILE A 83 36.15 -1.15 -28.64
CA ILE A 83 34.94 -1.46 -29.39
C ILE A 83 33.71 -1.03 -28.60
N ALA A 84 32.75 -0.44 -29.30
CA ALA A 84 31.41 -0.12 -28.80
C ALA A 84 30.36 -1.03 -29.46
N PHE A 85 29.34 -1.44 -28.72
CA PHE A 85 28.17 -2.15 -29.22
C PHE A 85 26.88 -1.41 -28.85
N GLN A 86 26.03 -1.20 -29.84
CA GLN A 86 24.60 -0.99 -29.60
C GLN A 86 23.90 -2.35 -29.73
N ILE A 87 23.18 -2.76 -28.70
CA ILE A 87 22.31 -3.92 -28.69
C ILE A 87 20.90 -3.45 -29.05
N THR A 88 20.25 -4.12 -30.01
CA THR A 88 18.87 -3.78 -30.39
C THR A 88 18.09 -4.98 -30.86
N SER A 89 16.77 -4.94 -30.72
CA SER A 89 15.85 -5.90 -31.35
C SER A 89 15.07 -5.29 -32.52
N ILE A 90 15.40 -4.07 -32.94
CA ILE A 90 14.77 -3.36 -34.06
C ILE A 90 15.71 -3.39 -35.26
N ASN A 91 15.28 -3.99 -36.37
CA ASN A 91 16.09 -4.16 -37.57
C ASN A 91 15.87 -3.10 -38.67
N ASN A 92 15.17 -1.99 -38.35
CA ASN A 92 14.91 -0.88 -39.28
C ASN A 92 16.15 0.02 -39.44
N ILE A 93 16.42 0.45 -40.69
CA ILE A 93 17.46 1.42 -41.03
C ILE A 93 17.34 2.75 -40.28
N GLU A 94 16.14 3.20 -39.92
CA GLU A 94 15.95 4.43 -39.13
C GLU A 94 16.58 4.34 -37.74
N LYS A 95 16.52 3.16 -37.10
CA LYS A 95 17.16 2.92 -35.80
C LYS A 95 18.69 2.98 -35.94
N ILE A 96 19.24 2.41 -37.01
CA ILE A 96 20.67 2.48 -37.32
C ILE A 96 21.11 3.93 -37.51
N LYS A 97 20.37 4.72 -38.30
CA LYS A 97 20.65 6.15 -38.50
C LYS A 97 20.64 6.92 -37.19
N LYS A 98 19.61 6.72 -36.37
CA LYS A 98 19.48 7.39 -35.07
C LYS A 98 20.64 7.06 -34.14
N THR A 99 21.02 5.77 -34.04
CA THR A 99 22.17 5.34 -33.25
C THR A 99 23.47 6.01 -33.73
N LEU A 100 23.71 6.08 -35.04
CA LEU A 100 24.91 6.74 -35.58
C LEU A 100 24.90 8.26 -35.39
N GLU A 101 23.73 8.92 -35.49
CA GLU A 101 23.60 10.34 -35.19
C GLU A 101 23.90 10.65 -33.72
N GLU A 102 23.39 9.83 -32.79
CA GLU A 102 23.71 9.92 -31.36
C GLU A 102 25.21 9.65 -31.13
N TYR A 103 25.78 8.69 -31.85
CA TYR A 103 27.20 8.35 -31.76
C TYR A 103 28.13 9.49 -32.20
N VAL A 104 27.77 10.17 -33.29
CA VAL A 104 28.49 11.35 -33.80
C VAL A 104 28.28 12.57 -32.90
N LYS A 105 27.05 12.81 -32.40
CA LYS A 105 26.74 13.91 -31.48
C LYS A 105 27.51 13.78 -30.16
N GLY A 106 27.62 12.55 -29.64
CA GLY A 106 28.38 12.23 -28.43
C GLY A 106 29.90 12.20 -28.60
N LYS A 107 30.41 12.37 -29.83
CA LYS A 107 31.84 12.26 -30.18
C LYS A 107 32.48 10.93 -29.76
N PHE A 108 31.72 9.84 -29.70
CA PHE A 108 32.25 8.56 -29.22
C PHE A 108 33.27 7.91 -30.17
N TYR A 109 33.29 8.34 -31.44
CA TYR A 109 34.33 7.96 -32.42
C TYR A 109 35.74 8.45 -32.04
N GLU A 110 35.89 9.42 -31.12
CA GLU A 110 37.20 9.81 -30.57
C GLU A 110 37.69 8.82 -29.49
N LYS A 111 36.79 8.00 -28.93
CA LYS A 111 37.06 7.08 -27.83
C LYS A 111 37.15 5.62 -28.26
N PHE A 112 36.31 5.20 -29.20
CA PHE A 112 36.25 3.82 -29.67
C PHE A 112 36.62 3.75 -31.15
N ASP A 113 37.42 2.74 -31.50
CA ASP A 113 37.96 2.52 -32.84
C ASP A 113 36.87 1.95 -33.79
N GLU A 114 35.97 1.12 -33.25
CA GLU A 114 34.89 0.48 -33.99
C GLU A 114 33.56 0.51 -33.21
N ILE A 115 32.46 0.70 -33.94
CA ILE A 115 31.10 0.48 -33.42
C ILE A 115 30.41 -0.65 -34.19
N TYR A 116 29.81 -1.57 -33.44
CA TYR A 116 28.92 -2.61 -33.96
C TYR A 116 27.49 -2.37 -33.50
N ILE A 117 26.53 -2.68 -34.37
CA ILE A 117 25.12 -2.76 -34.00
C ILE A 117 24.76 -4.24 -33.99
N TYR A 118 24.61 -4.80 -32.80
CA TYR A 118 24.19 -6.18 -32.62
C TYR A 118 22.68 -6.27 -32.56
N ASN A 119 22.11 -6.89 -33.58
CA ASN A 119 20.70 -7.16 -33.63
C ASN A 119 20.41 -8.52 -32.96
N LEU A 120 19.63 -8.48 -31.88
CA LEU A 120 19.17 -9.65 -31.14
C LEU A 120 18.26 -10.54 -31.99
N ILE A 121 17.61 -9.95 -33.00
CA ILE A 121 16.88 -10.66 -34.04
C ILE A 121 17.65 -10.66 -35.37
N GLU A 122 17.12 -11.32 -36.39
CA GLU A 122 17.73 -11.34 -37.72
C GLU A 122 17.88 -9.93 -38.30
N LYS A 123 19.10 -9.60 -38.73
CA LYS A 123 19.39 -8.34 -39.42
C LYS A 123 18.74 -8.33 -40.80
N GLN A 124 18.60 -7.14 -41.38
CA GLN A 124 18.06 -7.00 -42.74
C GLN A 124 19.01 -7.66 -43.77
N ASN A 125 18.47 -8.51 -44.66
CA ASN A 125 19.26 -9.28 -45.63
C ASN A 125 20.07 -8.42 -46.61
N SER A 126 19.58 -7.23 -46.95
CA SER A 126 20.30 -6.26 -47.79
C SER A 126 19.79 -4.84 -47.52
N TYR A 127 20.69 -3.86 -47.53
CA TYR A 127 20.36 -2.44 -47.43
C TYR A 127 20.33 -1.82 -48.82
N GLN A 128 19.35 -0.97 -49.11
CA GLN A 128 19.24 -0.31 -50.42
C GLN A 128 20.42 0.66 -50.63
N ASN A 129 20.85 0.84 -51.88
CA ASN A 129 21.94 1.78 -52.23
C ASN A 129 21.67 3.22 -51.74
N ALA A 130 20.40 3.63 -51.63
CA ALA A 130 20.03 4.91 -51.06
C ALA A 130 20.38 5.00 -49.55
N SER A 131 20.05 3.97 -48.78
CA SER A 131 20.35 3.89 -47.35
C SER A 131 21.85 3.88 -47.05
N ILE A 132 22.65 3.22 -47.90
CA ILE A 132 24.12 3.21 -47.77
C ILE A 132 24.68 4.63 -47.96
N LYS A 133 24.17 5.38 -48.96
CA LYS A 133 24.59 6.77 -49.21
C LYS A 133 24.20 7.70 -48.07
N GLU A 134 23.05 7.49 -47.45
CA GLU A 134 22.59 8.30 -46.31
C GLU A 134 23.41 8.03 -45.04
N VAL A 135 23.74 6.77 -44.74
CA VAL A 135 24.63 6.43 -43.63
C VAL A 135 26.02 7.02 -43.85
N ALA A 136 26.55 6.96 -45.07
CA ALA A 136 27.83 7.59 -45.40
C ALA A 136 27.83 9.11 -45.15
N LYS A 137 26.70 9.80 -45.35
CA LYS A 137 26.55 11.22 -45.01
C LYS A 137 26.51 11.48 -43.50
N ILE A 138 25.91 10.60 -42.71
CA ILE A 138 25.84 10.75 -41.24
C ILE A 138 27.22 10.54 -40.62
N VAL A 139 27.94 9.52 -41.10
CA VAL A 139 29.32 9.22 -40.66
C VAL A 139 30.28 10.33 -41.09
N ASP A 140 30.05 10.93 -42.28
CA ASP A 140 30.81 12.07 -42.80
C ASP A 140 32.34 11.84 -42.80
N GLY A 141 32.76 10.59 -43.02
CA GLY A 141 34.16 10.18 -42.99
C GLY A 141 34.86 10.23 -41.62
N LYS A 142 34.12 10.44 -40.51
CA LYS A 142 34.71 10.57 -39.16
C LYS A 142 35.22 9.24 -38.57
N PHE A 143 34.65 8.11 -38.98
CA PHE A 143 35.06 6.76 -38.59
C PHE A 143 34.65 5.75 -39.67
N GLU A 144 35.20 4.53 -39.64
CA GLU A 144 34.82 3.48 -40.59
C GLU A 144 33.55 2.75 -40.11
N PHE A 145 32.48 2.79 -40.93
CA PHE A 145 31.25 2.03 -40.68
C PHE A 145 30.65 1.49 -41.98
N ASP A 146 30.58 0.17 -42.10
CA ASP A 146 30.00 -0.55 -43.22
C ASP A 146 28.76 -1.33 -42.74
N LEU A 147 27.59 -1.00 -43.29
CA LEU A 147 26.31 -1.65 -42.94
C LEU A 147 26.35 -3.18 -43.05
N ASN A 148 27.14 -3.73 -43.97
CA ASN A 148 27.23 -5.18 -44.16
C ASN A 148 28.19 -5.86 -43.17
N LYS A 149 29.13 -5.10 -42.58
CA LYS A 149 30.15 -5.62 -41.65
C LYS A 149 29.86 -5.28 -40.18
N ASN A 150 29.38 -4.07 -39.92
CA ASN A 150 29.18 -3.52 -38.58
C ASN A 150 27.78 -3.76 -38.02
N VAL A 151 26.79 -4.08 -38.88
CA VAL A 151 25.49 -4.60 -38.41
C VAL A 151 25.56 -6.12 -38.41
N ILE A 152 25.51 -6.70 -37.22
CA ILE A 152 25.76 -8.12 -36.97
C ILE A 152 24.59 -8.74 -36.23
N ASP A 153 24.36 -10.03 -36.46
CA ASP A 153 23.35 -10.83 -35.75
C ASP A 153 23.94 -12.14 -35.23
N ARG A 154 23.07 -13.00 -34.70
CA ARG A 154 23.43 -14.34 -34.19
C ARG A 154 24.22 -15.19 -35.19
N VAL A 155 23.98 -15.05 -36.50
CA VAL A 155 24.65 -15.85 -37.54
C VAL A 155 26.08 -15.34 -37.72
N ASP A 156 26.28 -14.03 -37.69
CA ASP A 156 27.60 -13.43 -37.81
C ASP A 156 28.48 -13.73 -36.58
N ILE A 157 27.89 -13.67 -35.38
CA ILE A 157 28.58 -14.10 -34.15
C ILE A 157 28.97 -15.59 -34.24
N ALA A 158 28.05 -16.48 -34.63
CA ALA A 158 28.35 -17.90 -34.77
C ALA A 158 29.48 -18.16 -35.80
N LYS A 159 29.49 -17.43 -36.93
CA LYS A 159 30.58 -17.48 -37.91
C LYS A 159 31.91 -17.04 -37.30
N LYS A 160 31.92 -15.96 -36.49
CA LYS A 160 33.13 -15.46 -35.84
C LYS A 160 33.64 -16.44 -34.77
N ILE A 161 32.75 -17.01 -33.95
CA ILE A 161 33.07 -18.06 -32.98
C ILE A 161 33.69 -19.28 -33.66
N LYS A 162 33.18 -19.69 -34.83
CA LYS A 162 33.73 -20.82 -35.62
C LYS A 162 35.21 -20.61 -35.98
N THR A 163 35.68 -19.37 -36.09
CA THR A 163 37.07 -19.03 -36.42
C THR A 163 38.00 -18.93 -35.21
N LEU A 164 37.47 -18.95 -33.98
CA LEU A 164 38.27 -18.80 -32.76
C LEU A 164 39.22 -19.98 -32.53
N LYS A 165 40.44 -19.64 -32.09
CA LYS A 165 41.45 -20.59 -31.62
C LYS A 165 42.06 -20.07 -30.31
N PRO A 166 42.41 -20.94 -29.34
CA PRO A 166 42.19 -22.40 -29.30
C PRO A 166 40.72 -22.79 -29.05
N ILE A 167 40.38 -24.08 -29.27
CA ILE A 167 39.02 -24.63 -29.09
C ILE A 167 38.44 -24.40 -27.69
N THR A 168 39.28 -24.20 -26.68
CA THR A 168 38.87 -23.89 -25.30
C THR A 168 38.13 -22.55 -25.18
N LYS A 169 38.34 -21.58 -26.08
CA LYS A 169 37.52 -20.36 -26.16
C LYS A 169 36.08 -20.69 -26.58
N ILE A 170 35.91 -21.62 -27.53
CA ILE A 170 34.60 -22.08 -28.01
C ILE A 170 33.87 -22.87 -26.90
N GLU A 171 34.58 -23.72 -26.17
CA GLU A 171 34.03 -24.46 -25.02
C GLU A 171 33.52 -23.52 -23.92
N LYS A 172 34.27 -22.46 -23.60
CA LYS A 172 33.85 -21.44 -22.64
C LYS A 172 32.57 -20.72 -23.08
N ILE A 173 32.48 -20.30 -24.34
CA ILE A 173 31.27 -19.66 -24.87
C ILE A 173 30.08 -20.62 -24.82
N CYS A 174 30.27 -21.88 -25.20
CA CYS A 174 29.23 -22.90 -25.11
C CYS A 174 28.71 -23.04 -23.67
N LYS A 175 29.62 -23.09 -22.69
CA LYS A 175 29.27 -23.19 -21.27
C LYS A 175 28.53 -21.95 -20.75
N LEU A 176 28.97 -20.75 -21.13
CA LEU A 176 28.30 -19.49 -20.74
C LEU A 176 26.87 -19.43 -21.27
N LEU A 177 26.66 -19.83 -22.53
CA LEU A 177 25.34 -19.93 -23.12
C LEU A 177 24.50 -21.03 -22.44
N GLU A 178 25.11 -22.14 -22.07
CA GLU A 178 24.44 -23.20 -21.32
C GLU A 178 23.99 -22.71 -19.94
N ASP A 179 24.87 -22.11 -19.15
CA ASP A 179 24.54 -21.65 -17.79
C ASP A 179 23.39 -20.62 -17.79
N GLN A 180 23.27 -19.82 -18.86
CA GLN A 180 22.22 -18.81 -19.01
C GLN A 180 20.91 -19.36 -19.59
N TYR A 181 20.96 -20.30 -20.53
CA TYR A 181 19.79 -20.75 -21.30
C TYR A 181 19.38 -22.22 -21.07
N VAL A 182 20.06 -22.98 -20.19
CA VAL A 182 19.74 -24.41 -19.91
C VAL A 182 18.48 -24.61 -19.06
N TYR A 183 17.84 -23.55 -18.54
CA TYR A 183 16.65 -23.70 -17.71
C TYR A 183 15.36 -23.13 -18.31
N LYS A 184 15.01 -23.61 -19.51
CA LYS A 184 13.62 -23.87 -19.91
C LYS A 184 13.61 -24.72 -21.18
N LYS A 185 12.86 -25.82 -21.12
CA LYS A 185 12.55 -26.77 -22.22
C LYS A 185 13.55 -27.91 -22.45
N HIS A 186 13.68 -28.76 -21.44
CA HIS A 186 13.52 -30.20 -21.68
C HIS A 186 12.37 -30.72 -20.82
N SER A 187 11.14 -30.46 -21.27
CA SER A 187 10.08 -31.42 -20.97
C SER A 187 10.49 -32.72 -21.68
N LEU A 188 10.28 -33.86 -21.01
CA LEU A 188 10.59 -35.20 -21.51
C LEU A 188 9.85 -35.56 -22.83
N LEU A 189 9.07 -34.63 -23.41
CA LEU A 189 8.33 -34.75 -24.67
C LEU A 189 9.08 -34.16 -25.89
N SER A 190 10.19 -33.45 -25.69
CA SER A 190 10.99 -32.83 -26.76
C SER A 190 11.72 -33.83 -27.69
N LEU A 191 11.63 -35.14 -27.44
CA LEU A 191 12.18 -36.17 -28.33
C LEU A 191 11.20 -36.72 -29.37
N GLU A 192 9.91 -36.38 -29.29
CA GLU A 192 8.91 -36.97 -30.20
C GLU A 192 8.27 -35.96 -31.15
N ILE A 193 7.93 -34.74 -30.70
CA ILE A 193 7.15 -33.75 -31.49
C ILE A 193 7.95 -32.99 -32.55
N TRP A 194 9.24 -32.80 -32.31
CA TRP A 194 10.11 -31.94 -33.10
C TRP A 194 11.29 -32.76 -33.62
N GLU A 195 11.78 -32.47 -34.83
CA GLU A 195 13.12 -32.93 -35.19
C GLU A 195 14.14 -32.36 -34.19
N SER A 196 15.31 -32.99 -34.07
CA SER A 196 16.36 -32.60 -33.12
C SER A 196 16.85 -31.15 -33.28
N ASP A 197 16.37 -30.44 -34.30
CA ASP A 197 16.64 -29.04 -34.62
C ASP A 197 15.50 -28.07 -34.24
N GLY A 198 14.41 -28.54 -33.60
CA GLY A 198 13.31 -27.69 -33.17
C GLY A 198 12.37 -27.27 -34.31
N ARG A 199 12.15 -28.13 -35.31
CA ARG A 199 11.08 -27.97 -36.33
C ARG A 199 9.94 -28.98 -36.14
N LEU A 200 8.69 -28.53 -36.38
CA LEU A 200 7.53 -29.41 -36.56
C LEU A 200 7.83 -30.42 -37.68
N GLY A 201 7.50 -31.70 -37.44
CA GLY A 201 7.87 -32.82 -38.32
C GLY A 201 7.63 -32.59 -39.82
N TYR A 202 8.46 -33.25 -40.63
CA TYR A 202 8.57 -33.16 -42.10
C TYR A 202 7.25 -33.01 -42.89
N GLY A 203 6.13 -33.57 -42.40
CA GLY A 203 4.81 -33.46 -43.05
C GLY A 203 4.15 -32.07 -43.02
N PHE A 204 4.30 -31.27 -41.95
CA PHE A 204 3.63 -29.96 -41.82
C PHE A 204 4.38 -28.84 -42.54
N SER A 205 5.72 -28.88 -42.50
CA SER A 205 6.60 -27.96 -43.22
C SER A 205 6.47 -28.12 -44.74
N ASN A 206 6.33 -29.35 -45.24
CA ASN A 206 6.04 -29.61 -46.65
C ASN A 206 4.65 -29.12 -47.07
N LEU A 207 3.63 -29.19 -46.20
CA LEU A 207 2.32 -28.59 -46.48
C LEU A 207 2.45 -27.08 -46.67
N ILE A 208 3.10 -26.37 -45.74
CA ILE A 208 3.32 -24.92 -45.82
C ILE A 208 4.12 -24.54 -47.09
N ASN A 209 5.13 -25.32 -47.43
CA ASN A 209 5.97 -25.09 -48.62
C ASN A 209 5.27 -25.46 -49.95
N SER A 210 4.29 -26.37 -49.93
CA SER A 210 3.48 -26.74 -51.12
C SER A 210 2.43 -25.67 -51.50
N ILE A 211 2.18 -24.71 -50.60
CA ILE A 211 1.30 -23.56 -50.81
C ILE A 211 2.14 -22.40 -51.40
N ASP A 212 2.78 -22.63 -52.53
CA ASP A 212 3.37 -21.56 -53.34
C ASP A 212 2.26 -20.92 -54.21
N SER A 213 2.40 -19.62 -54.49
CA SER A 213 1.71 -18.87 -55.55
C SER A 213 1.57 -19.63 -56.87
N THR A 214 2.47 -20.57 -57.17
CA THR A 214 2.38 -21.48 -58.32
C THR A 214 1.15 -22.39 -58.27
N THR A 215 0.78 -22.93 -57.10
CA THR A 215 -0.44 -23.73 -56.92
C THR A 215 -1.70 -22.93 -57.25
N TYR A 216 -1.73 -21.66 -56.82
CA TYR A 216 -2.82 -20.73 -57.14
C TYR A 216 -2.87 -20.38 -58.63
N LYS A 217 -1.70 -20.20 -59.26
CA LYS A 217 -1.57 -19.93 -60.70
C LYS A 217 -1.95 -21.13 -61.57
N THR A 218 -1.70 -22.37 -61.13
CA THR A 218 -2.08 -23.60 -61.86
C THR A 218 -3.59 -23.84 -61.83
N LEU A 219 -4.23 -23.54 -60.70
CA LEU A 219 -5.68 -23.67 -60.55
C LEU A 219 -6.46 -22.64 -61.39
N ILE A 220 -5.85 -21.46 -61.63
CA ILE A 220 -6.39 -20.44 -62.55
C ILE A 220 -6.28 -20.89 -64.01
N SER A 221 -5.25 -21.65 -64.39
CA SER A 221 -5.11 -22.18 -65.75
C SER A 221 -6.05 -23.35 -66.09
N GLU A 222 -6.71 -23.96 -65.09
CA GLU A 222 -7.57 -25.14 -65.25
C GLU A 222 -9.10 -24.82 -65.29
N GLY A 223 -9.50 -23.55 -65.40
CA GLY A 223 -10.89 -23.18 -65.75
C GLY A 223 -11.88 -23.09 -64.59
N ILE A 224 -11.46 -22.60 -63.42
CA ILE A 224 -12.33 -22.44 -62.24
C ILE A 224 -13.11 -21.13 -62.31
N SER A 225 -14.40 -21.17 -61.96
CA SER A 225 -15.27 -19.99 -61.89
C SER A 225 -14.72 -18.95 -60.88
N ASN A 226 -15.04 -17.67 -61.05
CA ASN A 226 -14.61 -16.60 -60.14
C ASN A 226 -15.40 -16.57 -58.81
N GLU A 227 -16.20 -17.59 -58.51
CA GLU A 227 -17.07 -17.63 -57.33
C GLU A 227 -16.32 -18.16 -56.11
N ALA A 228 -16.47 -17.49 -54.95
CA ALA A 228 -15.79 -17.84 -53.70
C ALA A 228 -15.99 -19.31 -53.30
N LYS A 229 -17.18 -19.86 -53.58
CA LYS A 229 -17.57 -21.22 -53.21
C LYS A 229 -16.72 -22.29 -53.91
N ASP A 230 -16.36 -22.09 -55.18
CA ASP A 230 -15.59 -23.06 -55.96
C ASP A 230 -14.11 -23.02 -55.58
N LEU A 231 -13.59 -21.81 -55.30
CA LEU A 231 -12.22 -21.61 -54.85
C LEU A 231 -11.98 -22.21 -53.45
N LEU A 232 -12.91 -21.97 -52.51
CA LEU A 232 -12.86 -22.51 -51.14
C LEU A 232 -13.01 -24.04 -51.11
N GLN A 233 -13.89 -24.61 -51.93
CA GLN A 233 -14.07 -26.07 -52.03
C GLN A 233 -12.79 -26.76 -52.50
N LEU A 234 -12.18 -26.21 -53.55
CA LEU A 234 -10.97 -26.75 -54.16
C LEU A 234 -9.77 -26.64 -53.22
N LEU A 235 -9.67 -25.55 -52.44
CA LEU A 235 -8.63 -25.41 -51.43
C LEU A 235 -8.81 -26.43 -50.32
N LEU A 236 -10.00 -26.51 -49.71
CA LEU A 236 -10.25 -27.48 -48.63
C LEU A 236 -10.05 -28.94 -49.10
N SER A 237 -10.43 -29.25 -50.34
CA SER A 237 -10.20 -30.58 -50.91
C SER A 237 -8.72 -30.85 -51.18
N LYS A 238 -7.96 -29.86 -51.69
CA LYS A 238 -6.51 -29.96 -51.88
C LYS A 238 -5.76 -30.06 -50.56
N TYR A 239 -6.15 -29.31 -49.54
CA TYR A 239 -5.60 -29.41 -48.18
C TYR A 239 -5.87 -30.78 -47.56
N SER A 240 -7.12 -31.25 -47.61
CA SER A 240 -7.49 -32.58 -47.10
C SER A 240 -6.71 -33.68 -47.85
N THR A 241 -6.57 -33.60 -49.17
CA THR A 241 -5.85 -34.61 -49.97
C THR A 241 -4.34 -34.55 -49.82
N THR A 242 -3.70 -33.38 -49.89
CA THR A 242 -2.25 -33.22 -49.70
C THR A 242 -1.82 -33.60 -48.29
N PHE A 243 -2.58 -33.20 -47.27
CA PHE A 243 -2.31 -33.63 -45.89
C PHE A 243 -2.54 -35.14 -45.73
N SER A 244 -3.59 -35.69 -46.34
CA SER A 244 -3.84 -37.15 -46.30
C SER A 244 -2.76 -37.96 -47.00
N GLN A 245 -2.19 -37.49 -48.12
CA GLN A 245 -1.07 -38.14 -48.82
C GLN A 245 0.22 -38.12 -47.98
N ASN A 246 0.53 -37.00 -47.34
CA ASN A 246 1.68 -36.91 -46.43
C ASN A 246 1.48 -37.76 -45.15
N TYR A 247 0.26 -37.78 -44.61
CA TYR A 247 -0.10 -38.63 -43.48
C TYR A 247 -0.03 -40.13 -43.81
N GLU A 248 -0.43 -40.54 -45.01
CA GLU A 248 -0.33 -41.92 -45.50
C GLU A 248 1.14 -42.38 -45.66
N ASN A 249 2.05 -41.46 -46.00
CA ASN A 249 3.50 -41.74 -46.07
C ASN A 249 4.14 -41.91 -44.68
N GLU A 250 3.56 -41.33 -43.62
CA GLU A 250 4.01 -41.43 -42.21
C GLU A 250 3.30 -42.54 -41.40
N LYS A 251 2.62 -43.49 -42.07
CA LYS A 251 1.70 -44.52 -41.53
C LYS A 251 2.16 -45.39 -40.34
N LYS A 252 3.40 -45.26 -39.84
CA LYS A 252 3.99 -46.17 -38.86
C LYS A 252 3.58 -45.91 -37.41
N ASP A 253 3.04 -44.74 -37.04
CA ASP A 253 2.62 -44.51 -35.66
C ASP A 253 1.54 -43.41 -35.49
N LYS A 254 0.27 -43.82 -35.34
CA LYS A 254 -0.87 -42.90 -35.12
C LYS A 254 -0.81 -42.15 -33.78
N PHE A 255 0.05 -42.59 -32.86
CA PHE A 255 0.20 -42.05 -31.51
C PHE A 255 1.34 -41.04 -31.40
N LYS A 256 2.20 -40.95 -32.42
CA LYS A 256 3.30 -40.00 -32.48
C LYS A 256 2.78 -38.58 -32.27
N ASN A 257 3.51 -37.79 -31.48
CA ASN A 257 3.21 -36.39 -31.17
C ASN A 257 1.87 -36.20 -30.45
N LEU A 258 1.53 -37.11 -29.53
CA LEU A 258 0.24 -37.11 -28.84
C LEU A 258 -0.94 -37.08 -29.84
N GLY A 259 -0.79 -37.74 -31.00
CA GLY A 259 -1.84 -37.83 -32.01
C GLY A 259 -2.13 -36.54 -32.79
N PHE A 260 -1.32 -35.47 -32.65
CA PHE A 260 -1.56 -34.17 -33.27
C PHE A 260 -1.85 -34.23 -34.78
N ASN A 261 -1.07 -35.00 -35.54
CA ASN A 261 -1.26 -35.18 -36.97
C ASN A 261 -2.61 -35.85 -37.29
N THR A 262 -3.05 -36.77 -36.44
CA THR A 262 -4.33 -37.46 -36.55
C THR A 262 -5.51 -36.51 -36.27
N TYR A 263 -5.38 -35.59 -35.30
CA TYR A 263 -6.36 -34.53 -35.06
C TYR A 263 -6.41 -33.51 -36.20
N MET A 264 -5.27 -33.09 -36.76
CA MET A 264 -5.24 -32.21 -37.94
C MET A 264 -5.97 -32.84 -39.13
N LYS A 265 -5.76 -34.14 -39.38
CA LYS A 265 -6.47 -34.88 -40.43
C LYS A 265 -7.98 -34.87 -40.21
N ALA A 266 -8.43 -35.15 -38.99
CA ALA A 266 -9.84 -35.12 -38.63
C ALA A 266 -10.45 -33.71 -38.81
N GLY A 267 -9.73 -32.67 -38.37
CA GLY A 267 -10.14 -31.27 -38.52
C GLY A 267 -10.32 -30.86 -39.98
N PHE A 268 -9.38 -31.18 -40.86
CA PHE A 268 -9.48 -30.83 -42.29
C PHE A 268 -10.61 -31.59 -42.99
N ASN A 269 -10.81 -32.86 -42.66
CA ASN A 269 -11.91 -33.65 -43.21
C ASN A 269 -13.27 -33.11 -42.77
N GLN A 270 -13.42 -32.75 -41.49
CA GLN A 270 -14.66 -32.18 -41.00
C GLN A 270 -14.91 -30.78 -41.56
N ALA A 271 -13.87 -29.96 -41.69
CA ALA A 271 -13.95 -28.65 -42.33
C ALA A 271 -14.48 -28.74 -43.77
N LEU A 272 -13.97 -29.69 -44.57
CA LEU A 272 -14.45 -29.91 -45.92
C LEU A 272 -15.93 -30.34 -45.93
N ASN A 273 -16.32 -31.26 -45.05
CA ASN A 273 -17.71 -31.73 -44.95
C ASN A 273 -18.67 -30.60 -44.55
N SER A 274 -18.32 -29.82 -43.52
CA SER A 274 -19.14 -28.70 -43.06
C SER A 274 -19.21 -27.57 -44.09
N PHE A 275 -18.16 -27.39 -44.90
CA PHE A 275 -18.20 -26.45 -46.02
C PHE A 275 -19.14 -26.90 -47.14
N LEU A 276 -19.23 -28.20 -47.43
CA LEU A 276 -20.15 -28.72 -48.45
C LEU A 276 -21.62 -28.48 -48.09
N VAL A 277 -21.96 -28.42 -46.79
CA VAL A 277 -23.32 -28.14 -46.30
C VAL A 277 -23.76 -26.72 -46.63
N ILE A 278 -22.84 -25.75 -46.55
CA ILE A 278 -23.13 -24.31 -46.76
C ILE A 278 -22.78 -23.82 -48.16
N LYS A 279 -22.19 -24.68 -49.01
CA LYS A 279 -21.57 -24.29 -50.29
C LYS A 279 -22.52 -23.47 -51.18
N ASP A 280 -23.77 -23.91 -51.28
CA ASP A 280 -24.76 -23.35 -52.20
C ASP A 280 -25.34 -22.01 -51.71
N GLU A 281 -25.06 -21.61 -50.46
CA GLU A 281 -25.51 -20.35 -49.87
C GLU A 281 -24.48 -19.21 -50.04
N ILE A 282 -23.27 -19.51 -50.54
CA ILE A 282 -22.18 -18.54 -50.70
C ILE A 282 -22.20 -17.92 -52.11
N ASN A 283 -22.58 -16.64 -52.18
CA ASN A 283 -22.68 -15.88 -53.45
C ASN A 283 -21.60 -14.79 -53.65
N SER A 284 -20.54 -14.75 -52.82
CA SER A 284 -19.53 -13.69 -52.87
C SER A 284 -18.39 -13.98 -53.87
N SER A 285 -17.74 -12.92 -54.36
CA SER A 285 -16.51 -12.98 -55.18
C SER A 285 -15.30 -12.66 -54.33
N LEU A 286 -14.22 -13.43 -54.47
CA LEU A 286 -13.07 -13.42 -53.55
C LEU A 286 -11.87 -12.64 -54.13
N ASP A 287 -11.25 -11.76 -53.33
CA ASP A 287 -9.97 -11.12 -53.67
C ASP A 287 -8.82 -12.14 -53.50
N LYS A 288 -8.19 -12.48 -54.63
CA LYS A 288 -7.21 -13.56 -54.78
C LYS A 288 -5.89 -13.26 -54.05
N GLU A 289 -5.48 -11.99 -53.98
CA GLU A 289 -4.20 -11.61 -53.35
C GLU A 289 -4.34 -11.45 -51.84
N ALA A 290 -5.40 -10.79 -51.38
CA ALA A 290 -5.70 -10.63 -49.96
C ALA A 290 -5.87 -12.00 -49.27
N PHE A 291 -6.53 -12.94 -49.95
CA PHE A 291 -6.72 -14.30 -49.48
C PHE A 291 -5.41 -15.07 -49.33
N ALA A 292 -4.57 -15.08 -50.36
CA ALA A 292 -3.30 -15.83 -50.34
C ALA A 292 -2.35 -15.31 -49.25
N ILE A 293 -2.31 -13.99 -49.03
CA ILE A 293 -1.51 -13.34 -47.99
C ILE A 293 -2.02 -13.73 -46.61
N THR A 294 -3.33 -13.66 -46.38
CA THR A 294 -3.91 -13.97 -45.05
C THR A 294 -3.75 -15.44 -44.69
N LEU A 295 -3.91 -16.33 -45.66
CA LEU A 295 -3.77 -17.75 -45.44
C LEU A 295 -2.32 -18.09 -45.08
N LYS A 296 -1.34 -17.57 -45.84
CA LYS A 296 0.09 -17.69 -45.52
C LYS A 296 0.42 -17.13 -44.13
N ASN A 297 -0.14 -15.98 -43.76
CA ASN A 297 0.07 -15.36 -42.46
C ASN A 297 -0.57 -16.16 -41.33
N SER A 298 -1.75 -16.74 -41.52
CA SER A 298 -2.45 -17.55 -40.49
C SER A 298 -1.69 -18.83 -40.14
N PHE A 299 -1.10 -19.50 -41.14
CA PHE A 299 -0.24 -20.67 -40.89
C PHE A 299 1.08 -20.28 -40.22
N LYS A 300 1.66 -19.13 -40.59
CA LYS A 300 2.86 -18.61 -39.93
C LYS A 300 2.59 -18.23 -38.47
N ASP A 301 1.48 -17.55 -38.23
CA ASP A 301 0.99 -17.18 -36.89
C ASP A 301 0.76 -18.41 -36.02
N PHE A 302 0.14 -19.46 -36.55
CA PHE A 302 -0.07 -20.70 -35.79
C PHE A 302 1.25 -21.38 -35.43
N ASN A 303 2.21 -21.40 -36.36
CA ASN A 303 3.54 -21.94 -36.12
C ASN A 303 4.31 -21.15 -35.04
N GLU A 304 4.08 -19.83 -34.93
CA GLU A 304 4.70 -18.96 -33.92
C GLU A 304 3.93 -18.92 -32.59
N LYS A 305 2.64 -19.29 -32.57
CA LYS A 305 1.75 -19.21 -31.38
C LYS A 305 1.57 -20.52 -30.62
N ILE A 306 1.97 -21.68 -31.15
CA ILE A 306 1.85 -22.96 -30.43
C ILE A 306 2.99 -23.09 -29.43
N ASN A 307 2.67 -23.02 -28.14
CA ASN A 307 3.58 -23.37 -27.07
C ASN A 307 3.41 -24.85 -26.66
N GLU A 308 4.45 -25.50 -26.09
CA GLU A 308 4.31 -26.89 -25.58
C GLU A 308 3.25 -27.00 -24.47
N SER A 309 2.99 -25.89 -23.76
CA SER A 309 1.90 -25.73 -22.79
C SER A 309 0.52 -25.51 -23.42
N ASP A 310 0.47 -25.15 -24.70
CA ASP A 310 -0.76 -24.93 -25.48
C ASP A 310 -1.23 -26.21 -26.17
N PHE A 311 -0.78 -27.37 -25.70
CA PHE A 311 -1.44 -28.65 -25.92
C PHE A 311 -2.27 -28.99 -24.67
N PRO A 312 -3.51 -28.47 -24.52
CA PRO A 312 -4.37 -28.82 -23.40
C PRO A 312 -5.18 -30.07 -23.76
N LEU A 313 -5.32 -31.07 -22.90
CA LEU A 313 -6.18 -31.00 -21.71
C LEU A 313 -7.60 -30.50 -22.00
N ILE A 314 -8.27 -31.00 -23.05
CA ILE A 314 -9.74 -30.92 -23.16
C ILE A 314 -10.27 -32.27 -23.69
N ASN A 315 -11.09 -32.95 -22.89
CA ASN A 315 -11.87 -34.14 -23.31
C ASN A 315 -12.91 -33.80 -24.41
N GLU A 316 -13.02 -32.52 -24.75
CA GLU A 316 -13.90 -31.98 -25.78
C GLU A 316 -13.10 -31.79 -27.08
N SER A 317 -13.46 -32.62 -28.05
CA SER A 317 -12.94 -32.61 -29.42
C SER A 317 -12.83 -31.22 -30.08
N ASN A 318 -13.76 -30.30 -29.75
CA ASN A 318 -13.88 -28.96 -30.35
C ASN A 318 -12.76 -27.98 -29.99
N ASN A 319 -12.02 -28.33 -28.95
CA ASN A 319 -11.19 -27.43 -28.17
C ASN A 319 -9.70 -27.82 -28.25
N HIS A 320 -9.40 -28.94 -28.91
CA HIS A 320 -8.05 -29.37 -29.22
C HIS A 320 -7.34 -28.33 -30.13
N PRO A 321 -6.05 -27.98 -29.90
CA PRO A 321 -5.35 -26.89 -30.61
C PRO A 321 -5.36 -27.04 -32.13
N ALA A 322 -5.14 -28.26 -32.62
CA ALA A 322 -5.24 -28.59 -34.05
C ALA A 322 -6.63 -28.26 -34.63
N ILE A 323 -7.69 -28.60 -33.89
CA ILE A 323 -9.08 -28.42 -34.32
C ILE A 323 -9.47 -26.94 -34.25
N LYS A 324 -9.10 -26.27 -33.15
CA LYS A 324 -9.32 -24.84 -32.96
C LYS A 324 -8.62 -24.02 -34.05
N PHE A 325 -7.38 -24.36 -34.37
CA PHE A 325 -6.65 -23.71 -35.46
C PHE A 325 -7.34 -23.83 -36.81
N ILE A 326 -7.75 -25.04 -37.18
CA ILE A 326 -8.44 -25.27 -38.47
C ILE A 326 -9.73 -24.45 -38.51
N LYS A 327 -10.54 -24.51 -37.44
CA LYS A 327 -11.77 -23.75 -37.31
C LYS A 327 -11.53 -22.24 -37.42
N GLU A 328 -10.65 -21.67 -36.61
CA GLU A 328 -10.36 -20.23 -36.61
C GLU A 328 -9.77 -19.74 -37.94
N THR A 329 -8.93 -20.56 -38.58
CA THR A 329 -8.35 -20.23 -39.88
C THR A 329 -9.44 -20.13 -40.94
N ILE A 330 -10.38 -21.07 -40.96
CA ILE A 330 -11.50 -21.06 -41.91
C ILE A 330 -12.47 -19.93 -41.62
N THR A 331 -12.80 -19.66 -40.34
CA THR A 331 -13.64 -18.54 -39.95
C THR A 331 -13.03 -17.19 -40.36
N LYS A 332 -11.72 -17.00 -40.16
CA LYS A 332 -10.99 -15.81 -40.63
C LYS A 332 -11.04 -15.68 -42.15
N ILE A 333 -10.89 -16.79 -42.86
CA ILE A 333 -11.00 -16.85 -44.31
C ILE A 333 -12.41 -16.41 -44.76
N PHE A 334 -13.47 -16.90 -44.12
CA PHE A 334 -14.85 -16.50 -44.44
C PHE A 334 -15.10 -15.02 -44.22
N LEU A 335 -14.61 -14.47 -43.11
CA LEU A 335 -14.76 -13.06 -42.76
C LEU A 335 -14.10 -12.13 -43.79
N LEU A 336 -12.93 -12.51 -44.30
CA LEU A 336 -12.23 -11.77 -45.36
C LEU A 336 -12.85 -11.93 -46.73
N SER A 337 -13.63 -13.01 -46.93
CA SER A 337 -14.32 -13.31 -48.18
C SER A 337 -15.71 -12.65 -48.26
N GLY A 338 -16.07 -11.82 -47.27
CA GLY A 338 -17.35 -11.12 -47.20
C GLY A 338 -18.56 -12.05 -47.02
N ILE A 339 -18.36 -13.24 -46.43
CA ILE A 339 -19.44 -14.17 -46.12
C ILE A 339 -20.23 -13.66 -44.91
N ASN A 340 -21.56 -13.76 -44.96
CA ASN A 340 -22.45 -13.32 -43.87
C ASN A 340 -22.22 -14.12 -42.58
N GLU A 341 -22.36 -13.44 -41.44
CA GLU A 341 -22.23 -14.00 -40.08
C GLU A 341 -23.17 -15.20 -39.87
N ASP A 342 -24.40 -15.17 -40.39
CA ASP A 342 -25.36 -16.28 -40.30
C ASP A 342 -24.84 -17.59 -40.95
N ILE A 343 -24.17 -17.47 -42.09
CA ILE A 343 -23.60 -18.62 -42.83
C ILE A 343 -22.35 -19.16 -42.10
N MET A 344 -21.57 -18.26 -41.52
CA MET A 344 -20.42 -18.62 -40.68
C MET A 344 -20.86 -19.37 -39.41
N ASP A 345 -21.97 -18.96 -38.80
CA ASP A 345 -22.54 -19.64 -37.64
C ASP A 345 -23.06 -21.03 -37.99
N LEU A 346 -23.68 -21.21 -39.16
CA LEU A 346 -24.10 -22.52 -39.67
C LEU A 346 -22.90 -23.46 -39.88
N PHE A 347 -21.80 -22.96 -40.44
CA PHE A 347 -20.54 -23.72 -40.57
C PHE A 347 -20.01 -24.17 -39.21
N VAL A 348 -19.86 -23.22 -38.29
CA VAL A 348 -19.28 -23.48 -36.96
C VAL A 348 -20.15 -24.46 -36.18
N LYS A 349 -21.48 -24.36 -36.31
CA LYS A 349 -22.44 -25.29 -35.69
C LYS A 349 -22.28 -26.71 -36.22
N ASP A 350 -22.26 -26.90 -37.54
CA ASP A 350 -22.08 -28.24 -38.14
C ASP A 350 -20.71 -28.84 -37.81
N PHE A 351 -19.64 -28.02 -37.87
CA PHE A 351 -18.28 -28.44 -37.57
C PHE A 351 -18.16 -28.96 -36.12
N ASN A 352 -18.67 -28.19 -35.16
CA ASN A 352 -18.59 -28.53 -33.73
C ASN A 352 -19.44 -29.78 -33.37
N LEU A 353 -20.55 -30.02 -34.07
CA LEU A 353 -21.42 -31.19 -33.84
C LEU A 353 -20.76 -32.49 -34.33
N ASN A 354 -20.03 -32.43 -35.44
CA ASN A 354 -19.58 -33.63 -36.16
C ASN A 354 -18.08 -33.97 -35.94
N ILE A 355 -17.25 -33.01 -35.49
CA ILE A 355 -15.82 -33.27 -35.27
C ILE A 355 -15.49 -34.39 -34.27
N PRO A 356 -16.25 -34.65 -33.17
CA PRO A 356 -15.93 -35.77 -32.28
C PRO A 356 -15.98 -37.13 -32.99
N LYS A 357 -17.02 -37.33 -33.82
CA LYS A 357 -17.18 -38.55 -34.62
C LYS A 357 -16.09 -38.66 -35.68
N CYS A 358 -15.70 -37.54 -36.29
CA CYS A 358 -14.62 -37.50 -37.28
C CYS A 358 -13.26 -37.89 -36.67
N ILE A 359 -12.96 -37.45 -35.45
CA ILE A 359 -11.73 -37.82 -34.72
C ILE A 359 -11.71 -39.32 -34.43
N VAL A 360 -12.78 -39.88 -33.86
CA VAL A 360 -12.87 -41.32 -33.56
C VAL A 360 -12.69 -42.16 -34.83
N ASN A 361 -13.32 -41.76 -35.94
CA ASN A 361 -13.16 -42.44 -37.22
C ASN A 361 -11.72 -42.36 -37.78
N THR A 362 -11.03 -41.25 -37.53
CA THR A 362 -9.66 -41.03 -38.05
C THR A 362 -8.61 -41.81 -37.25
N PHE A 363 -8.73 -41.85 -35.92
CA PHE A 363 -7.89 -42.69 -35.04
C PHE A 363 -8.21 -44.19 -35.19
N GLY A 364 -9.49 -44.52 -35.33
CA GLY A 364 -10.05 -45.85 -35.06
C GLY A 364 -10.41 -45.96 -33.57
N HIS A 365 -11.58 -46.52 -33.28
CA HIS A 365 -12.18 -46.52 -31.94
C HIS A 365 -11.23 -47.02 -30.84
N ASP A 366 -10.58 -48.18 -31.03
CA ASP A 366 -9.71 -48.78 -30.02
C ASP A 366 -8.38 -48.03 -29.86
N ASN A 367 -7.84 -47.48 -30.95
CA ASN A 367 -6.63 -46.66 -30.90
C ASN A 367 -6.89 -45.31 -30.23
N PHE A 368 -8.07 -44.73 -30.39
CA PHE A 368 -8.43 -43.49 -29.73
C PHE A 368 -8.49 -43.66 -28.21
N LEU A 369 -9.09 -44.76 -27.73
CA LEU A 369 -9.14 -45.08 -26.30
C LEU A 369 -7.74 -45.32 -25.71
N LYS A 370 -6.89 -46.07 -26.41
CA LYS A 370 -5.51 -46.31 -25.99
C LYS A 370 -4.69 -45.01 -25.93
N HIS A 371 -4.88 -44.13 -26.91
CA HIS A 371 -4.20 -42.83 -26.96
C HIS A 371 -4.53 -41.95 -25.75
N ILE A 372 -5.81 -41.91 -25.34
CA ILE A 372 -6.24 -41.15 -24.16
C ILE A 372 -5.59 -41.70 -22.88
N ASP A 373 -5.49 -43.02 -22.74
CA ASP A 373 -4.94 -43.66 -21.54
C ASP A 373 -3.41 -43.45 -21.42
N ASP A 374 -2.67 -43.66 -22.52
CA ASP A 374 -1.20 -43.51 -22.57
C ASP A 374 -0.73 -42.07 -22.28
N THR A 375 -1.59 -41.08 -22.57
CA THR A 375 -1.27 -39.66 -22.42
C THR A 375 -1.68 -39.09 -21.07
N LYS A 376 -2.76 -39.61 -20.46
CA LYS A 376 -3.27 -39.20 -19.14
C LYS A 376 -2.21 -39.26 -18.04
N GLY A 377 -1.42 -40.34 -17.98
CA GLY A 377 -0.41 -40.54 -16.94
C GLY A 377 0.77 -39.54 -16.98
N LYS A 378 1.18 -39.10 -18.17
CA LYS A 378 2.25 -38.10 -18.34
C LYS A 378 1.75 -36.70 -17.93
N TRP A 379 0.52 -36.35 -18.29
CA TRP A 379 -0.08 -35.03 -18.00
C TRP A 379 -0.32 -34.80 -16.51
N ILE A 380 -0.81 -35.82 -15.81
CA ILE A 380 -1.00 -35.78 -14.36
C ILE A 380 0.28 -35.35 -13.64
N ARG A 381 1.45 -35.87 -14.06
CA ARG A 381 2.75 -35.55 -13.47
C ARG A 381 3.20 -34.13 -13.77
N GLU A 382 2.95 -33.61 -14.97
CA GLU A 382 3.35 -32.25 -15.34
C GLU A 382 2.47 -31.20 -14.63
N ASN A 383 1.16 -31.45 -14.49
CA ASN A 383 0.24 -30.57 -13.76
C ASN A 383 0.60 -30.49 -12.27
N GLU A 384 0.91 -31.64 -11.67
CA GLU A 384 1.43 -31.69 -10.30
C GLU A 384 2.73 -30.89 -10.15
N LYS A 385 3.69 -31.10 -11.06
CA LYS A 385 4.97 -30.38 -11.05
C LYS A 385 4.77 -28.87 -11.18
N ASN A 386 3.86 -28.42 -12.05
CA ASN A 386 3.54 -27.00 -12.23
C ASN A 386 3.01 -26.38 -10.93
N LEU A 387 2.09 -27.06 -10.24
CA LEU A 387 1.60 -26.63 -8.93
C LEU A 387 2.73 -26.57 -7.91
N LEU A 388 3.53 -27.64 -7.77
CA LEU A 388 4.59 -27.69 -6.77
C LEU A 388 5.71 -26.65 -7.01
N ILE A 389 6.07 -26.38 -8.27
CA ILE A 389 7.02 -25.32 -8.62
C ILE A 389 6.44 -23.95 -8.26
N TYR A 390 5.16 -23.72 -8.54
CA TYR A 390 4.48 -22.49 -8.14
C TYR A 390 4.54 -22.30 -6.63
N MET A 391 4.15 -23.33 -5.84
CA MET A 391 4.19 -23.28 -4.38
C MET A 391 5.62 -23.06 -3.84
N LYS A 392 6.63 -23.72 -4.44
CA LYS A 392 8.04 -23.54 -4.08
C LYS A 392 8.49 -22.08 -4.24
N ASN A 393 8.05 -21.40 -5.29
CA ASN A 393 8.48 -20.05 -5.60
C ASN A 393 7.80 -18.96 -4.75
N LEU A 394 6.72 -19.27 -4.01
CA LEU A 394 6.02 -18.32 -3.14
C LEU A 394 6.90 -17.76 -2.01
N ALA A 395 7.92 -18.50 -1.56
CA ALA A 395 8.78 -18.07 -0.45
C ALA A 395 9.75 -16.90 -0.78
N LYS A 396 9.80 -16.46 -2.05
CA LYS A 396 10.61 -15.29 -2.42
C LYS A 396 10.00 -14.04 -1.80
N LEU A 397 10.78 -13.35 -0.97
CA LEU A 397 10.37 -12.10 -0.32
C LEU A 397 11.14 -10.93 -0.93
N GLY A 398 10.42 -9.90 -1.34
CA GLY A 398 10.95 -8.72 -2.02
C GLY A 398 9.79 -7.99 -2.67
N PHE A 399 9.83 -6.66 -2.64
CA PHE A 399 8.79 -5.83 -3.25
C PHE A 399 9.29 -5.12 -4.52
N VAL A 400 10.59 -5.19 -4.79
CA VAL A 400 11.20 -4.71 -6.02
C VAL A 400 11.90 -5.87 -6.71
N GLU A 401 11.93 -5.85 -8.03
CA GLU A 401 12.62 -6.88 -8.80
C GLU A 401 14.11 -6.91 -8.45
N GLY A 402 14.65 -8.10 -8.20
CA GLY A 402 16.02 -8.29 -7.71
C GLY A 402 16.22 -8.08 -6.20
N GLU A 403 15.20 -7.63 -5.46
CA GLU A 403 15.27 -7.50 -4.00
C GLU A 403 15.03 -8.85 -3.31
N GLU A 404 15.99 -9.30 -2.49
CA GLU A 404 15.86 -10.51 -1.68
C GLU A 404 15.90 -10.19 -0.19
N LEU A 405 14.77 -10.40 0.48
CA LEU A 405 14.57 -10.20 1.91
C LEU A 405 14.54 -11.56 2.62
N LYS A 406 15.03 -11.60 3.86
CA LYS A 406 15.07 -12.83 4.65
C LYS A 406 13.76 -13.07 5.39
N TYR A 407 13.20 -14.27 5.22
CA TYR A 407 12.10 -14.73 6.04
C TYR A 407 12.57 -14.93 7.50
N GLN A 408 11.77 -14.43 8.44
CA GLN A 408 11.95 -14.64 9.89
C GLN A 408 10.85 -15.56 10.40
N ASP A 409 11.17 -16.47 11.33
CA ASP A 409 10.20 -17.40 11.90
C ASP A 409 8.98 -16.66 12.48
N THR A 410 7.78 -17.14 12.16
CA THR A 410 6.55 -16.50 12.61
C THR A 410 6.17 -17.02 14.00
N PHE A 411 5.93 -16.09 14.93
CA PHE A 411 5.55 -16.40 16.32
C PHE A 411 4.10 -15.99 16.61
N GLY A 412 3.45 -16.72 17.52
CA GLY A 412 2.09 -16.45 17.92
C GLY A 412 1.71 -17.13 19.22
N THR A 413 0.44 -16.98 19.60
CA THR A 413 -0.15 -17.59 20.80
C THR A 413 -1.56 -18.09 20.51
N TRP A 414 -2.03 -19.01 21.36
CA TRP A 414 -3.45 -19.31 21.45
C TRP A 414 -4.19 -18.15 22.11
N GLN A 415 -5.20 -17.62 21.42
CA GLN A 415 -6.02 -16.51 21.90
C GLN A 415 -7.47 -16.98 22.13
N ASP A 416 -8.02 -16.64 23.29
CA ASP A 416 -9.39 -16.98 23.67
C ASP A 416 -10.41 -16.17 22.85
N ILE A 417 -11.38 -16.88 22.26
CA ILE A 417 -12.46 -16.28 21.48
C ILE A 417 -13.36 -15.32 22.28
N ARG A 418 -13.41 -15.44 23.60
CA ARG A 418 -14.16 -14.51 24.46
C ARG A 418 -13.57 -13.10 24.41
N GLY A 419 -12.26 -12.98 24.15
CA GLY A 419 -11.56 -11.72 23.92
C GLY A 419 -11.55 -11.26 22.45
N TYR A 420 -12.23 -11.96 21.54
CA TYR A 420 -12.24 -11.62 20.11
C TYR A 420 -12.88 -10.24 19.87
N GLY A 421 -12.17 -9.36 19.16
CA GLY A 421 -12.62 -7.99 18.87
C GLY A 421 -12.22 -6.94 19.90
N LEU A 422 -11.65 -7.33 21.05
CA LEU A 422 -10.90 -6.41 21.90
C LEU A 422 -9.55 -6.20 21.21
N ILE A 423 -9.40 -5.09 20.50
CA ILE A 423 -8.19 -4.75 19.76
C ILE A 423 -7.01 -4.75 20.75
N ASP A 424 -5.95 -5.50 20.46
CA ASP A 424 -4.69 -5.56 21.23
C ASP A 424 -4.02 -4.17 21.38
N GLU A 425 -4.51 -3.15 20.67
CA GLU A 425 -4.00 -1.78 20.70
C GLU A 425 -4.48 -1.01 21.95
N ASP A 426 -5.64 -1.33 22.53
CA ASP A 426 -6.23 -0.52 23.62
C ASP A 426 -5.95 -1.06 25.04
N THR A 427 -5.49 -2.31 25.18
CA THR A 427 -5.25 -2.90 26.51
C THR A 427 -3.94 -2.43 27.14
N ASN A 428 -2.97 -1.97 26.32
CA ASN A 428 -1.70 -1.40 26.78
C ASN A 428 -1.71 0.14 26.93
N ASP A 429 -2.67 0.85 26.34
CA ASP A 429 -2.85 2.31 26.52
C ASP A 429 -3.46 2.68 27.89
N LYS A 430 -3.74 1.70 28.76
CA LYS A 430 -4.03 1.95 30.18
C LYS A 430 -2.83 2.52 30.95
N SER A 431 -1.64 2.58 30.35
CA SER A 431 -0.43 3.13 30.97
C SER A 431 -0.35 4.67 30.97
N GLU A 432 -1.25 5.38 30.26
CA GLU A 432 -1.32 6.84 30.34
C GLU A 432 -2.04 7.36 31.60
N LYS A 433 -2.72 6.49 32.36
CA LYS A 433 -3.46 6.90 33.57
C LYS A 433 -2.61 7.08 34.84
N ASN A 434 -1.32 6.76 34.81
CA ASN A 434 -0.39 6.98 35.93
C ASN A 434 0.77 7.89 35.54
N GLN A 435 0.46 9.15 35.21
CA GLN A 435 1.45 10.23 35.04
C GLN A 435 1.91 10.78 36.41
N TYR A 436 2.59 10.02 37.28
CA TYR A 436 3.35 10.62 38.38
C TYR A 436 4.53 9.73 38.84
N TYR A 437 5.72 10.34 38.92
CA TYR A 437 6.96 9.88 39.59
C TYR A 437 7.85 8.76 39.00
N TYR A 438 8.31 8.87 37.75
CA TYR A 438 9.60 8.25 37.32
C TYR A 438 10.28 9.07 36.21
N SER A 439 11.62 9.06 36.18
CA SER A 439 12.39 9.63 35.06
C SER A 439 12.22 8.78 33.79
N LYS A 440 12.06 9.44 32.63
CA LYS A 440 11.71 8.85 31.32
C LYS A 440 12.58 7.63 30.94
N SER A 441 13.89 7.70 31.19
CA SER A 441 14.85 6.64 30.84
C SER A 441 14.73 5.36 31.69
N VAL A 442 14.28 5.44 32.94
CA VAL A 442 14.12 4.27 33.82
C VAL A 442 12.82 3.52 33.50
N LYS A 443 11.78 4.24 33.04
CA LYS A 443 10.50 3.66 32.60
C LYS A 443 10.67 2.83 31.32
N GLU A 444 11.34 3.38 30.31
CA GLU A 444 11.61 2.70 29.03
C GLU A 444 12.37 1.37 29.21
N LEU A 445 13.38 1.34 30.10
CA LEU A 445 14.16 0.13 30.38
C LEU A 445 13.35 -0.97 31.09
N LYS A 446 12.34 -0.60 31.89
CA LYS A 446 11.44 -1.58 32.53
C LYS A 446 10.46 -2.15 31.52
N GLU A 447 9.86 -1.30 30.68
CA GLU A 447 8.92 -1.70 29.64
C GLU A 447 9.57 -2.65 28.63
N LEU A 448 10.80 -2.36 28.16
CA LEU A 448 11.53 -3.26 27.26
C LEU A 448 11.79 -4.65 27.87
N LYS A 449 12.05 -4.74 29.18
CA LYS A 449 12.24 -6.02 29.88
C LYS A 449 10.93 -6.80 30.01
N GLU A 450 9.80 -6.11 30.17
CA GLU A 450 8.48 -6.74 30.18
C GLU A 450 8.12 -7.32 28.82
N ILE A 451 8.47 -6.61 27.73
CA ILE A 451 8.32 -7.10 26.35
C ILE A 451 9.17 -8.36 26.15
N GLU A 452 10.45 -8.35 26.52
CA GLU A 452 11.33 -9.53 26.38
C GLU A 452 10.80 -10.75 27.14
N LYS A 453 10.23 -10.54 28.34
CA LYS A 453 9.58 -11.59 29.13
C LYS A 453 8.29 -12.11 28.48
N PHE A 454 7.53 -11.26 27.82
CA PHE A 454 6.36 -11.69 27.05
C PHE A 454 6.78 -12.49 25.81
N GLU A 455 7.78 -12.01 25.06
CA GLU A 455 8.30 -12.66 23.85
C GLU A 455 8.86 -14.06 24.12
N SER A 456 9.36 -14.32 25.33
CA SER A 456 9.83 -15.66 25.74
C SER A 456 8.71 -16.69 25.86
N ASN A 457 7.45 -16.26 26.00
CA ASN A 457 6.29 -17.15 26.08
C ASN A 457 5.66 -17.44 24.70
N LEU A 458 6.15 -16.80 23.64
CA LEU A 458 5.64 -16.97 22.28
C LEU A 458 6.11 -18.30 21.67
N ASN A 459 5.21 -19.00 20.98
CA ASN A 459 5.51 -20.24 20.27
C ASN A 459 5.63 -19.98 18.77
N LYS A 460 6.40 -20.82 18.07
CA LYS A 460 6.41 -20.80 16.59
C LYS A 460 5.04 -21.22 16.08
N VAL A 461 4.51 -20.51 15.09
CA VAL A 461 3.18 -20.79 14.54
C VAL A 461 3.13 -22.20 13.92
N ASP A 462 4.22 -22.69 13.31
CA ASP A 462 4.34 -24.08 12.86
C ASP A 462 4.00 -25.09 13.98
N THR A 463 4.51 -24.85 15.20
CA THR A 463 4.29 -25.72 16.35
C THR A 463 2.84 -25.70 16.81
N LEU A 464 2.20 -24.52 16.82
CA LEU A 464 0.79 -24.37 17.18
C LEU A 464 -0.13 -25.07 16.16
N ILE A 465 0.21 -25.02 14.88
CA ILE A 465 -0.51 -25.71 13.82
C ILE A 465 -0.46 -27.23 14.01
N GLU A 466 0.73 -27.79 14.26
CA GLU A 466 0.87 -29.22 14.52
C GLU A 466 0.12 -29.62 15.82
N GLU A 467 0.24 -28.82 16.89
CA GLU A 467 -0.51 -29.05 18.14
C GLU A 467 -2.03 -29.13 17.90
N TYR A 468 -2.58 -28.24 17.07
CA TYR A 468 -3.99 -28.28 16.70
C TYR A 468 -4.37 -29.57 15.98
N PHE A 469 -3.70 -29.90 14.87
CA PHE A 469 -4.08 -31.06 14.07
C PHE A 469 -3.81 -32.38 14.81
N ASP A 470 -2.74 -32.49 15.59
CA ASP A 470 -2.46 -33.68 16.39
C ASP A 470 -3.54 -33.92 17.46
N SER A 471 -4.11 -32.86 18.05
CA SER A 471 -5.19 -32.99 19.05
C SER A 471 -6.46 -33.67 18.51
N TYR A 472 -6.69 -33.65 17.19
CA TYR A 472 -7.86 -34.27 16.54
C TYR A 472 -7.54 -35.54 15.73
N LYS A 473 -6.26 -35.92 15.62
CA LYS A 473 -5.78 -36.98 14.72
C LYS A 473 -6.42 -38.34 14.97
N ASN A 474 -6.69 -38.66 16.25
CA ASN A 474 -7.26 -39.94 16.68
C ASN A 474 -8.80 -39.91 16.81
N SER A 475 -9.46 -38.83 16.36
CA SER A 475 -10.93 -38.74 16.43
C SER A 475 -11.60 -39.55 15.32
N ASN A 476 -12.78 -40.12 15.59
CA ASN A 476 -13.53 -40.95 14.62
C ASN A 476 -13.86 -40.22 13.30
N GLU A 477 -13.99 -38.89 13.35
CA GLU A 477 -14.28 -38.02 12.19
C GLU A 477 -13.03 -37.49 11.49
N GLY A 478 -11.83 -37.66 12.06
CA GLY A 478 -10.60 -37.01 11.60
C GLY A 478 -10.73 -35.48 11.57
N TYR A 479 -10.33 -34.85 10.46
CA TYR A 479 -10.30 -33.41 10.22
C TYR A 479 -11.43 -32.89 9.33
N LEU A 480 -12.44 -33.70 8.99
CA LEU A 480 -13.52 -33.33 8.06
C LEU A 480 -14.27 -32.05 8.46
N ASN A 481 -14.33 -31.75 9.76
CA ASN A 481 -15.01 -30.57 10.32
C ASN A 481 -14.04 -29.52 10.90
N ASN A 482 -12.73 -29.70 10.69
CA ASN A 482 -11.69 -28.86 11.29
C ASN A 482 -11.27 -27.76 10.33
N ILE A 483 -11.32 -26.52 10.80
CA ILE A 483 -10.71 -25.36 10.14
C ILE A 483 -9.93 -24.60 11.20
N LEU A 484 -8.62 -24.47 11.00
CA LEU A 484 -7.77 -23.68 11.88
C LEU A 484 -7.75 -22.22 11.41
N PHE A 485 -8.12 -21.31 12.32
CA PHE A 485 -8.09 -19.88 12.04
C PHE A 485 -6.79 -19.25 12.55
N LEU A 486 -6.10 -18.57 11.64
CA LEU A 486 -4.90 -17.77 11.90
C LEU A 486 -5.25 -16.29 11.74
N ILE A 487 -5.40 -15.60 12.86
CA ILE A 487 -5.86 -14.22 12.90
C ILE A 487 -4.70 -13.32 13.27
N ALA A 488 -4.54 -12.23 12.52
CA ALA A 488 -3.61 -11.18 12.91
C ALA A 488 -3.91 -9.88 12.19
N ASP A 489 -3.50 -8.77 12.79
CA ASP A 489 -3.61 -7.47 12.16
C ASP A 489 -2.76 -7.36 10.89
N PHE A 490 -3.01 -6.27 10.19
CA PHE A 490 -2.29 -5.91 8.99
C PHE A 490 -0.77 -5.83 9.23
N GLY A 491 0.02 -6.34 8.28
CA GLY A 491 1.48 -6.20 8.30
C GLY A 491 2.22 -7.09 9.31
N LYS A 492 1.53 -7.98 10.05
CA LYS A 492 2.13 -8.95 11.00
C LYS A 492 2.71 -10.22 10.34
N GLY A 493 2.64 -10.35 9.00
CA GLY A 493 3.32 -11.42 8.25
C GLY A 493 2.51 -12.69 7.94
N LYS A 494 1.17 -12.65 7.99
CA LYS A 494 0.29 -13.82 7.69
C LYS A 494 0.58 -14.46 6.33
N THR A 495 0.55 -13.68 5.26
CA THR A 495 0.81 -14.14 3.89
C THR A 495 2.22 -14.68 3.73
N SER A 496 3.24 -13.96 4.24
CA SER A 496 4.64 -14.42 4.20
C SER A 496 4.83 -15.75 4.92
N PHE A 497 4.13 -15.96 6.04
CA PHE A 497 4.11 -17.25 6.74
C PHE A 497 3.50 -18.36 5.88
N LEU A 498 2.31 -18.15 5.32
CA LEU A 498 1.63 -19.15 4.48
C LEU A 498 2.43 -19.49 3.21
N HIS A 499 3.02 -18.49 2.56
CA HIS A 499 3.90 -18.67 1.41
C HIS A 499 5.14 -19.50 1.74
N ASN A 500 5.80 -19.18 2.86
CA ASN A 500 6.96 -19.94 3.30
C ASN A 500 6.59 -21.38 3.68
N LEU A 501 5.45 -21.58 4.36
CA LEU A 501 4.94 -22.92 4.70
C LEU A 501 4.62 -23.73 3.44
N ALA A 502 3.91 -23.14 2.46
CA ALA A 502 3.61 -23.77 1.18
C ALA A 502 4.88 -24.20 0.44
N SER A 503 5.88 -23.30 0.38
CA SER A 503 7.16 -23.59 -0.26
C SER A 503 7.92 -24.72 0.43
N LYS A 504 8.00 -24.70 1.77
CA LYS A 504 8.68 -25.74 2.56
C LYS A 504 8.05 -27.12 2.32
N LEU A 505 6.71 -27.20 2.34
CA LEU A 505 5.98 -28.43 2.05
C LEU A 505 6.19 -28.89 0.60
N ALA A 506 6.19 -27.96 -0.37
CA ALA A 506 6.37 -28.30 -1.77
C ALA A 506 7.79 -28.79 -2.06
N GLN A 507 8.80 -28.18 -1.45
CA GLN A 507 10.19 -28.62 -1.54
C GLN A 507 10.39 -30.02 -0.94
N GLN A 508 9.76 -30.29 0.20
CA GLN A 508 9.77 -31.62 0.81
C GLN A 508 9.12 -32.63 -0.13
N TYR A 509 7.91 -32.34 -0.62
CA TYR A 509 7.18 -33.23 -1.52
C TYR A 509 7.92 -33.47 -2.84
N LEU A 510 8.53 -32.45 -3.45
CA LEU A 510 9.36 -32.59 -4.66
C LEU A 510 10.59 -33.47 -4.42
N LYS A 511 11.10 -33.53 -3.19
CA LYS A 511 12.29 -34.31 -2.83
C LYS A 511 11.95 -35.76 -2.48
N THR A 512 10.86 -36.00 -1.77
CA THR A 512 10.52 -37.32 -1.21
C THR A 512 9.35 -38.00 -1.93
N HIS A 513 8.53 -37.26 -2.69
CA HIS A 513 7.21 -37.67 -3.18
C HIS A 513 6.25 -38.16 -2.08
N GLU A 514 6.54 -37.80 -0.82
CA GLU A 514 5.80 -38.21 0.37
C GLU A 514 5.58 -37.00 1.28
N GLY A 515 4.47 -37.00 2.02
CA GLY A 515 4.10 -35.94 2.95
C GLY A 515 2.82 -35.22 2.56
N LEU A 516 2.62 -34.02 3.10
CA LEU A 516 1.46 -33.18 2.83
C LEU A 516 1.62 -32.45 1.50
N PHE A 517 0.59 -32.50 0.67
CA PHE A 517 0.53 -31.84 -0.63
C PHE A 517 -0.01 -30.41 -0.47
N PRO A 518 0.81 -29.36 -0.63
CA PRO A 518 0.42 -28.00 -0.29
C PRO A 518 -0.39 -27.33 -1.41
N VAL A 519 -1.44 -26.61 -1.03
CA VAL A 519 -2.22 -25.77 -1.95
C VAL A 519 -2.45 -24.41 -1.31
N TYR A 520 -1.80 -23.38 -1.83
CA TYR A 520 -2.05 -21.98 -1.45
C TYR A 520 -3.08 -21.33 -2.38
N ILE A 521 -4.05 -20.63 -1.79
CA ILE A 521 -5.01 -19.78 -2.49
C ILE A 521 -5.16 -18.45 -1.75
N ASN A 522 -5.31 -17.37 -2.51
CA ASN A 522 -5.67 -16.05 -1.99
C ASN A 522 -7.14 -15.75 -2.33
N LEU A 523 -7.95 -15.44 -1.31
CA LEU A 523 -9.39 -15.22 -1.47
C LEU A 523 -9.76 -13.87 -2.11
N ASN A 524 -8.80 -13.00 -2.40
CA ASN A 524 -9.03 -11.79 -3.19
C ASN A 524 -9.54 -12.13 -4.59
N GLU A 525 -9.21 -13.33 -5.07
CA GLU A 525 -9.67 -13.86 -6.36
C GLU A 525 -10.90 -14.75 -6.24
N TYR A 526 -11.55 -14.83 -5.07
CA TYR A 526 -12.65 -15.75 -4.82
C TYR A 526 -13.75 -15.67 -5.87
N ASP A 527 -14.12 -14.47 -6.32
CA ASP A 527 -15.16 -14.27 -7.34
C ASP A 527 -14.88 -15.00 -8.66
N LYS A 528 -13.60 -15.20 -9.03
CA LYS A 528 -13.21 -15.97 -10.23
C LYS A 528 -13.51 -17.46 -10.09
N TYR A 529 -13.57 -17.96 -8.87
CA TYR A 529 -13.72 -19.37 -8.53
C TYR A 529 -15.05 -19.67 -7.83
N ALA A 530 -15.85 -18.64 -7.55
CA ALA A 530 -17.18 -18.73 -6.97
C ALA A 530 -18.15 -19.37 -7.98
N ASN A 531 -18.96 -20.32 -7.49
CA ASN A 531 -20.02 -21.09 -8.18
C ASN A 531 -19.68 -22.55 -8.55
N SER A 532 -20.39 -23.43 -7.85
CA SER A 532 -20.90 -24.77 -8.21
C SER A 532 -19.94 -25.73 -8.93
N THR A 533 -18.95 -26.23 -8.21
CA THR A 533 -18.59 -27.65 -8.32
C THR A 533 -19.05 -28.38 -7.05
N SER A 534 -19.23 -29.70 -7.10
CA SER A 534 -19.60 -30.48 -5.91
C SER A 534 -18.56 -30.46 -4.78
N LEU A 535 -17.39 -29.87 -5.00
CA LEU A 535 -16.26 -29.81 -4.05
C LEU A 535 -15.80 -28.36 -3.79
N GLY A 536 -16.60 -27.39 -4.19
CA GLY A 536 -16.43 -25.97 -3.89
C GLY A 536 -15.28 -25.23 -4.61
N ALA A 537 -14.96 -24.04 -4.12
CA ALA A 537 -14.01 -23.10 -4.74
C ALA A 537 -12.58 -23.66 -4.89
N LEU A 538 -12.09 -24.45 -3.92
CA LEU A 538 -10.72 -24.99 -3.97
C LEU A 538 -10.52 -25.98 -5.12
N ALA A 539 -11.50 -26.83 -5.40
CA ALA A 539 -11.48 -27.73 -6.55
C ALA A 539 -11.52 -26.94 -7.87
N LYS A 540 -12.33 -25.87 -7.91
CA LYS A 540 -12.41 -24.98 -9.07
C LYS A 540 -11.10 -24.25 -9.33
N TYR A 541 -10.43 -23.76 -8.27
CA TYR A 541 -9.12 -23.14 -8.36
C TYR A 541 -8.06 -24.10 -8.93
N LEU A 542 -7.99 -25.33 -8.41
CA LEU A 542 -7.03 -26.33 -8.91
C LEU A 542 -7.25 -26.69 -10.39
N SER A 543 -8.51 -26.88 -10.78
CA SER A 543 -8.86 -27.18 -12.16
C SER A 543 -8.61 -26.01 -13.10
N PHE A 544 -8.94 -24.78 -12.70
CA PHE A 544 -8.78 -23.60 -13.54
C PHE A 544 -7.31 -23.16 -13.67
N ARG A 545 -6.57 -23.11 -12.55
CA ARG A 545 -5.21 -22.55 -12.50
C ARG A 545 -4.12 -23.55 -12.88
N PHE A 546 -4.30 -24.82 -12.51
CA PHE A 546 -3.29 -25.87 -12.65
C PHE A 546 -3.76 -27.06 -13.48
N GLN A 547 -5.00 -27.04 -13.99
CA GLN A 547 -5.58 -28.13 -14.79
C GLN A 547 -5.60 -29.47 -14.03
N ILE A 548 -5.76 -29.40 -12.71
CA ILE A 548 -5.86 -30.56 -11.83
C ILE A 548 -7.34 -30.83 -11.52
N ASP A 549 -7.86 -31.97 -11.98
CA ASP A 549 -9.12 -32.50 -11.46
C ASP A 549 -8.82 -33.32 -10.19
N ILE A 550 -9.21 -32.77 -9.04
CA ILE A 550 -8.98 -33.41 -7.75
C ILE A 550 -9.77 -34.71 -7.56
N LYS A 551 -10.76 -34.98 -8.41
CA LYS A 551 -11.55 -36.23 -8.38
C LYS A 551 -10.82 -37.41 -9.02
N ASP A 552 -9.80 -37.17 -9.84
CA ASP A 552 -9.00 -38.23 -10.44
C ASP A 552 -8.35 -39.10 -9.35
N ASP A 553 -8.35 -40.43 -9.53
CA ASP A 553 -7.83 -41.40 -8.53
C ASP A 553 -6.40 -41.12 -8.07
N TYR A 554 -5.59 -40.47 -8.92
CA TYR A 554 -4.22 -40.08 -8.61
C TYR A 554 -4.17 -38.93 -7.59
N PHE A 555 -4.98 -37.89 -7.79
CA PHE A 555 -5.02 -36.71 -6.92
C PHE A 555 -5.90 -36.93 -5.70
N LYS A 556 -7.00 -37.69 -5.84
CA LYS A 556 -7.95 -38.02 -4.79
C LYS A 556 -7.31 -38.71 -3.58
N LYS A 557 -6.21 -39.45 -3.77
CA LYS A 557 -5.53 -40.21 -2.69
C LYS A 557 -4.41 -39.46 -1.97
N LYS A 558 -4.12 -38.21 -2.35
CA LYS A 558 -3.07 -37.39 -1.72
C LYS A 558 -3.59 -36.75 -0.44
N ASN A 559 -2.69 -36.59 0.54
CA ASN A 559 -2.99 -35.88 1.80
C ASN A 559 -2.76 -34.37 1.59
N TYR A 560 -3.82 -33.58 1.55
CA TYR A 560 -3.73 -32.15 1.23
C TYR A 560 -3.49 -31.28 2.47
N PHE A 561 -2.80 -30.16 2.24
CA PHE A 561 -2.77 -29.03 3.15
C PHE A 561 -3.17 -27.76 2.40
N PHE A 562 -4.41 -27.32 2.61
CA PHE A 562 -4.96 -26.10 2.03
C PHE A 562 -4.65 -24.90 2.92
N LEU A 563 -3.94 -23.93 2.33
CA LEU A 563 -3.49 -22.69 2.94
C LEU A 563 -4.28 -21.56 2.30
N VAL A 564 -5.33 -21.11 2.99
CA VAL A 564 -6.27 -20.11 2.48
C VAL A 564 -5.96 -18.76 3.12
N ASP A 565 -5.71 -17.75 2.31
CA ASP A 565 -5.29 -16.42 2.75
C ASP A 565 -6.33 -15.34 2.42
N SER A 566 -6.25 -14.21 3.12
CA SER A 566 -7.02 -12.99 2.85
C SER A 566 -8.55 -13.14 2.89
N LEU A 567 -9.11 -13.85 3.90
CA LEU A 567 -10.58 -13.88 4.08
C LEU A 567 -11.18 -12.49 4.28
N ASP A 568 -10.46 -11.57 4.92
CA ASP A 568 -10.88 -10.18 5.10
C ASP A 568 -10.93 -9.34 3.82
N GLU A 569 -10.48 -9.89 2.69
CA GLU A 569 -10.45 -9.23 1.39
C GLU A 569 -11.33 -9.98 0.36
N CYS A 570 -12.16 -10.94 0.81
CA CYS A 570 -13.09 -11.71 -0.03
C CYS A 570 -14.41 -10.96 -0.35
N GLY A 571 -14.31 -9.81 -1.02
CA GLY A 571 -15.48 -9.03 -1.42
C GLY A 571 -16.25 -8.43 -0.23
N GLU A 572 -17.58 -8.54 -0.22
CA GLU A 572 -18.41 -7.95 0.83
C GLU A 572 -18.25 -8.70 2.17
N LEU A 573 -17.92 -7.98 3.25
CA LEU A 573 -17.68 -8.56 4.58
C LEU A 573 -18.98 -8.69 5.41
N SER A 574 -20.07 -9.10 4.78
CA SER A 574 -21.32 -9.42 5.48
C SER A 574 -21.24 -10.82 6.10
N GLU A 575 -21.95 -11.02 7.23
CA GLU A 575 -21.98 -12.32 7.92
C GLU A 575 -22.43 -13.46 6.99
N THR A 576 -23.42 -13.19 6.14
CA THR A 576 -23.93 -14.13 5.13
C THR A 576 -22.89 -14.48 4.07
N ASN A 577 -22.09 -13.51 3.63
CA ASN A 577 -21.07 -13.77 2.62
C ASN A 577 -19.88 -14.55 3.22
N ILE A 578 -19.44 -14.20 4.43
CA ILE A 578 -18.36 -14.92 5.13
C ILE A 578 -18.76 -16.39 5.37
N ASP A 579 -20.00 -16.65 5.82
CA ASP A 579 -20.50 -18.02 5.99
C ASP A 579 -20.53 -18.78 4.65
N LYS A 580 -20.97 -18.13 3.57
CA LYS A 580 -20.98 -18.71 2.23
C LYS A 580 -19.57 -19.09 1.77
N VAL A 581 -18.60 -18.20 1.90
CA VAL A 581 -17.20 -18.41 1.46
C VAL A 581 -16.56 -19.56 2.24
N ILE A 582 -16.66 -19.56 3.58
CA ILE A 582 -16.06 -20.62 4.41
C ILE A 582 -16.74 -21.97 4.15
N LYS A 583 -18.06 -21.99 3.95
CA LYS A 583 -18.78 -23.21 3.57
C LYS A 583 -18.29 -23.75 2.23
N ASP A 584 -18.13 -22.90 1.22
CA ASP A 584 -17.64 -23.28 -0.11
C ASP A 584 -16.20 -23.82 -0.06
N ILE A 585 -15.32 -23.23 0.75
CA ILE A 585 -13.96 -23.75 0.99
C ILE A 585 -14.00 -25.13 1.64
N LYS A 586 -14.90 -25.34 2.62
CA LYS A 586 -15.00 -26.59 3.35
C LYS A 586 -15.46 -27.77 2.47
N GLU A 587 -16.23 -27.53 1.41
CA GLU A 587 -16.74 -28.59 0.52
C GLU A 587 -15.62 -29.49 -0.03
N ILE A 588 -14.38 -29.00 -0.10
CA ILE A 588 -13.22 -29.80 -0.51
C ILE A 588 -12.98 -31.02 0.38
N GLN A 589 -13.39 -30.99 1.65
CA GLN A 589 -13.26 -32.13 2.57
C GLN A 589 -14.12 -33.33 2.14
N ASN A 590 -15.10 -33.13 1.25
CA ASN A 590 -15.97 -34.17 0.73
C ASN A 590 -15.37 -34.97 -0.45
N ILE A 591 -14.13 -34.71 -0.88
CA ILE A 591 -13.46 -35.45 -1.98
C ILE A 591 -13.47 -36.98 -1.74
N ASP A 592 -13.06 -37.40 -0.54
CA ASP A 592 -13.12 -38.78 -0.08
C ASP A 592 -13.30 -38.81 1.44
N SER A 593 -14.56 -38.72 1.88
CA SER A 593 -14.95 -38.70 3.29
C SER A 593 -14.64 -40.01 4.03
N ILE A 594 -14.22 -41.07 3.32
CA ILE A 594 -13.88 -42.37 3.90
C ILE A 594 -12.36 -42.45 4.10
N ASN A 595 -11.57 -42.17 3.07
CA ASN A 595 -10.13 -42.41 3.07
C ASN A 595 -9.26 -41.16 3.29
N GLN A 596 -9.76 -39.95 3.02
CA GLN A 596 -9.00 -38.70 3.12
C GLN A 596 -9.48 -37.80 4.25
N ARG A 597 -9.65 -38.38 5.44
CA ARG A 597 -10.10 -37.67 6.65
C ARG A 597 -9.02 -36.80 7.29
N LEU A 598 -7.81 -36.75 6.74
CA LEU A 598 -6.66 -36.05 7.33
C LEU A 598 -6.20 -34.83 6.52
N ASN A 599 -7.02 -34.35 5.59
CA ASN A 599 -6.76 -33.10 4.87
C ASN A 599 -6.82 -31.92 5.84
N ARG A 600 -5.79 -31.06 5.78
CA ARG A 600 -5.64 -29.90 6.68
C ARG A 600 -6.11 -28.62 5.99
N ILE A 601 -6.84 -27.75 6.71
CA ILE A 601 -7.26 -26.44 6.21
C ILE A 601 -6.89 -25.37 7.24
N ILE A 602 -6.16 -24.35 6.80
CA ILE A 602 -5.94 -23.10 7.54
C ILE A 602 -6.59 -21.96 6.78
N ILE A 603 -7.31 -21.09 7.49
CA ILE A 603 -7.81 -19.81 6.97
C ILE A 603 -7.14 -18.68 7.73
N ALA A 604 -6.42 -17.82 7.01
CA ALA A 604 -5.83 -16.60 7.53
C ALA A 604 -6.73 -15.39 7.26
N SER A 605 -6.84 -14.51 8.25
CA SER A 605 -7.67 -13.30 8.16
C SER A 605 -7.17 -12.20 9.08
N ARG A 606 -7.50 -10.95 8.78
CA ARG A 606 -7.57 -9.87 9.79
C ARG A 606 -8.75 -10.10 10.74
N PRO A 607 -8.77 -9.47 11.93
CA PRO A 607 -9.96 -9.44 12.77
C PRO A 607 -11.13 -8.80 11.99
N ILE A 608 -12.26 -9.51 11.89
CA ILE A 608 -13.48 -9.02 11.23
C ILE A 608 -14.55 -8.81 12.31
N ALA A 609 -15.16 -7.62 12.33
CA ALA A 609 -16.06 -7.22 13.41
C ALA A 609 -17.35 -8.06 13.55
N LYS A 610 -17.84 -8.68 12.46
CA LYS A 610 -19.07 -9.49 12.44
C LYS A 610 -18.86 -10.81 11.68
N GLY A 611 -19.53 -11.88 12.11
CA GLY A 611 -19.59 -13.17 11.43
C GLY A 611 -18.42 -14.11 11.72
N LEU A 612 -17.17 -13.62 11.78
CA LEU A 612 -16.01 -14.51 11.92
C LEU A 612 -15.95 -15.22 13.29
N LYS A 613 -16.45 -14.58 14.36
CA LYS A 613 -16.51 -15.16 15.71
C LYS A 613 -17.39 -16.41 15.73
N GLU A 614 -18.58 -16.36 15.12
CA GLU A 614 -19.47 -17.52 15.02
C GLU A 614 -18.79 -18.66 14.24
N GLN A 615 -18.09 -18.34 13.15
CA GLN A 615 -17.43 -19.33 12.30
C GLN A 615 -16.28 -20.05 13.01
N ILE A 616 -15.45 -19.34 13.79
CA ILE A 616 -14.38 -19.97 14.57
C ILE A 616 -14.96 -20.99 15.55
N THR A 617 -16.09 -20.68 16.21
CA THR A 617 -16.74 -21.63 17.13
C THR A 617 -17.36 -22.85 16.43
N LYS A 618 -17.82 -22.66 15.19
CA LYS A 618 -18.51 -23.69 14.38
C LYS A 618 -17.59 -24.81 13.90
N TYR A 619 -16.32 -24.52 13.61
CA TYR A 619 -15.39 -25.47 12.94
C TYR A 619 -14.31 -26.07 13.85
N LYS A 620 -14.72 -26.59 15.03
CA LYS A 620 -13.84 -27.27 16.02
C LYS A 620 -12.59 -26.44 16.39
N PRO A 621 -12.76 -25.34 17.15
CA PRO A 621 -11.64 -24.54 17.63
C PRO A 621 -10.79 -25.30 18.65
N TYR A 622 -9.53 -24.88 18.82
CA TYR A 622 -8.62 -25.50 19.79
C TYR A 622 -9.13 -25.31 21.22
N LYS A 623 -9.13 -26.38 22.03
CA LYS A 623 -9.68 -26.37 23.39
C LYS A 623 -8.58 -26.37 24.45
N ILE A 624 -8.52 -25.32 25.26
CA ILE A 624 -7.58 -25.21 26.40
C ILE A 624 -8.36 -25.29 27.71
N GLU A 625 -7.94 -26.17 28.62
CA GLU A 625 -8.55 -26.38 29.94
C GLU A 625 -8.27 -25.17 30.86
N ILE A 626 -9.34 -24.60 31.45
CA ILE A 626 -9.20 -23.52 32.43
C ILE A 626 -8.79 -24.14 33.76
N LYS A 627 -7.65 -23.72 34.30
CA LYS A 627 -7.29 -24.06 35.69
C LYS A 627 -8.18 -23.22 36.63
N GLU A 628 -9.15 -23.86 37.29
CA GLU A 628 -10.13 -23.21 38.18
C GLU A 628 -9.49 -22.29 39.24
N SER A 629 -10.04 -21.08 39.36
CA SER A 629 -10.10 -20.33 40.62
C SER A 629 -11.19 -20.96 41.49
N LYS A 630 -10.86 -21.29 42.75
CA LYS A 630 -11.74 -21.92 43.75
C LYS A 630 -13.04 -21.14 43.99
N ILE A 631 -14.10 -21.37 43.21
CA ILE A 631 -15.48 -21.05 43.61
C ILE A 631 -16.44 -22.12 43.05
N ASN A 632 -16.99 -22.89 43.99
CA ASN A 632 -18.18 -23.75 43.93
C ASN A 632 -18.07 -25.20 43.39
N GLU A 633 -18.67 -26.07 44.20
CA GLU A 633 -18.65 -27.53 44.15
C GLU A 633 -19.48 -28.09 42.98
N SER A 634 -18.88 -28.12 41.79
CA SER A 634 -19.24 -29.04 40.72
C SER A 634 -18.09 -29.10 39.73
N LYS A 635 -17.28 -30.17 39.78
CA LYS A 635 -16.15 -30.38 38.88
C LYS A 635 -16.63 -30.64 37.44
N SER A 636 -17.01 -29.60 36.72
CA SER A 636 -17.06 -29.60 35.26
C SER A 636 -15.79 -28.95 34.74
N LYS A 637 -14.94 -29.72 34.04
CA LYS A 637 -13.78 -29.17 33.34
C LYS A 637 -14.26 -28.15 32.30
N GLU A 638 -14.04 -26.86 32.56
CA GLU A 638 -14.39 -25.80 31.64
C GLU A 638 -13.26 -25.61 30.61
N TYR A 639 -13.61 -25.52 29.32
CA TYR A 639 -12.67 -25.36 28.22
C TYR A 639 -12.93 -24.06 27.48
N THR A 640 -11.86 -23.38 27.09
CA THR A 640 -11.92 -22.19 26.21
C THR A 640 -11.73 -22.60 24.76
N SER A 641 -12.40 -21.91 23.85
CA SER A 641 -12.19 -22.07 22.41
C SER A 641 -11.19 -21.03 21.93
N ASN A 642 -10.15 -21.48 21.22
CA ASN A 642 -9.01 -20.64 20.86
C ASN A 642 -8.72 -20.67 19.36
N TYR A 643 -8.12 -19.58 18.89
CA TYR A 643 -7.55 -19.42 17.55
C TYR A 643 -6.08 -18.99 17.66
N ILE A 644 -5.31 -19.08 16.58
CA ILE A 644 -3.92 -18.61 16.58
C ILE A 644 -3.91 -17.10 16.34
N SER A 645 -3.37 -16.33 17.28
CA SER A 645 -3.03 -14.91 17.09
C SER A 645 -1.56 -14.78 16.69
N VAL A 646 -1.27 -14.21 15.52
CA VAL A 646 0.12 -13.94 15.11
C VAL A 646 0.61 -12.67 15.79
N TYR A 647 1.81 -12.74 16.38
CA TYR A 647 2.42 -11.64 17.11
C TYR A 647 3.05 -10.59 16.17
N GLY A 648 3.79 -11.06 15.15
CA GLY A 648 4.68 -10.25 14.32
C GLY A 648 6.15 -10.53 14.63
N PHE A 649 7.03 -9.55 14.42
CA PHE A 649 8.44 -9.63 14.78
C PHE A 649 8.65 -9.47 16.27
N LYS A 650 9.48 -10.35 16.84
CA LYS A 650 10.19 -10.09 18.09
C LYS A 650 11.21 -8.97 17.91
N LYS A 651 11.62 -8.34 19.00
CA LYS A 651 12.68 -7.31 19.02
C LYS A 651 13.92 -7.71 18.21
N GLU A 652 14.48 -8.90 18.48
CA GLU A 652 15.67 -9.37 17.78
C GLU A 652 15.41 -9.70 16.29
N GLN A 653 14.20 -10.11 15.93
CA GLN A 653 13.85 -10.38 14.53
C GLN A 653 13.77 -9.09 13.70
N PHE A 654 13.31 -8.00 14.31
CA PHE A 654 13.29 -6.68 13.68
C PHE A 654 14.70 -6.24 13.27
N ASP A 655 15.65 -6.28 14.22
CA ASP A 655 17.05 -5.90 13.97
C ASP A 655 17.70 -6.82 12.93
N ASN A 656 17.56 -8.14 13.09
CA ASN A 656 18.14 -9.13 12.19
C ASN A 656 17.61 -9.00 10.75
N TYR A 657 16.34 -8.66 10.59
CA TYR A 657 15.71 -8.47 9.28
C TYR A 657 16.34 -7.27 8.54
N ILE A 658 16.46 -6.13 9.23
CA ILE A 658 17.04 -4.91 8.65
C ILE A 658 18.53 -5.09 8.39
N GLU A 659 19.27 -5.70 9.32
CA GLU A 659 20.70 -5.97 9.15
C GLU A 659 20.96 -6.87 7.93
N PHE A 660 20.14 -7.90 7.72
CA PHE A 660 20.24 -8.74 6.52
C PHE A 660 19.96 -7.94 5.24
N ALA A 661 18.88 -7.15 5.22
CA ALA A 661 18.50 -6.35 4.06
C ALA A 661 19.58 -5.32 3.69
N LEU A 662 20.16 -4.63 4.68
CA LEU A 662 21.23 -3.66 4.49
C LEU A 662 22.54 -4.31 4.02
N ASN A 663 22.89 -5.49 4.55
CA ASN A 663 24.06 -6.24 4.07
C ASN A 663 23.90 -6.67 2.61
N ASN A 664 22.73 -7.18 2.23
CA ASN A 664 22.44 -7.51 0.83
C ASN A 664 22.48 -6.28 -0.06
N TYR A 665 21.93 -5.15 0.41
CA TYR A 665 21.98 -3.89 -0.33
C TYR A 665 23.42 -3.43 -0.60
N LEU A 666 24.32 -3.51 0.39
CA LEU A 666 25.74 -3.18 0.22
C LEU A 666 26.48 -4.17 -0.69
N ALA A 667 26.10 -5.45 -0.69
CA ALA A 667 26.72 -6.46 -1.54
C ALA A 667 26.34 -6.30 -3.02
N LEU A 668 25.12 -5.82 -3.30
CA LEU A 668 24.56 -5.69 -4.64
C LEU A 668 24.82 -4.31 -5.29
N ASN A 669 25.04 -3.26 -4.50
CA ASN A 669 25.19 -1.89 -5.00
C ASN A 669 26.62 -1.37 -4.85
N LEU A 670 27.08 -0.53 -5.81
CA LEU A 670 28.40 0.13 -5.80
C LEU A 670 28.54 1.25 -4.73
N LYS A 671 27.58 1.40 -3.82
CA LYS A 671 27.59 2.45 -2.79
C LYS A 671 28.40 2.03 -1.56
N ASN A 672 29.27 2.92 -1.11
CA ASN A 672 30.11 2.72 0.08
C ASN A 672 29.52 3.42 1.31
N GLU A 673 29.99 3.05 2.52
CA GLU A 673 29.60 3.70 3.79
C GLU A 673 29.72 5.24 3.74
N LYS A 674 30.67 5.77 2.95
CA LYS A 674 30.91 7.20 2.75
C LYS A 674 29.80 7.94 2.01
N ASP A 675 28.90 7.23 1.32
CA ASP A 675 27.81 7.81 0.55
C ASP A 675 26.58 8.12 1.42
N PHE A 676 26.61 7.73 2.70
CA PHE A 676 25.54 7.96 3.67
C PHE A 676 25.95 9.02 4.71
N SER A 677 24.97 9.74 5.23
CA SER A 677 25.14 10.78 6.26
C SER A 677 24.23 10.53 7.46
N GLY A 678 24.49 11.22 8.57
CA GLY A 678 23.60 11.24 9.73
C GLY A 678 23.37 9.86 10.34
N PHE A 679 22.10 9.51 10.55
CA PHE A 679 21.70 8.22 11.14
C PHE A 679 22.06 7.01 10.27
N SER A 680 21.81 7.08 8.95
CA SER A 680 22.14 6.00 8.03
C SER A 680 23.61 5.64 8.06
N ASN A 681 24.50 6.65 8.09
CA ASN A 681 25.94 6.42 8.24
C ASN A 681 26.27 5.65 9.51
N LYS A 682 25.74 6.06 10.68
CA LYS A 682 25.96 5.36 11.95
C LYS A 682 25.57 3.89 11.90
N ILE A 683 24.46 3.56 11.22
CA ILE A 683 24.01 2.19 11.03
C ILE A 683 24.96 1.42 10.11
N PHE A 684 25.30 1.97 8.94
CA PHE A 684 26.23 1.32 8.03
C PHE A 684 27.62 1.12 8.65
N THR A 685 28.16 2.08 9.41
CA THR A 685 29.43 1.92 10.15
C THR A 685 29.40 0.78 11.15
N ARG A 686 28.25 0.56 11.82
CA ARG A 686 28.11 -0.55 12.78
C ARG A 686 28.07 -1.89 12.04
N ILE A 687 27.36 -1.96 10.91
CA ILE A 687 27.27 -3.15 10.05
C ILE A 687 28.65 -3.51 9.47
N THR A 688 29.37 -2.55 8.89
CA THR A 688 30.71 -2.77 8.31
C THR A 688 31.72 -3.24 9.37
N LYS A 689 31.61 -2.75 10.60
CA LYS A 689 32.40 -3.20 11.75
C LYS A 689 31.93 -4.51 12.40
N ARG A 690 30.87 -5.15 11.87
CA ARG A 690 30.23 -6.35 12.44
C ARG A 690 29.78 -6.21 13.89
N ASN A 691 29.41 -5.00 14.29
CA ASN A 691 28.83 -4.74 15.60
C ASN A 691 27.32 -4.96 15.55
N LYS A 692 26.76 -5.64 16.55
CA LYS A 692 25.29 -5.81 16.66
C LYS A 692 24.62 -4.45 16.78
N ILE A 693 23.55 -4.25 16.01
CA ILE A 693 22.72 -3.05 16.08
C ILE A 693 21.54 -3.36 17.00
N ASP A 694 21.20 -2.42 17.89
CA ASP A 694 19.96 -2.44 18.68
C ASP A 694 19.03 -1.34 18.15
N LEU A 695 18.60 -1.50 16.90
CA LEU A 695 17.83 -0.49 16.16
C LEU A 695 16.43 -0.36 16.75
N TYR A 696 15.84 -1.49 17.16
CA TYR A 696 14.57 -1.52 17.87
C TYR A 696 14.58 -0.55 19.06
N LYS A 697 15.60 -0.61 19.92
CA LYS A 697 15.72 0.28 21.09
C LYS A 697 15.96 1.74 20.69
N GLU A 698 16.68 2.00 19.59
CA GLU A 698 16.88 3.36 19.09
C GLU A 698 15.58 3.98 18.54
N LEU A 699 14.64 3.17 18.04
CA LEU A 699 13.35 3.62 17.51
C LEU A 699 12.20 3.63 18.53
N TYR A 700 12.20 2.70 19.48
CA TYR A 700 11.13 2.49 20.47
C TYR A 700 10.86 3.74 21.32
N ASN A 701 9.60 4.18 21.37
CA ASN A 701 9.10 5.35 22.12
C ASN A 701 9.78 6.70 21.81
N LYS A 702 10.75 6.72 20.89
CA LYS A 702 11.35 7.92 20.30
C LYS A 702 10.71 8.26 18.96
N VAL A 703 10.45 7.24 18.15
CA VAL A 703 10.01 7.37 16.76
C VAL A 703 8.77 6.53 16.49
N LEU A 704 8.74 5.28 16.95
CA LEU A 704 7.65 4.32 16.72
C LEU A 704 7.16 3.70 18.03
N LYS A 705 5.87 3.33 18.06
CA LYS A 705 5.26 2.56 19.15
C LYS A 705 5.62 1.07 19.04
N GLU A 706 5.45 0.33 20.14
CA GLU A 706 5.65 -1.13 20.17
C GLU A 706 4.83 -1.88 19.10
N SER A 707 3.56 -1.49 18.94
CA SER A 707 2.63 -2.11 17.98
C SER A 707 3.05 -1.92 16.52
N GLU A 708 3.81 -0.87 16.22
CA GLU A 708 4.35 -0.57 14.89
C GLU A 708 5.63 -1.37 14.66
N LEU A 709 6.53 -1.43 15.66
CA LEU A 709 7.79 -2.18 15.57
C LEU A 709 7.60 -3.69 15.48
N LYS A 710 6.48 -4.23 15.97
CA LYS A 710 6.12 -5.66 15.78
C LYS A 710 5.79 -6.01 14.34
N ARG A 711 5.55 -5.04 13.45
CA ARG A 711 5.03 -5.32 12.10
C ARG A 711 6.20 -5.38 11.09
N PRO A 712 6.48 -6.55 10.48
CA PRO A 712 7.49 -6.69 9.42
C PRO A 712 7.49 -5.59 8.36
N ILE A 713 6.32 -5.09 7.98
CA ILE A 713 6.20 -4.05 6.98
C ILE A 713 6.81 -2.71 7.44
N PHE A 714 6.71 -2.35 8.72
CA PHE A 714 7.40 -1.17 9.25
C PHE A 714 8.91 -1.38 9.30
N ALA A 715 9.39 -2.61 9.54
CA ALA A 715 10.82 -2.92 9.44
C ALA A 715 11.33 -2.69 8.00
N TYR A 716 10.55 -3.11 7.00
CA TYR A 716 10.85 -2.84 5.59
C TYR A 716 10.86 -1.33 5.28
N MET A 717 9.89 -0.57 5.79
CA MET A 717 9.86 0.89 5.64
C MET A 717 11.12 1.54 6.21
N ILE A 718 11.49 1.19 7.44
CA ILE A 718 12.70 1.73 8.08
C ILE A 718 13.94 1.37 7.26
N TYR A 719 14.04 0.14 6.76
CA TYR A 719 15.12 -0.24 5.83
C TYR A 719 15.16 0.67 4.59
N LYS A 720 14.01 0.93 3.93
CA LYS A 720 13.94 1.85 2.79
C LYS A 720 14.34 3.29 3.13
N LEU A 721 13.94 3.77 4.30
CA LEU A 721 14.33 5.09 4.79
C LEU A 721 15.84 5.19 5.08
N ILE A 722 16.46 4.12 5.57
CA ILE A 722 17.91 4.07 5.80
C ILE A 722 18.68 4.13 4.47
N ILE A 723 18.30 3.32 3.46
CA ILE A 723 19.00 3.29 2.16
C ILE A 723 18.79 4.55 1.31
N SER A 724 17.69 5.29 1.54
CA SER A 724 17.43 6.59 0.90
C SER A 724 18.17 7.75 1.58
N ASN A 725 18.95 7.47 2.64
CA ASN A 725 19.71 8.47 3.41
C ASN A 725 18.82 9.55 4.06
N SER A 726 17.56 9.21 4.39
CA SER A 726 16.63 10.14 5.02
C SER A 726 16.95 10.32 6.51
N ASN A 727 16.95 11.57 7.00
CA ASN A 727 17.26 11.87 8.40
C ASN A 727 16.00 11.84 9.29
N PHE A 728 15.25 10.73 9.28
CA PHE A 728 13.90 10.66 9.85
C PHE A 728 13.83 10.61 11.38
N ILE A 729 14.88 10.16 12.07
CA ILE A 729 14.86 9.94 13.53
C ILE A 729 14.84 11.25 14.32
N ASP A 730 15.52 12.27 13.81
CA ASP A 730 15.62 13.57 14.47
C ASP A 730 14.26 14.29 14.57
N PHE A 731 13.25 13.82 13.83
CA PHE A 731 11.92 14.43 13.74
C PHE A 731 10.80 13.53 14.29
N GLY A 732 11.16 12.47 15.00
CA GLY A 732 10.23 11.56 15.67
C GLY A 732 9.24 10.89 14.72
N LYS A 733 8.03 10.64 15.22
CA LYS A 733 6.98 9.90 14.50
C LYS A 733 6.64 10.54 13.15
N VAL A 734 6.44 11.85 13.11
CA VAL A 734 6.05 12.60 11.90
C VAL A 734 7.11 12.52 10.81
N GLY A 735 8.40 12.57 11.18
CA GLY A 735 9.52 12.42 10.24
C GLY A 735 9.49 11.11 9.46
N VAL A 736 9.22 9.98 10.14
CA VAL A 736 9.12 8.66 9.49
C VAL A 736 8.00 8.63 8.46
N TYR A 737 6.82 9.11 8.83
CA TYR A 737 5.66 9.01 7.94
C TYR A 737 5.76 9.93 6.73
N ILE A 738 6.26 11.16 6.89
CA ILE A 738 6.49 12.05 5.74
C ILE A 738 7.55 11.45 4.82
N SER A 739 8.67 10.98 5.38
CA SER A 739 9.74 10.36 4.58
C SER A 739 9.21 9.15 3.81
N PHE A 740 8.35 8.35 4.45
CA PHE A 740 7.71 7.21 3.81
C PHE A 740 6.73 7.63 2.72
N LEU A 741 5.89 8.64 2.96
CA LEU A 741 4.97 9.15 1.96
C LEU A 741 5.72 9.67 0.73
N ASN A 742 6.84 10.38 0.94
CA ASN A 742 7.71 10.86 -0.14
C ASN A 742 8.29 9.69 -0.94
N GLN A 743 8.74 8.64 -0.25
CA GLN A 743 9.20 7.40 -0.92
C GLN A 743 8.07 6.72 -1.71
N LEU A 744 6.87 6.65 -1.15
CA LEU A 744 5.72 5.96 -1.76
C LEU A 744 5.25 6.65 -3.04
N THR A 745 5.25 7.98 -3.08
CA THR A 745 4.95 8.73 -4.31
C THR A 745 6.02 8.56 -5.38
N ARG A 746 7.28 8.32 -4.97
CA ARG A 746 8.41 8.07 -5.87
C ARG A 746 8.40 6.67 -6.49
N ASP A 747 7.88 5.69 -5.76
CA ASP A 747 7.89 4.26 -6.15
C ASP A 747 6.59 3.82 -6.87
N ALA A 748 5.68 4.74 -7.22
CA ALA A 748 4.47 4.40 -7.99
C ALA A 748 4.81 3.84 -9.40
N LYS A 749 3.92 3.08 -10.05
CA LYS A 749 4.16 2.57 -11.43
C LYS A 749 2.95 2.78 -12.33
N HIS A 750 3.18 2.90 -13.64
CA HIS A 750 2.11 2.87 -14.64
C HIS A 750 1.80 1.44 -15.11
N LYS A 751 0.53 1.18 -15.50
CA LYS A 751 -0.01 -0.10 -15.99
C LYS A 751 0.79 -0.72 -17.13
N ASP A 752 1.38 0.11 -17.98
CA ASP A 752 1.92 -0.31 -19.28
C ASP A 752 3.38 0.11 -19.53
N ASP A 753 4.16 0.57 -18.54
CA ASP A 753 5.50 1.10 -18.82
C ASP A 753 6.56 0.84 -17.73
N CYS A 754 7.74 0.38 -18.19
CA CYS A 754 9.03 0.39 -17.49
C CYS A 754 9.61 1.81 -17.31
N LYS A 755 8.76 2.82 -17.11
CA LYS A 755 9.19 4.22 -16.90
C LYS A 755 9.47 4.46 -15.43
N SER A 756 10.66 4.98 -15.12
CA SER A 756 10.94 5.53 -13.79
C SER A 756 10.07 6.77 -13.57
N VAL A 757 9.37 6.83 -12.44
CA VAL A 757 8.60 8.01 -12.00
C VAL A 757 9.53 9.21 -11.93
N CYS A 758 9.18 10.28 -12.64
CA CYS A 758 9.89 11.55 -12.49
C CYS A 758 9.33 12.35 -11.31
N LEU A 759 10.06 13.37 -10.85
CA LEU A 759 9.63 14.22 -9.74
C LEU A 759 8.30 14.94 -10.01
N GLU A 760 8.01 15.28 -11.26
CA GLU A 760 6.71 15.86 -11.64
C GLU A 760 5.57 14.87 -11.32
N ASP A 761 5.73 13.61 -11.74
CA ASP A 761 4.78 12.55 -11.45
C ASP A 761 4.64 12.31 -9.93
N GLU A 762 5.74 12.32 -9.17
CA GLU A 762 5.74 12.18 -7.70
C GLU A 762 4.79 13.21 -7.05
N PHE A 763 4.90 14.47 -7.44
CA PHE A 763 4.10 15.56 -6.89
C PHE A 763 2.63 15.46 -7.32
N VAL A 764 2.35 15.04 -8.55
CA VAL A 764 1.00 14.79 -9.04
C VAL A 764 0.34 13.61 -8.31
N TYR A 765 1.10 12.54 -8.07
CA TYR A 765 0.64 11.37 -7.33
C TYR A 765 0.28 11.68 -5.89
N ARG A 766 1.01 12.60 -5.26
CA ARG A 766 0.66 13.11 -3.93
C ARG A 766 -0.75 13.72 -3.89
N ASN A 767 -1.14 14.44 -4.94
CA ASN A 767 -2.48 15.03 -5.06
C ASN A 767 -3.58 13.97 -5.20
N ILE A 768 -3.33 12.89 -5.95
CA ILE A 768 -4.27 11.76 -6.08
C ILE A 768 -4.44 11.04 -4.73
N LEU A 769 -3.36 10.87 -3.96
CA LEU A 769 -3.42 10.27 -2.63
C LEU A 769 -4.22 11.11 -1.64
N HIS A 770 -4.07 12.44 -1.65
CA HIS A 770 -4.91 13.33 -0.84
C HIS A 770 -6.38 13.17 -1.21
N ALA A 771 -6.74 13.15 -2.50
CA ALA A 771 -8.13 12.93 -2.93
C ALA A 771 -8.67 11.56 -2.48
N SER A 772 -7.84 10.53 -2.50
CA SER A 772 -8.19 9.19 -2.01
C SER A 772 -8.49 9.20 -0.50
N ALA A 773 -7.70 9.93 0.29
CA ALA A 773 -7.93 10.09 1.74
C ALA A 773 -9.21 10.88 2.06
N LEU A 774 -9.55 11.89 1.26
CA LEU A 774 -10.81 12.63 1.37
C LEU A 774 -12.02 11.72 1.16
N LEU A 775 -12.01 10.95 0.07
CA LEU A 775 -13.09 10.02 -0.25
C LEU A 775 -13.22 8.95 0.83
N TRP A 776 -12.10 8.44 1.36
CA TRP A 776 -12.10 7.52 2.48
C TRP A 776 -12.75 8.11 3.73
N GLN A 777 -12.40 9.34 4.10
CA GLN A 777 -12.98 10.01 5.26
C GLN A 777 -14.50 10.22 5.08
N TYR A 778 -14.94 10.61 3.88
CA TYR A 778 -16.36 10.74 3.55
C TYR A 778 -17.11 9.41 3.70
N LYS A 779 -16.66 8.34 3.02
CA LYS A 779 -17.31 7.01 3.08
C LYS A 779 -17.34 6.45 4.51
N ARG A 780 -16.27 6.65 5.27
CA ARG A 780 -16.18 6.24 6.68
C ARG A 780 -17.24 6.92 7.55
N GLN A 781 -17.55 8.19 7.31
CA GLN A 781 -18.61 8.88 8.04
C GLN A 781 -20.03 8.47 7.64
N SER A 782 -20.22 8.18 6.36
CA SER A 782 -21.48 7.66 5.81
C SER A 782 -21.77 6.24 6.30
N GLY A 783 -20.75 5.53 6.81
CA GLY A 783 -20.86 4.14 7.25
C GLY A 783 -20.77 3.14 6.10
N GLU A 784 -20.28 3.58 4.94
CA GLU A 784 -20.06 2.77 3.74
C GLU A 784 -18.74 2.00 3.81
N GLN A 785 -18.60 0.96 2.98
CA GLN A 785 -17.34 0.25 2.82
C GLN A 785 -16.22 1.19 2.36
N THR A 786 -14.99 0.93 2.80
CA THR A 786 -13.80 1.75 2.54
C THR A 786 -13.18 1.54 1.14
N SER A 787 -13.92 0.91 0.21
CA SER A 787 -13.50 0.74 -1.17
C SER A 787 -13.67 2.06 -1.94
N LEU A 788 -12.62 2.48 -2.64
CA LEU A 788 -12.51 3.77 -3.32
C LEU A 788 -12.37 3.53 -4.82
N THR A 789 -13.42 3.76 -5.60
CA THR A 789 -13.28 3.60 -7.06
C THR A 789 -12.42 4.74 -7.62
N LYS A 790 -11.59 4.45 -8.62
CA LYS A 790 -10.80 5.47 -9.31
C LYS A 790 -11.68 6.54 -9.95
N ALA A 791 -12.88 6.18 -10.42
CA ALA A 791 -13.86 7.14 -10.93
C ALA A 791 -14.32 8.12 -9.83
N ASP A 792 -14.63 7.63 -8.63
CA ASP A 792 -14.98 8.50 -7.49
C ASP A 792 -13.80 9.37 -7.04
N ILE A 793 -12.57 8.88 -7.14
CA ILE A 793 -11.36 9.69 -6.88
C ILE A 793 -11.26 10.82 -7.92
N CYS A 794 -11.52 10.55 -9.20
CA CYS A 794 -11.54 11.58 -10.24
C CYS A 794 -12.64 12.64 -9.97
N ARG A 795 -13.84 12.20 -9.56
CA ARG A 795 -14.93 13.10 -9.13
C ARG A 795 -14.51 13.95 -7.92
N THR A 796 -13.77 13.36 -6.98
CA THR A 796 -13.23 14.04 -5.80
C THR A 796 -12.18 15.08 -6.17
N ILE A 797 -11.28 14.77 -7.12
CA ILE A 797 -10.26 15.69 -7.65
C ILE A 797 -10.92 16.90 -8.32
N GLU A 798 -11.94 16.67 -9.15
CA GLU A 798 -12.69 17.76 -9.79
C GLU A 798 -13.60 18.52 -8.82
N GLY A 799 -13.99 17.88 -7.71
CA GLY A 799 -14.90 18.44 -6.72
C GLY A 799 -16.33 18.61 -7.23
N LYS A 800 -16.76 17.78 -8.19
CA LYS A 800 -18.11 17.78 -8.78
C LYS A 800 -18.45 16.42 -9.38
N GLU A 801 -19.74 16.14 -9.55
CA GLU A 801 -20.20 15.02 -10.37
C GLU A 801 -19.88 15.34 -11.85
N ILE A 802 -19.06 14.49 -12.49
CA ILE A 802 -18.61 14.66 -13.88
C ILE A 802 -19.58 13.94 -14.82
N ASP A 803 -19.69 12.61 -14.65
CA ASP A 803 -20.64 11.72 -15.31
C ASP A 803 -20.99 10.57 -14.35
N ARG A 804 -22.18 9.98 -14.50
CA ARG A 804 -22.63 8.81 -13.75
C ARG A 804 -22.01 7.50 -14.24
N ASP A 805 -21.54 7.47 -15.49
CA ASP A 805 -20.85 6.33 -16.08
C ASP A 805 -19.35 6.38 -15.74
N ASP A 806 -18.91 5.48 -14.86
CA ASP A 806 -17.51 5.36 -14.44
C ASP A 806 -16.54 5.19 -15.61
N ARG A 807 -16.95 4.54 -16.72
CA ARG A 807 -16.06 4.33 -17.87
C ARG A 807 -15.77 5.64 -18.61
N LYS A 808 -16.75 6.54 -18.68
CA LYS A 808 -16.56 7.86 -19.28
C LYS A 808 -15.65 8.72 -18.43
N VAL A 809 -15.86 8.72 -17.11
CA VAL A 809 -14.99 9.41 -16.17
C VAL A 809 -13.55 8.91 -16.31
N LEU A 810 -13.32 7.60 -16.33
CA LEU A 810 -11.96 7.05 -16.48
C LEU A 810 -11.32 7.35 -17.85
N ASN A 811 -12.11 7.40 -18.92
CA ASN A 811 -11.62 7.80 -20.25
C ASN A 811 -11.09 9.24 -20.29
N ASP A 812 -11.66 10.15 -19.50
CA ASP A 812 -11.21 11.53 -19.38
C ASP A 812 -9.97 11.66 -18.47
N PHE A 813 -9.73 10.67 -17.60
CA PHE A 813 -8.63 10.61 -16.63
C PHE A 813 -7.75 9.36 -16.82
N LYS A 814 -7.31 9.12 -18.06
CA LYS A 814 -6.48 7.95 -18.42
C LYS A 814 -5.18 7.85 -17.64
N ASP A 815 -4.60 8.98 -17.27
CA ASP A 815 -3.39 9.02 -16.45
C ASP A 815 -3.65 8.44 -15.05
N ILE A 816 -4.76 8.78 -14.39
CA ILE A 816 -5.17 8.18 -13.10
C ILE A 816 -5.54 6.70 -13.27
N GLU A 817 -6.24 6.35 -14.34
CA GLU A 817 -6.58 4.94 -14.63
C GLU A 817 -5.30 4.09 -14.76
N SER A 818 -4.28 4.63 -15.41
CA SER A 818 -2.99 3.98 -15.66
C SER A 818 -2.07 3.87 -14.44
N VAL A 819 -2.28 4.67 -13.39
CA VAL A 819 -1.37 4.70 -12.23
C VAL A 819 -1.73 3.61 -11.23
N HIS A 820 -0.75 2.78 -10.89
CA HIS A 820 -0.78 1.86 -9.78
C HIS A 820 0.13 2.36 -8.67
N PHE A 821 -0.47 2.64 -7.52
CA PHE A 821 0.29 2.84 -6.30
C PHE A 821 0.76 1.46 -5.83
N LEU A 822 1.94 1.03 -6.28
CA LEU A 822 2.61 -0.19 -5.79
C LEU A 822 3.14 0.01 -4.36
N SER A 823 2.29 0.47 -3.46
CA SER A 823 2.57 0.29 -2.04
C SER A 823 2.23 -1.17 -1.76
N HIS A 824 3.25 -2.01 -1.66
CA HIS A 824 3.11 -3.46 -1.63
C HIS A 824 2.41 -4.02 -0.39
N SER A 825 1.67 -3.20 0.35
CA SER A 825 0.87 -3.59 1.49
C SER A 825 -0.15 -2.51 1.93
N TYR A 826 -0.15 -1.25 1.46
CA TYR A 826 -0.92 -0.18 2.16
C TYR A 826 -2.12 0.36 1.40
N LEU A 827 -2.03 0.38 0.08
CA LEU A 827 -3.09 0.62 -0.88
C LEU A 827 -3.18 -0.63 -1.73
N GLY A 828 -4.21 -1.44 -1.51
CA GLY A 828 -4.50 -2.49 -2.45
C GLY A 828 -5.36 -1.93 -3.59
N GLU A 829 -5.14 -2.45 -4.79
CA GLU A 829 -5.93 -2.09 -5.96
C GLU A 829 -6.47 -3.35 -6.63
N LYS A 830 -7.78 -3.41 -6.87
CA LYS A 830 -8.43 -4.47 -7.64
C LYS A 830 -9.46 -3.81 -8.56
N GLU A 831 -9.38 -4.08 -9.87
CA GLU A 831 -10.38 -3.64 -10.86
C GLU A 831 -10.74 -2.14 -10.74
N ASN A 832 -9.72 -1.25 -10.77
CA ASN A 832 -9.87 0.20 -10.60
C ASN A 832 -10.47 0.65 -9.25
N THR A 833 -10.46 -0.21 -8.24
CA THR A 833 -10.87 0.10 -6.86
C THR A 833 -9.67 0.05 -5.93
N LEU A 834 -9.38 1.18 -5.28
CA LEU A 834 -8.35 1.35 -4.26
C LEU A 834 -8.92 1.08 -2.86
N HIS A 835 -8.12 0.49 -1.98
CA HIS A 835 -8.49 0.27 -0.59
C HIS A 835 -7.28 0.49 0.32
N PHE A 836 -7.47 1.34 1.34
CA PHE A 836 -6.46 1.51 2.39
C PHE A 836 -6.41 0.25 3.27
N GLN A 837 -5.33 -0.50 3.17
CA GLN A 837 -5.09 -1.68 3.99
C GLN A 837 -4.68 -1.31 5.44
N HIS A 838 -4.22 -0.08 5.69
CA HIS A 838 -3.99 0.42 7.04
C HIS A 838 -4.58 1.81 7.22
N GLN A 839 -5.41 1.98 8.25
CA GLN A 839 -6.10 3.24 8.54
C GLN A 839 -5.12 4.40 8.74
N SER A 840 -4.00 4.20 9.46
CA SER A 840 -3.05 5.29 9.71
C SER A 840 -2.50 5.94 8.45
N PHE A 841 -2.44 5.22 7.32
CA PHE A 841 -1.98 5.83 6.07
C PHE A 841 -2.97 6.87 5.54
N ALA A 842 -4.27 6.55 5.56
CA ALA A 842 -5.32 7.50 5.22
C ALA A 842 -5.33 8.69 6.19
N GLU A 843 -5.10 8.45 7.48
CA GLU A 843 -5.05 9.48 8.53
C GLU A 843 -3.89 10.47 8.33
N ILE A 844 -2.72 10.00 7.93
CA ILE A 844 -1.56 10.88 7.66
C ILE A 844 -1.82 11.73 6.41
N LEU A 845 -2.33 11.13 5.33
CA LEU A 845 -2.70 11.85 4.12
C LEU A 845 -3.78 12.91 4.39
N LEU A 846 -4.73 12.58 5.26
CA LEU A 846 -5.78 13.51 5.70
C LEU A 846 -5.21 14.68 6.51
N ALA A 847 -4.22 14.42 7.38
CA ALA A 847 -3.50 15.46 8.11
C ALA A 847 -2.72 16.40 7.17
N GLU A 848 -2.04 15.87 6.16
CA GLU A 848 -1.38 16.69 5.13
C GLU A 848 -2.37 17.53 4.33
N TYR A 849 -3.53 16.96 3.98
CA TYR A 849 -4.58 17.70 3.31
C TYR A 849 -5.05 18.90 4.15
N TYR A 850 -5.28 18.73 5.46
CA TYR A 850 -5.67 19.85 6.33
C TYR A 850 -4.59 20.94 6.35
N LEU A 851 -3.31 20.55 6.48
CA LEU A 851 -2.19 21.50 6.40
C LEU A 851 -2.18 22.23 5.04
N LYS A 852 -2.40 21.50 3.95
CA LYS A 852 -2.44 22.03 2.58
C LYS A 852 -3.53 23.09 2.40
N VAL A 853 -4.73 22.85 2.92
CA VAL A 853 -5.84 23.81 2.92
C VAL A 853 -5.44 25.08 3.68
N ILE A 854 -4.92 24.92 4.90
CA ILE A 854 -4.50 26.06 5.75
C ILE A 854 -3.44 26.91 5.04
N ILE A 855 -2.40 26.29 4.50
CA ILE A 855 -1.33 27.00 3.77
C ILE A 855 -1.90 27.70 2.54
N LYS A 856 -2.63 26.97 1.69
CA LYS A 856 -3.19 27.50 0.43
C LYS A 856 -4.01 28.77 0.69
N TYR A 857 -5.04 28.70 1.52
CA TYR A 857 -5.93 29.85 1.69
C TYR A 857 -5.31 30.99 2.51
N ALA A 858 -4.26 30.72 3.30
CA ALA A 858 -3.56 31.76 4.04
C ALA A 858 -2.66 32.61 3.12
N ILE A 859 -1.92 31.98 2.22
CA ILE A 859 -0.86 32.68 1.49
C ILE A 859 -1.34 33.43 0.25
N GLU A 860 -2.46 33.01 -0.36
CA GLU A 860 -3.03 33.63 -1.56
C GLU A 860 -3.28 35.14 -1.41
N GLU A 861 -3.39 35.82 -2.55
CA GLU A 861 -3.61 37.28 -2.58
C GLU A 861 -5.02 37.65 -2.08
N SER A 862 -6.02 36.87 -2.48
CA SER A 862 -7.39 36.94 -1.95
C SER A 862 -7.68 35.73 -1.07
N THR A 863 -7.67 35.94 0.25
CA THR A 863 -8.06 34.91 1.22
C THR A 863 -9.57 34.66 1.15
N ASP A 864 -9.98 33.52 0.60
CA ASP A 864 -11.35 33.02 0.72
C ASP A 864 -11.49 32.15 1.97
N VAL A 865 -11.91 32.80 3.06
CA VAL A 865 -12.09 32.16 4.36
C VAL A 865 -13.16 31.07 4.30
N GLU A 866 -14.25 31.32 3.57
CA GLU A 866 -15.41 30.43 3.58
C GLU A 866 -15.16 29.19 2.72
N GLU A 867 -14.48 29.32 1.59
CA GLU A 867 -14.02 28.15 0.84
C GLU A 867 -13.01 27.32 1.66
N ALA A 868 -12.10 27.95 2.41
CA ALA A 868 -11.20 27.23 3.31
C ALA A 868 -11.98 26.39 4.33
N ARG A 869 -13.03 26.96 4.92
CA ARG A 869 -13.91 26.26 5.87
C ARG A 869 -14.62 25.08 5.24
N ILE A 870 -15.23 25.27 4.06
CA ILE A 870 -15.87 24.19 3.30
C ILE A 870 -14.90 23.02 3.08
N ARG A 871 -13.64 23.32 2.74
CA ARG A 871 -12.61 22.31 2.50
C ARG A 871 -12.10 21.62 3.76
N LEU A 872 -12.18 22.26 4.93
CA LEU A 872 -11.85 21.65 6.23
C LEU A 872 -13.03 20.81 6.78
N SER A 873 -14.27 21.11 6.40
CA SER A 873 -15.49 20.45 6.86
C SER A 873 -15.79 19.12 6.15
N ILE A 874 -14.82 18.21 6.11
CA ILE A 874 -14.92 16.89 5.44
C ILE A 874 -15.21 15.72 6.39
N GLY A 875 -15.45 16.03 7.66
CA GLY A 875 -15.84 15.08 8.68
C GLY A 875 -15.01 15.15 9.97
N LEU A 876 -15.36 14.30 10.93
CA LEU A 876 -14.68 14.16 12.21
C LEU A 876 -13.40 13.33 12.02
N PRO A 877 -12.20 13.95 12.08
CA PRO A 877 -10.94 13.25 12.00
C PRO A 877 -10.74 12.34 13.22
N THR A 878 -9.84 11.38 13.09
CA THR A 878 -9.41 10.58 14.23
C THR A 878 -8.40 11.34 15.08
N ASP A 879 -8.28 10.90 16.33
CA ASP A 879 -7.26 11.35 17.26
C ASP A 879 -5.84 11.23 16.66
N GLN A 880 -5.55 10.12 15.96
CA GLN A 880 -4.28 9.95 15.24
C GLN A 880 -4.08 11.01 14.14
N THR A 881 -5.11 11.29 13.34
CA THR A 881 -5.07 12.34 12.30
C THR A 881 -4.72 13.71 12.91
N ILE A 882 -5.35 14.04 14.04
CA ILE A 882 -5.08 15.30 14.75
C ILE A 882 -3.65 15.34 15.26
N ASP A 883 -3.15 14.28 15.89
CA ASP A 883 -1.77 14.24 16.39
C ASP A 883 -0.74 14.38 15.26
N PHE A 884 -0.99 13.75 14.10
CA PHE A 884 -0.16 13.96 12.91
C PHE A 884 -0.20 15.40 12.41
N LEU A 885 -1.38 16.01 12.35
CA LEU A 885 -1.54 17.42 11.95
C LEU A 885 -0.78 18.35 12.90
N LYS A 886 -0.87 18.12 14.22
CA LYS A 886 -0.12 18.90 15.21
C LYS A 886 1.38 18.82 14.95
N GLY A 887 1.89 17.61 14.70
CA GLY A 887 3.30 17.40 14.36
C GLY A 887 3.73 18.10 13.07
N LEU A 888 2.89 18.06 12.03
CA LEU A 888 3.11 18.76 10.77
C LEU A 888 3.14 20.29 10.94
N LEU A 889 2.28 20.85 11.80
CA LEU A 889 2.25 22.28 12.12
C LEU A 889 3.49 22.72 12.90
N VAL A 890 3.96 21.90 13.85
CA VAL A 890 5.24 22.14 14.55
C VAL A 890 6.39 22.13 13.54
N LEU A 891 6.44 21.12 12.67
CA LEU A 891 7.46 21.01 11.63
C LEU A 891 7.47 22.23 10.70
N LEU A 892 6.29 22.70 10.26
CA LEU A 892 6.16 23.91 9.44
C LEU A 892 6.69 25.16 10.17
N LYS A 893 6.32 25.33 11.45
CA LYS A 893 6.78 26.46 12.29
C LYS A 893 8.30 26.46 12.40
N GLU A 894 8.90 25.31 12.70
CA GLU A 894 10.35 25.17 12.82
C GLU A 894 11.08 25.42 11.49
N CYS A 895 10.52 24.99 10.35
CA CYS A 895 11.08 25.29 9.04
C CYS A 895 11.07 26.79 8.71
N ALA A 896 9.99 27.48 9.11
CA ALA A 896 9.78 28.88 8.81
C ALA A 896 10.56 29.84 9.72
N LEU A 897 10.75 29.46 10.99
CA LEU A 897 11.37 30.30 12.02
C LEU A 897 12.81 29.90 12.37
N GLY A 898 13.24 28.71 11.95
CA GLY A 898 14.58 28.19 12.22
C GLY A 898 15.69 28.92 11.46
N ASP A 899 16.90 28.90 12.03
CA ASP A 899 18.10 29.42 11.36
C ASP A 899 18.39 28.61 10.08
N SER A 900 18.54 29.30 8.96
CA SER A 900 18.79 28.66 7.66
C SER A 900 20.18 28.03 7.58
N ASN A 901 21.10 28.39 8.47
CA ASN A 901 22.42 27.77 8.58
C ASN A 901 22.42 26.49 9.42
N ASP A 902 21.32 26.18 10.13
CA ASP A 902 21.20 24.97 10.93
C ASP A 902 20.88 23.77 10.03
N LYS A 903 21.74 22.75 10.07
CA LYS A 903 21.55 21.49 9.34
C LYS A 903 20.26 20.77 9.72
N SER A 904 19.77 20.93 10.95
CA SER A 904 18.50 20.37 11.38
C SER A 904 17.33 21.02 10.62
N VAL A 905 17.34 22.34 10.49
CA VAL A 905 16.31 23.11 9.77
C VAL A 905 16.31 22.76 8.29
N PHE A 906 17.50 22.64 7.68
CA PHE A 906 17.63 22.20 6.29
C PHE A 906 16.96 20.84 6.03
N ALA A 907 17.24 19.84 6.89
CA ALA A 907 16.62 18.52 6.77
C ALA A 907 15.09 18.53 7.01
N LYS A 908 14.58 19.39 7.90
CA LYS A 908 13.13 19.58 8.08
C LYS A 908 12.47 20.15 6.82
N ARG A 909 13.11 21.13 6.18
CA ARG A 909 12.64 21.74 4.92
C ARG A 909 12.62 20.71 3.79
N GLU A 910 13.67 19.92 3.66
CA GLU A 910 13.76 18.83 2.67
C GLU A 910 12.55 17.87 2.76
N LEU A 911 12.12 17.52 3.98
CA LEU A 911 10.95 16.66 4.18
C LEU A 911 9.61 17.27 3.71
N LEU A 912 9.42 18.58 3.91
CA LEU A 912 8.17 19.27 3.56
C LEU A 912 8.09 19.74 2.10
N ILE A 913 9.21 19.83 1.39
CA ILE A 913 9.22 20.34 0.00
C ILE A 913 8.32 19.55 -0.95
N PRO A 914 8.28 18.20 -0.94
CA PRO A 914 7.39 17.46 -1.83
C PRO A 914 5.91 17.83 -1.63
N LEU A 915 5.47 18.06 -0.38
CA LEU A 915 4.13 18.54 -0.08
C LEU A 915 3.89 19.94 -0.67
N LEU A 916 4.80 20.89 -0.46
CA LEU A 916 4.66 22.26 -0.97
C LEU A 916 4.74 22.31 -2.51
N SER A 917 5.57 21.47 -3.12
CA SER A 917 5.71 21.33 -4.57
C SER A 917 4.42 20.77 -5.19
N SER A 918 3.77 19.80 -4.53
CA SER A 918 2.45 19.30 -4.95
C SER A 918 1.38 20.40 -5.00
N MET A 919 1.51 21.44 -4.16
CA MET A 919 0.62 22.61 -4.18
C MET A 919 0.92 23.56 -5.32
N ALA A 920 2.17 23.63 -5.78
CA ALA A 920 2.60 24.45 -6.90
C ALA A 920 2.30 23.83 -8.27
N ILE A 921 1.80 22.58 -8.30
CA ILE A 921 1.36 21.91 -9.53
C ILE A 921 -0.15 21.93 -9.63
N ASN A 922 -0.66 22.32 -10.80
CA ASN A 922 -2.11 22.43 -11.06
C ASN A 922 -2.78 21.09 -11.35
N LYS A 923 -2.04 20.15 -11.95
CA LYS A 923 -2.55 18.83 -12.35
C LYS A 923 -3.08 18.06 -11.12
N HIS A 924 -4.32 17.58 -11.24
CA HIS A 924 -5.09 16.89 -10.17
C HIS A 924 -5.22 17.66 -8.85
N ASN A 925 -5.07 18.99 -8.89
CA ASN A 925 -5.01 19.83 -7.69
C ASN A 925 -5.78 21.14 -7.82
N LYS A 926 -6.66 21.28 -8.80
CA LYS A 926 -7.30 22.55 -9.22
C LYS A 926 -7.82 23.44 -8.08
N LYS A 927 -8.43 22.87 -7.04
CA LYS A 927 -8.98 23.62 -5.88
C LYS A 927 -7.94 23.99 -4.82
N LEU A 928 -6.80 23.31 -4.78
CA LEU A 928 -5.72 23.53 -3.81
C LEU A 928 -4.39 23.93 -4.45
N TYR A 929 -4.38 24.14 -5.76
CA TYR A 929 -3.26 24.69 -6.52
C TYR A 929 -3.00 26.12 -6.07
N SER A 930 -1.79 26.39 -5.58
CA SER A 930 -1.39 27.74 -5.18
C SER A 930 -0.65 28.47 -6.28
N THR A 931 -1.33 29.44 -6.88
CA THR A 931 -0.73 30.34 -7.88
C THR A 931 0.44 31.11 -7.27
N ARG A 932 0.32 31.51 -6.00
CA ARG A 932 1.41 32.22 -5.31
C ARG A 932 2.63 31.36 -5.06
N LEU A 933 2.48 30.11 -4.59
CA LEU A 933 3.63 29.21 -4.41
C LEU A 933 4.31 28.90 -5.74
N ASN A 934 3.52 28.71 -6.80
CA ASN A 934 4.08 28.49 -8.12
C ASN A 934 4.91 29.71 -8.58
N THR A 935 4.25 30.86 -8.75
CA THR A 935 4.84 32.06 -9.34
C THR A 935 5.97 32.70 -8.52
N LYS A 936 5.96 32.58 -7.19
CA LYS A 936 6.96 33.23 -6.32
C LYS A 936 8.09 32.32 -5.85
N TRP A 937 7.98 31.02 -6.06
CA TRP A 937 8.93 30.05 -5.55
C TRP A 937 9.22 28.93 -6.54
N PHE A 938 8.24 28.09 -6.86
CA PHE A 938 8.48 26.85 -7.58
C PHE A 938 8.93 27.07 -9.04
N GLU A 939 8.30 28.00 -9.77
CA GLU A 939 8.59 28.31 -11.18
C GLU A 939 10.07 28.69 -11.42
N LYS A 940 10.74 29.27 -10.40
CA LYS A 940 12.17 29.63 -10.49
C LYS A 940 13.09 28.41 -10.65
N TYR A 941 12.66 27.26 -10.16
CA TYR A 941 13.48 26.04 -10.06
C TYR A 941 12.91 24.88 -10.87
N GLU A 942 11.71 25.02 -11.42
CA GLU A 942 10.93 23.98 -12.10
C GLU A 942 11.74 23.27 -13.20
N ASP A 943 12.30 24.04 -14.14
CA ASP A 943 13.11 23.52 -15.25
C ASP A 943 14.32 22.72 -14.77
N GLU A 944 14.99 23.19 -13.71
CA GLU A 944 16.17 22.54 -13.15
C GLU A 944 15.81 21.24 -12.43
N ILE A 945 14.74 21.26 -11.63
CA ILE A 945 14.27 20.11 -10.85
C ILE A 945 13.82 18.98 -11.78
N PHE A 946 13.04 19.30 -12.81
CA PHE A 946 12.52 18.30 -13.74
C PHE A 946 13.59 17.79 -14.70
N SER A 947 14.52 18.64 -15.16
CA SER A 947 15.63 18.17 -15.99
C SER A 947 16.61 17.27 -15.25
N LYS A 948 16.89 17.54 -13.97
CA LYS A 948 17.80 16.72 -13.14
C LYS A 948 17.11 15.58 -12.39
N ASN A 949 15.78 15.57 -12.36
CA ASN A 949 14.95 14.63 -11.58
C ASN A 949 15.36 14.53 -10.09
N LYS A 950 15.82 15.64 -9.49
CA LYS A 950 16.25 15.72 -8.09
C LYS A 950 15.98 17.11 -7.53
N LEU A 951 15.60 17.19 -6.25
CA LEU A 951 15.60 18.44 -5.48
C LEU A 951 17.05 18.94 -5.31
N ASN A 952 17.29 20.23 -5.53
CA ASN A 952 18.58 20.88 -5.33
C ASN A 952 18.62 21.62 -3.97
N ASP A 953 19.82 21.96 -3.51
CA ASP A 953 19.98 22.66 -2.22
C ASP A 953 19.39 24.09 -2.28
N ASP A 954 19.34 24.69 -3.48
CA ASP A 954 18.84 26.06 -3.68
C ASP A 954 17.34 26.19 -3.36
N ILE A 955 16.48 25.24 -3.81
CA ILE A 955 15.05 25.28 -3.47
C ILE A 955 14.80 25.00 -1.98
N ILE A 956 15.66 24.20 -1.33
CA ILE A 956 15.59 23.92 0.11
C ILE A 956 15.96 25.18 0.92
N ASN A 957 16.96 25.92 0.46
CA ASN A 957 17.39 27.17 1.09
C ASN A 957 16.39 28.31 0.85
N ASP A 958 15.82 28.43 -0.36
CA ASP A 958 14.71 29.36 -0.68
C ASP A 958 13.36 28.81 -0.19
N PHE A 959 13.24 28.51 1.11
CA PHE A 959 12.01 27.95 1.66
C PHE A 959 10.86 28.99 1.60
N PRO A 960 9.68 28.63 1.02
CA PRO A 960 8.67 29.63 0.63
C PRO A 960 7.82 30.16 1.80
N ILE A 961 7.86 29.50 2.96
CA ILE A 961 7.07 29.88 4.13
C ILE A 961 8.00 30.54 5.15
N THR A 962 7.84 31.85 5.32
CA THR A 962 8.60 32.65 6.30
C THR A 962 7.70 33.10 7.44
N GLN A 963 8.24 33.86 8.40
CA GLN A 963 7.45 34.54 9.44
C GLN A 963 6.27 35.34 8.86
N LYS A 964 6.41 35.90 7.65
CA LYS A 964 5.34 36.65 6.99
C LYS A 964 4.15 35.75 6.63
N GLU A 965 4.42 34.59 6.04
CA GLU A 965 3.40 33.60 5.69
C GLU A 965 2.79 32.96 6.94
N ILE A 966 3.58 32.74 8.00
CA ILE A 966 3.10 32.31 9.32
C ILE A 966 2.06 33.30 9.89
N ASN A 967 2.33 34.61 9.83
CA ASN A 967 1.38 35.63 10.28
C ASN A 967 0.08 35.62 9.44
N LYS A 968 0.15 35.27 8.16
CA LYS A 968 -1.06 35.11 7.34
C LYS A 968 -1.89 33.90 7.76
N ILE A 969 -1.24 32.80 8.16
CA ILE A 969 -1.93 31.62 8.69
C ILE A 969 -2.66 31.99 9.99
N GLU A 970 -2.02 32.73 10.89
CA GLU A 970 -2.65 33.26 12.10
C GLU A 970 -3.93 34.05 11.76
N ILE A 971 -3.84 34.97 10.79
CA ILE A 971 -4.99 35.78 10.34
C ILE A 971 -6.11 34.91 9.77
N LEU A 972 -5.79 33.91 8.94
CA LEU A 972 -6.78 32.98 8.40
C LEU A 972 -7.49 32.23 9.53
N CYS A 973 -6.75 31.61 10.45
CA CYS A 973 -7.30 30.84 11.55
C CYS A 973 -8.22 31.69 12.43
N LYS A 974 -7.82 32.94 12.71
CA LYS A 974 -8.67 33.91 13.41
C LYS A 974 -9.98 34.17 12.67
N LYS A 975 -9.93 34.47 11.37
CA LYS A 975 -11.13 34.72 10.56
C LYS A 975 -12.05 33.50 10.47
N ILE A 976 -11.50 32.28 10.45
CA ILE A 976 -12.29 31.04 10.48
C ILE A 976 -13.09 30.95 11.80
N LEU A 977 -12.43 31.22 12.93
CA LEU A 977 -13.06 31.15 14.26
C LEU A 977 -14.15 32.20 14.44
N GLU A 978 -13.92 33.42 13.94
CA GLU A 978 -14.85 34.54 14.04
C GLU A 978 -16.02 34.46 13.03
N SER A 979 -15.99 33.52 12.08
CA SER A 979 -17.06 33.37 11.10
C SER A 979 -18.36 32.87 11.74
N SER A 980 -19.45 33.58 11.43
CA SER A 980 -20.81 33.26 11.87
C SER A 980 -21.49 32.19 11.01
N LYS A 981 -20.90 31.79 9.86
CA LYS A 981 -21.50 30.78 8.98
C LYS A 981 -21.32 29.37 9.53
N VAL A 982 -22.23 28.49 9.16
CA VAL A 982 -22.35 27.11 9.64
C VAL A 982 -22.38 26.19 8.43
N TYR A 983 -21.52 25.18 8.42
CA TYR A 983 -21.43 24.18 7.34
C TYR A 983 -21.80 22.79 7.86
N MET A 984 -22.63 22.08 7.11
CA MET A 984 -23.04 20.71 7.41
C MET A 984 -22.67 19.81 6.23
N LEU A 985 -22.10 18.64 6.53
CA LEU A 985 -21.78 17.62 5.54
C LEU A 985 -22.92 16.59 5.52
N ASP A 986 -23.80 16.71 4.53
CA ASP A 986 -24.96 15.84 4.34
C ASP A 986 -25.37 15.81 2.85
N GLU A 987 -26.29 14.93 2.47
CA GLU A 987 -26.92 14.89 1.16
C GLU A 987 -28.33 15.52 1.23
N PRO A 988 -28.45 16.86 1.15
CA PRO A 988 -29.75 17.51 1.25
C PRO A 988 -30.57 17.35 -0.02
N SER A 989 -31.89 17.25 0.15
CA SER A 989 -32.86 17.45 -0.92
C SER A 989 -33.41 18.87 -0.84
N ASN A 990 -33.24 19.64 -1.89
CA ASN A 990 -33.77 21.01 -1.98
C ASN A 990 -35.12 21.00 -2.68
N HIS A 991 -36.07 21.73 -2.10
CA HIS A 991 -37.43 21.87 -2.57
C HIS A 991 -37.76 23.35 -2.74
N THR A 992 -38.52 23.66 -3.77
CA THR A 992 -39.01 25.03 -4.02
C THR A 992 -40.42 25.16 -3.44
N ILE A 993 -40.62 26.13 -2.55
CA ILE A 993 -41.96 26.48 -2.06
C ILE A 993 -42.56 27.59 -2.93
N LEU A 994 -41.74 28.57 -3.34
CA LEU A 994 -42.20 29.74 -4.09
C LEU A 994 -41.48 29.86 -5.43
N PHE A 995 -40.17 30.10 -5.44
CA PHE A 995 -39.42 30.35 -6.67
C PHE A 995 -37.92 29.98 -6.63
N LYS A 996 -37.36 29.56 -5.49
CA LYS A 996 -35.93 29.26 -5.37
C LYS A 996 -35.61 28.32 -4.20
N ASN A 997 -35.62 27.00 -4.42
CA ASN A 997 -35.00 25.98 -3.55
C ASN A 997 -34.95 26.35 -2.05
N GLU A 998 -36.05 26.89 -1.51
CA GLU A 998 -36.05 27.59 -0.22
C GLU A 998 -36.04 26.61 0.95
N LEU A 999 -36.50 25.40 0.69
CA LEU A 999 -36.68 24.37 1.70
C LEU A 999 -35.66 23.26 1.48
N MET A 1000 -34.87 22.97 2.51
CA MET A 1000 -33.89 21.88 2.50
C MET A 1000 -34.40 20.75 3.41
N SER A 1001 -34.56 19.54 2.88
CA SER A 1001 -34.79 18.34 3.68
C SER A 1001 -33.53 17.51 3.81
N ILE A 1002 -33.27 17.06 5.04
CA ILE A 1002 -32.14 16.22 5.42
C ILE A 1002 -32.67 14.86 5.87
N HIS A 1003 -32.18 13.77 5.29
CA HIS A 1003 -32.57 12.42 5.68
C HIS A 1003 -31.76 11.96 6.90
N LYS A 1004 -32.44 11.61 8.00
CA LYS A 1004 -31.84 11.22 9.29
C LYS A 1004 -30.88 12.29 9.85
N PHE A 1005 -31.44 13.39 10.38
CA PHE A 1005 -30.70 14.44 11.06
C PHE A 1005 -29.85 13.87 12.22
N LYS A 1006 -28.57 13.55 11.96
CA LYS A 1006 -27.58 13.32 13.01
C LYS A 1006 -27.25 14.70 13.58
N ARG A 1007 -27.61 14.97 14.84
CA ARG A 1007 -27.43 16.26 15.54
C ARG A 1007 -25.98 16.79 15.61
N ASN A 1008 -25.00 16.13 15.02
CA ASN A 1008 -23.58 16.34 15.29
C ASN A 1008 -23.04 17.54 14.52
N PHE A 1009 -23.27 18.74 15.07
CA PHE A 1009 -22.69 19.97 14.59
C PHE A 1009 -21.30 20.19 15.21
N ASN A 1010 -20.27 19.67 14.56
CA ASN A 1010 -18.95 19.52 15.18
C ASN A 1010 -18.00 20.70 15.00
N GLU A 1011 -18.32 21.64 14.10
CA GLU A 1011 -17.47 22.79 13.74
C GLU A 1011 -15.98 22.43 13.59
N ILE A 1012 -15.72 21.31 12.89
CA ILE A 1012 -14.37 20.75 12.85
C ILE A 1012 -13.37 21.68 12.17
N ASP A 1013 -13.83 22.50 11.22
CA ASP A 1013 -13.09 23.59 10.60
C ASP A 1013 -12.56 24.59 11.64
N LYS A 1014 -13.38 24.94 12.65
CA LYS A 1014 -13.00 25.84 13.74
C LYS A 1014 -12.03 25.17 14.70
N TRP A 1015 -12.24 23.90 15.05
CA TRP A 1015 -11.28 23.15 15.88
C TRP A 1015 -9.91 23.01 15.19
N LEU A 1016 -9.87 22.70 13.90
CA LEU A 1016 -8.64 22.63 13.11
C LEU A 1016 -7.94 24.00 13.04
N ALA A 1017 -8.69 25.09 12.86
CA ALA A 1017 -8.15 26.45 12.90
C ALA A 1017 -7.60 26.81 14.29
N LEU A 1018 -8.28 26.42 15.37
CA LEU A 1018 -7.83 26.63 16.75
C LEU A 1018 -6.54 25.87 17.04
N ILE A 1019 -6.43 24.61 16.59
CA ILE A 1019 -5.21 23.80 16.68
C ILE A 1019 -4.06 24.49 15.95
N ALA A 1020 -4.28 24.87 14.68
CA ALA A 1020 -3.26 25.49 13.85
C ALA A 1020 -2.79 26.83 14.43
N GLY A 1021 -3.71 27.70 14.84
CA GLY A 1021 -3.40 28.98 15.46
C GLY A 1021 -2.58 28.82 16.74
N ASN A 1022 -3.00 27.95 17.66
CA ASN A 1022 -2.28 27.71 18.91
C ASN A 1022 -0.86 27.19 18.68
N ILE A 1023 -0.68 26.19 17.81
CA ILE A 1023 0.65 25.59 17.57
C ILE A 1023 1.60 26.58 16.88
N ILE A 1024 1.09 27.32 15.90
CA ILE A 1024 1.90 28.26 15.13
C ILE A 1024 2.28 29.48 15.97
N VAL A 1025 1.34 30.06 16.74
CA VAL A 1025 1.52 31.37 17.36
C VAL A 1025 2.00 31.30 18.81
N ASN A 1026 1.60 30.29 19.58
CA ASN A 1026 1.89 30.28 21.02
C ASN A 1026 3.39 30.17 21.30
N GLU A 1027 3.86 31.03 22.19
CA GLU A 1027 5.21 31.04 22.76
C GLU A 1027 5.10 31.39 24.24
N ILE A 1028 5.12 30.37 25.09
CA ILE A 1028 4.91 30.51 26.54
C ILE A 1028 5.98 31.42 27.16
N GLU A 1029 7.24 31.29 26.75
CA GLU A 1029 8.37 32.10 27.27
C GLU A 1029 8.17 33.60 27.02
N ASN A 1030 7.64 33.95 25.84
CA ASN A 1030 7.37 35.32 25.43
C ASN A 1030 5.95 35.79 25.80
N LYS A 1031 5.15 34.95 26.48
CA LYS A 1031 3.73 35.19 26.80
C LYS A 1031 2.89 35.60 25.57
N LYS A 1032 3.23 35.07 24.40
CA LYS A 1032 2.48 35.31 23.17
C LYS A 1032 1.50 34.15 22.97
N PHE A 1033 0.21 34.46 22.89
CA PHE A 1033 -0.84 33.45 22.75
C PHE A 1033 -1.81 33.81 21.62
N PHE A 1034 -2.17 32.82 20.82
CA PHE A 1034 -3.13 32.94 19.73
C PHE A 1034 -4.49 33.46 20.21
N ASN A 1035 -4.99 32.88 21.30
CA ASN A 1035 -6.30 33.20 21.86
C ASN A 1035 -6.39 34.62 22.43
N TYR A 1036 -5.27 35.30 22.62
CA TYR A 1036 -5.23 36.65 23.18
C TYR A 1036 -5.91 37.67 22.25
N ASN A 1037 -5.92 37.39 20.94
CA ASN A 1037 -6.49 38.26 19.92
C ASN A 1037 -7.89 37.80 19.44
N LEU A 1038 -8.50 36.81 20.11
CA LEU A 1038 -9.81 36.27 19.75
C LEU A 1038 -10.89 36.75 20.73
N ASP A 1039 -12.11 36.94 20.24
CA ASP A 1039 -13.26 37.10 21.13
C ASP A 1039 -13.54 35.76 21.84
N ALA A 1040 -13.45 35.79 23.17
CA ALA A 1040 -13.64 34.64 24.03
C ALA A 1040 -14.99 33.95 23.84
N THR A 1041 -16.01 34.67 23.36
CA THR A 1041 -17.35 34.12 23.07
C THR A 1041 -17.26 32.96 22.10
N TYR A 1042 -16.48 33.08 21.01
CA TYR A 1042 -16.33 32.00 20.04
C TYR A 1042 -15.67 30.75 20.63
N LEU A 1043 -14.74 30.92 21.59
CA LEU A 1043 -14.05 29.81 22.24
C LEU A 1043 -14.98 29.02 23.18
N PHE A 1044 -15.77 29.73 23.99
CA PHE A 1044 -16.74 29.09 24.89
C PHE A 1044 -17.92 28.48 24.12
N GLU A 1045 -18.36 29.08 23.01
CA GLU A 1045 -19.34 28.50 22.11
C GLU A 1045 -18.85 27.20 21.47
N LEU A 1046 -17.58 27.14 21.07
CA LEU A 1046 -16.97 25.92 20.54
C LEU A 1046 -16.97 24.77 21.56
N ILE A 1047 -16.64 25.08 22.83
CA ILE A 1047 -16.73 24.11 23.94
C ILE A 1047 -18.19 23.66 24.14
N ARG A 1048 -19.13 24.60 24.19
CA ARG A 1048 -20.55 24.34 24.41
C ARG A 1048 -21.14 23.43 23.33
N ASN A 1049 -20.86 23.74 22.06
CA ASN A 1049 -21.31 22.97 20.92
C ASN A 1049 -20.75 21.54 20.96
N TRP A 1050 -19.48 21.39 21.34
CA TRP A 1050 -18.89 20.08 21.51
C TRP A 1050 -19.50 19.29 22.68
N ASN A 1051 -19.69 19.94 23.85
CA ASN A 1051 -20.31 19.30 25.01
C ASN A 1051 -21.71 18.80 24.70
N TYR A 1052 -22.47 19.55 23.90
CA TYR A 1052 -23.81 19.15 23.47
C TYR A 1052 -23.79 17.85 22.65
N ASN A 1053 -22.80 17.67 21.77
CA ASN A 1053 -22.73 16.51 20.88
C ASN A 1053 -22.03 15.29 21.51
N TYR A 1054 -20.97 15.50 22.30
CA TYR A 1054 -20.05 14.45 22.75
C TYR A 1054 -19.81 14.42 24.26
N GLY A 1055 -20.39 15.35 25.02
CA GLY A 1055 -20.20 15.44 26.47
C GLY A 1055 -18.92 16.18 26.86
N THR A 1056 -17.74 15.60 26.66
CA THR A 1056 -16.44 16.19 27.03
C THR A 1056 -15.60 16.55 25.81
N VAL A 1057 -14.83 17.64 25.91
CA VAL A 1057 -13.81 17.98 24.90
C VAL A 1057 -12.77 16.85 24.80
N PRO A 1058 -12.37 16.43 23.59
CA PRO A 1058 -11.41 15.34 23.37
C PRO A 1058 -10.04 15.70 23.92
N TYR A 1059 -9.20 14.68 24.17
CA TYR A 1059 -7.90 14.91 24.79
C TYR A 1059 -7.03 15.91 24.02
N TRP A 1060 -7.06 15.84 22.69
CA TRP A 1060 -6.27 16.72 21.84
C TRP A 1060 -6.75 18.17 21.87
N GLY A 1061 -7.98 18.45 22.31
CA GLY A 1061 -8.56 19.79 22.42
C GLY A 1061 -8.27 20.48 23.76
N ARG A 1062 -7.80 19.75 24.77
CA ARG A 1062 -7.69 20.23 26.16
C ARG A 1062 -6.71 21.39 26.35
N GLU A 1063 -5.63 21.41 25.57
CA GLU A 1063 -4.54 22.40 25.67
C GLU A 1063 -4.76 23.65 24.80
N LEU A 1064 -5.91 23.77 24.12
CA LEU A 1064 -6.13 24.80 23.10
C LEU A 1064 -6.68 26.13 23.64
N PHE A 1065 -6.99 26.22 24.92
CA PHE A 1065 -7.67 27.38 25.54
C PHE A 1065 -6.76 28.25 26.41
N VAL A 1066 -5.44 28.15 26.19
CA VAL A 1066 -4.42 28.95 26.89
C VAL A 1066 -4.42 30.39 26.37
N GLY A 1067 -4.27 31.37 27.26
CA GLY A 1067 -4.08 32.77 26.89
C GLY A 1067 -5.32 33.48 26.34
N ILE A 1068 -6.53 33.15 26.85
CA ILE A 1068 -7.76 33.87 26.50
C ILE A 1068 -7.69 35.30 27.06
N ASN A 1069 -8.05 36.30 26.27
CA ASN A 1069 -8.10 37.69 26.73
C ASN A 1069 -9.52 38.25 26.75
N MET A 1070 -9.98 38.65 27.94
CA MET A 1070 -11.28 39.29 28.14
C MET A 1070 -11.14 40.70 28.74
N GLU A 1071 -9.95 41.31 28.74
CA GLU A 1071 -9.71 42.62 29.38
C GLU A 1071 -10.70 43.72 28.94
N ASN A 1072 -11.10 43.68 27.68
CA ASN A 1072 -12.04 44.63 27.06
C ASN A 1072 -13.53 44.24 27.23
N ASN A 1073 -13.86 43.16 27.94
CA ASN A 1073 -15.24 42.72 28.08
C ASN A 1073 -16.06 43.70 28.93
N VAL A 1074 -17.15 44.17 28.33
CA VAL A 1074 -18.09 45.13 28.95
C VAL A 1074 -19.35 44.43 29.45
N PHE A 1075 -19.75 43.31 28.88
CA PHE A 1075 -20.96 42.58 29.29
C PHE A 1075 -20.62 41.30 30.04
N ASP A 1076 -21.54 40.87 30.91
CA ASP A 1076 -21.41 39.60 31.60
C ASP A 1076 -21.64 38.44 30.62
N LEU A 1077 -20.64 37.58 30.45
CA LEU A 1077 -20.77 36.33 29.72
C LEU A 1077 -21.21 35.25 30.71
N VAL A 1078 -22.41 34.71 30.51
CA VAL A 1078 -23.01 33.71 31.41
C VAL A 1078 -23.16 32.38 30.67
N TYR A 1079 -22.50 31.34 31.19
CA TYR A 1079 -22.60 29.98 30.67
C TYR A 1079 -23.12 29.02 31.73
N ASN A 1080 -24.05 28.14 31.33
CA ASN A 1080 -24.66 27.14 32.21
C ASN A 1080 -24.37 25.73 31.67
N ASN A 1081 -24.23 24.74 32.55
CA ASN A 1081 -24.09 23.32 32.19
C ASN A 1081 -22.90 22.99 31.26
N LEU A 1082 -21.79 23.72 31.37
CA LEU A 1082 -20.58 23.40 30.61
C LEU A 1082 -19.82 22.24 31.23
N ASN A 1083 -19.18 21.44 30.38
CA ASN A 1083 -18.28 20.38 30.79
C ASN A 1083 -16.85 20.73 30.37
N LEU A 1084 -16.09 21.29 31.32
CA LEU A 1084 -14.76 21.87 31.15
C LEU A 1084 -13.64 20.94 31.65
N ILE A 1085 -13.93 19.66 31.85
CA ILE A 1085 -13.01 18.71 32.45
C ILE A 1085 -11.68 18.65 31.68
N HIS A 1086 -10.57 18.77 32.41
CA HIS A 1086 -9.18 18.78 31.95
C HIS A 1086 -8.76 19.94 31.03
N LEU A 1087 -9.58 20.99 30.87
CA LEU A 1087 -9.20 22.12 30.00
C LEU A 1087 -8.10 23.00 30.62
N ASN A 1088 -7.15 23.42 29.80
CA ASN A 1088 -6.10 24.35 30.17
C ASN A 1088 -6.47 25.78 29.75
N PHE A 1089 -6.69 26.63 30.75
CA PHE A 1089 -6.99 28.05 30.66
C PHE A 1089 -5.85 28.94 31.18
N SER A 1090 -4.65 28.38 31.35
CA SER A 1090 -3.52 29.13 31.89
C SER A 1090 -3.18 30.39 31.09
N TYR A 1091 -2.52 31.36 31.73
CA TYR A 1091 -2.12 32.64 31.14
C TYR A 1091 -3.27 33.52 30.61
N SER A 1092 -4.50 33.28 31.06
CA SER A 1092 -5.68 34.00 30.55
C SER A 1092 -6.04 35.22 31.40
N TYR A 1093 -6.70 36.20 30.79
CA TYR A 1093 -7.37 37.31 31.48
C TYR A 1093 -8.88 37.09 31.41
N PHE A 1094 -9.50 36.76 32.54
CA PHE A 1094 -10.94 36.56 32.65
C PHE A 1094 -11.62 37.79 33.25
N LYS A 1095 -12.54 38.39 32.50
CA LYS A 1095 -13.32 39.54 32.94
C LYS A 1095 -14.81 39.32 32.74
N ARG A 1096 -15.63 39.60 33.76
CA ARG A 1096 -17.10 39.51 33.68
C ARG A 1096 -17.59 38.17 33.11
N LEU A 1097 -17.06 37.07 33.64
CA LEU A 1097 -17.40 35.71 33.23
C LEU A 1097 -18.07 34.96 34.38
N VAL A 1098 -19.24 34.39 34.09
CA VAL A 1098 -20.06 33.63 35.04
C VAL A 1098 -20.28 32.22 34.49
N ILE A 1099 -19.90 31.21 35.28
CA ILE A 1099 -20.08 29.79 34.95
C ILE A 1099 -21.00 29.17 36.01
N ASN A 1100 -22.17 28.68 35.60
CA ASN A 1100 -23.15 28.05 36.48
C ASN A 1100 -23.34 26.56 36.15
N ASP A 1101 -23.70 25.75 37.15
CA ASP A 1101 -24.16 24.36 36.98
C ASP A 1101 -23.21 23.48 36.12
N SER A 1102 -21.91 23.78 36.15
CA SER A 1102 -20.92 23.23 35.22
C SER A 1102 -19.97 22.25 35.91
N ASN A 1103 -19.19 21.51 35.12
CA ASN A 1103 -18.19 20.57 35.63
C ASN A 1103 -16.76 21.03 35.27
N LEU A 1104 -15.97 21.36 36.27
CA LEU A 1104 -14.60 21.88 36.18
C LEU A 1104 -13.66 20.97 36.98
N ILE A 1105 -13.44 19.75 36.49
CA ILE A 1105 -12.50 18.81 37.09
C ILE A 1105 -11.16 18.91 36.38
N GLN A 1106 -10.07 19.07 37.14
CA GLN A 1106 -8.69 19.09 36.65
C GLN A 1106 -8.39 20.19 35.60
N CYS A 1107 -9.10 21.32 35.66
CA CYS A 1107 -8.78 22.47 34.83
C CYS A 1107 -7.55 23.23 35.35
N ASP A 1108 -6.78 23.82 34.44
CA ASP A 1108 -5.63 24.65 34.79
C ASP A 1108 -5.92 26.13 34.54
N PHE A 1109 -5.87 26.95 35.59
CA PHE A 1109 -6.03 28.39 35.55
C PHE A 1109 -4.75 29.14 35.94
N SER A 1110 -3.60 28.47 35.94
CA SER A 1110 -2.34 29.04 36.42
C SER A 1110 -1.92 30.27 35.60
N ASN A 1111 -1.23 31.22 36.22
CA ASN A 1111 -0.75 32.47 35.62
C ASN A 1111 -1.87 33.37 35.04
N SER A 1112 -3.12 33.20 35.49
CA SER A 1112 -4.28 33.95 34.98
C SER A 1112 -4.65 35.15 35.86
N ILE A 1113 -5.31 36.14 35.25
CA ILE A 1113 -5.84 37.34 35.90
C ILE A 1113 -7.37 37.26 35.91
N PHE A 1114 -7.99 37.59 37.04
CA PHE A 1114 -9.44 37.57 37.20
C PHE A 1114 -10.01 38.93 37.61
N GLU A 1115 -11.10 39.35 36.95
CA GLU A 1115 -11.82 40.59 37.20
C GLU A 1115 -13.35 40.36 37.05
N TYR A 1116 -14.11 40.28 38.14
CA TYR A 1116 -15.53 39.89 38.11
C TYR A 1116 -15.75 38.47 37.53
N PHE A 1117 -14.97 37.49 38.00
CA PHE A 1117 -15.10 36.08 37.61
C PHE A 1117 -15.88 35.29 38.66
N ASN A 1118 -16.91 34.56 38.24
CA ASN A 1118 -17.78 33.82 39.16
C ASN A 1118 -18.03 32.39 38.69
N ILE A 1119 -17.87 31.42 39.59
CA ILE A 1119 -18.32 30.04 39.40
C ILE A 1119 -19.39 29.73 40.44
N PHE A 1120 -20.59 29.35 40.00
CA PHE A 1120 -21.70 28.97 40.86
C PHE A 1120 -22.15 27.54 40.58
N TYR A 1121 -22.61 26.86 41.63
CA TYR A 1121 -23.28 25.57 41.54
C TYR A 1121 -22.56 24.52 40.67
N SER A 1122 -21.23 24.57 40.64
CA SER A 1122 -20.40 23.76 39.74
C SER A 1122 -19.55 22.75 40.49
N GLY A 1123 -19.25 21.62 39.86
CA GLY A 1123 -18.31 20.62 40.38
C GLY A 1123 -16.88 21.06 40.14
N ILE A 1124 -16.10 21.33 41.20
CA ILE A 1124 -14.72 21.83 41.08
C ILE A 1124 -13.76 20.92 41.85
N ARG A 1125 -12.94 20.12 41.14
CA ARG A 1125 -11.99 19.17 41.76
C ARG A 1125 -10.67 19.19 41.02
N GLY A 1126 -9.54 19.30 41.74
CA GLY A 1126 -8.21 19.22 41.12
C GLY A 1126 -7.85 20.44 40.26
N LEU A 1127 -8.47 21.60 40.51
CA LEU A 1127 -8.17 22.85 39.80
C LEU A 1127 -6.75 23.34 40.12
N LYS A 1128 -6.09 24.03 39.20
CA LYS A 1128 -4.80 24.68 39.46
C LYS A 1128 -4.93 26.19 39.34
N PHE A 1129 -4.60 26.92 40.41
CA PHE A 1129 -4.59 28.39 40.44
C PHE A 1129 -3.19 28.95 40.74
N ASN A 1130 -2.13 28.32 40.24
CA ASN A 1130 -0.76 28.75 40.58
C ASN A 1130 -0.49 30.15 40.00
N ASN A 1131 0.10 31.05 40.78
CA ASN A 1131 0.48 32.41 40.35
C ASN A 1131 -0.65 33.23 39.70
N VAL A 1132 -1.84 33.24 40.32
CA VAL A 1132 -2.98 34.02 39.82
C VAL A 1132 -3.05 35.42 40.42
N ASP A 1133 -3.68 36.36 39.71
CA ASP A 1133 -3.95 37.72 40.18
C ASP A 1133 -5.45 38.02 40.14
N ILE A 1134 -5.95 38.80 41.11
CA ILE A 1134 -7.37 39.17 41.24
C ILE A 1134 -7.47 40.69 41.29
N LYS A 1135 -8.05 41.29 40.23
CA LYS A 1135 -8.14 42.75 40.03
C LYS A 1135 -9.58 43.27 40.16
N GLY A 1136 -9.71 44.58 40.41
CA GLY A 1136 -10.98 45.31 40.47
C GLY A 1136 -10.99 46.39 41.55
N LEU A 1137 -11.71 47.50 41.34
CA LEU A 1137 -11.91 48.55 42.35
C LEU A 1137 -12.90 48.09 43.45
N LEU A 1138 -12.90 48.76 44.61
CA LEU A 1138 -14.05 48.74 45.52
C LEU A 1138 -15.20 49.43 44.77
N TYR A 1139 -16.36 48.78 44.72
CA TYR A 1139 -17.55 49.17 43.96
C TYR A 1139 -17.86 50.68 44.03
N ASP A 1140 -18.17 51.30 42.89
CA ASP A 1140 -18.86 52.60 42.81
C ASP A 1140 -20.35 52.32 42.56
N ASP A 1141 -21.20 52.58 43.57
CA ASP A 1141 -22.64 52.29 43.54
C ASP A 1141 -23.42 53.16 42.54
N SER A 1142 -22.77 54.13 41.88
CA SER A 1142 -23.44 55.13 41.04
C SER A 1142 -23.78 54.71 39.60
N LEU A 1143 -23.32 53.54 39.13
CA LEU A 1143 -23.35 53.18 37.70
C LEU A 1143 -24.43 52.16 37.26
N PHE A 1144 -25.30 51.64 38.14
CA PHE A 1144 -26.25 50.59 37.74
C PHE A 1144 -27.70 50.80 38.20
N ASN A 1145 -28.57 51.06 37.22
CA ASN A 1145 -30.03 51.03 37.32
C ASN A 1145 -30.57 50.04 36.27
N SER A 1146 -30.53 48.73 36.53
CA SER A 1146 -31.35 47.74 35.80
C SER A 1146 -31.47 46.42 36.58
N SER A 1147 -32.57 45.72 36.36
CA SER A 1147 -33.18 44.63 37.16
C SER A 1147 -32.45 43.27 37.19
N LEU A 1148 -31.14 43.22 36.95
CA LEU A 1148 -30.30 42.01 36.99
C LEU A 1148 -29.38 41.99 38.23
N ASN A 1149 -29.97 42.05 39.42
CA ASN A 1149 -29.27 41.96 40.72
C ASN A 1149 -28.79 40.52 41.06
N ARG A 1150 -27.80 39.94 40.36
CA ARG A 1150 -27.34 38.57 40.70
C ARG A 1150 -25.84 38.30 40.85
N TYR A 1151 -24.92 39.19 40.44
CA TYR A 1151 -23.49 38.87 40.44
C TYR A 1151 -22.66 39.91 41.20
N GLU A 1152 -22.39 39.62 42.47
CA GLU A 1152 -21.75 40.55 43.42
C GLU A 1152 -20.32 40.08 43.75
N GLY A 1153 -19.30 40.68 43.11
CA GLY A 1153 -17.91 40.67 43.61
C GLY A 1153 -16.79 40.51 42.57
N ARG A 1154 -15.52 40.77 42.97
CA ARG A 1154 -14.34 40.67 42.08
C ARG A 1154 -14.00 39.23 41.68
N PHE A 1155 -14.19 38.28 42.59
CA PHE A 1155 -14.02 36.84 42.34
C PHE A 1155 -14.91 36.05 43.29
N SER A 1156 -15.62 35.03 42.79
CA SER A 1156 -16.50 34.18 43.62
C SER A 1156 -16.46 32.71 43.22
N LEU A 1157 -16.42 31.84 44.23
CA LEU A 1157 -16.59 30.38 44.08
C LEU A 1157 -17.73 29.89 44.97
N THR A 1158 -18.75 29.26 44.39
CA THR A 1158 -19.86 28.63 45.10
C THR A 1158 -19.98 27.16 44.66
N PHE A 1159 -19.83 26.25 45.62
CA PHE A 1159 -19.78 24.80 45.43
C PHE A 1159 -21.18 24.17 45.45
N CYS A 1160 -21.39 23.11 44.65
CA CYS A 1160 -22.71 22.46 44.54
C CYS A 1160 -22.89 21.17 45.37
N ASP A 1161 -21.82 20.51 45.79
CA ASP A 1161 -21.91 19.10 46.18
C ASP A 1161 -21.35 18.81 47.58
N ILE A 1162 -22.24 18.37 48.49
CA ILE A 1162 -21.93 17.93 49.87
C ILE A 1162 -21.00 16.70 49.87
N SER A 1163 -20.97 15.95 48.77
CA SER A 1163 -20.11 14.77 48.57
C SER A 1163 -18.61 15.10 48.37
N GLN A 1164 -18.24 16.37 48.19
CA GLN A 1164 -16.84 16.82 48.02
C GLN A 1164 -16.17 17.29 49.32
N GLY A 1165 -16.96 17.46 50.39
CA GLY A 1165 -16.50 17.65 51.77
C GLY A 1165 -15.66 18.90 52.09
N ILE A 1166 -15.61 19.91 51.20
CA ILE A 1166 -15.15 21.27 51.52
C ILE A 1166 -16.02 22.28 50.77
N LEU A 1167 -16.74 23.14 51.50
CA LEU A 1167 -17.38 24.33 50.94
C LEU A 1167 -16.37 25.49 50.97
N PHE A 1168 -16.31 26.39 49.97
CA PHE A 1168 -15.54 27.63 50.15
C PHE A 1168 -16.10 28.35 51.36
N PRO A 1169 -15.28 28.73 52.36
CA PRO A 1169 -15.80 29.47 53.49
C PRO A 1169 -16.40 30.79 53.03
N GLN A 1170 -17.60 31.10 53.52
CA GLN A 1170 -18.27 32.36 53.19
C GLN A 1170 -17.39 33.57 53.52
N LYS A 1171 -16.61 33.50 54.60
CA LYS A 1171 -15.65 34.53 55.02
C LYS A 1171 -14.57 34.84 53.96
N LEU A 1172 -13.97 33.80 53.36
CA LEU A 1172 -12.98 33.97 52.29
C LEU A 1172 -13.64 34.43 51.00
N ASN A 1173 -14.83 33.89 50.68
CA ASN A 1173 -15.57 34.29 49.50
C ASN A 1173 -15.97 35.77 49.54
N ASN A 1174 -16.44 36.26 50.70
CA ASN A 1174 -16.80 37.67 50.90
C ASN A 1174 -15.58 38.59 50.76
N PHE A 1175 -14.40 38.17 51.24
CA PHE A 1175 -13.15 38.90 51.05
C PHE A 1175 -12.80 39.02 49.57
N LEU A 1176 -12.81 37.91 48.82
CA LEU A 1176 -12.55 37.90 47.38
C LEU A 1176 -13.59 38.71 46.58
N LYS A 1177 -14.84 38.74 47.05
CA LYS A 1177 -15.91 39.57 46.46
C LYS A 1177 -15.70 41.07 46.72
N GLY A 1178 -15.10 41.46 47.83
CA GLY A 1178 -14.93 42.86 48.23
C GLY A 1178 -16.15 43.49 48.92
N LYS A 1179 -17.11 42.69 49.44
CA LYS A 1179 -18.27 43.17 50.23
C LYS A 1179 -18.48 42.30 51.47
N LYS A 1180 -18.95 42.90 52.59
CA LYS A 1180 -19.42 42.17 53.80
C LYS A 1180 -20.86 41.62 53.66
N THR A 1181 -21.65 42.16 52.73
CA THR A 1181 -23.06 41.82 52.54
C THR A 1181 -23.34 41.57 51.06
N GLY A 1182 -23.84 40.38 50.75
CA GLY A 1182 -24.36 39.98 49.45
C GLY A 1182 -25.38 38.85 49.62
N ARG A 1183 -26.37 38.73 48.73
CA ARG A 1183 -27.48 37.78 48.91
C ARG A 1183 -26.99 36.32 48.95
N ILE A 1184 -27.24 35.68 50.10
CA ILE A 1184 -27.25 34.25 50.44
C ILE A 1184 -26.36 33.36 49.54
N ASN A 1185 -25.08 33.27 49.89
CA ASN A 1185 -24.40 31.99 49.71
C ASN A 1185 -25.05 31.01 50.69
N TYR A 1186 -25.52 29.86 50.24
CA TYR A 1186 -25.89 28.74 51.13
C TYR A 1186 -24.65 28.08 51.78
N SER A 1187 -23.52 28.78 51.79
CA SER A 1187 -22.26 28.31 52.38
C SER A 1187 -22.21 28.73 53.84
N PRO A 1188 -21.86 27.84 54.77
CA PRO A 1188 -21.68 28.18 56.18
C PRO A 1188 -20.54 29.20 56.37
N ASP A 1189 -20.59 29.97 57.45
CA ASP A 1189 -19.54 30.94 57.85
C ASP A 1189 -18.13 30.32 57.86
N TYR A 1190 -18.07 29.01 58.16
CA TYR A 1190 -16.88 28.18 58.20
C TYR A 1190 -17.14 26.89 57.42
N ALA A 1191 -16.17 26.40 56.67
CA ALA A 1191 -16.25 25.09 56.03
C ALA A 1191 -15.99 23.98 57.06
N SER A 1192 -16.92 23.04 57.25
CA SER A 1192 -16.68 21.82 58.02
C SER A 1192 -16.02 20.75 57.15
N ILE A 1193 -14.89 20.21 57.62
CA ILE A 1193 -14.10 19.21 56.92
C ILE A 1193 -14.24 17.87 57.67
N ASN A 1194 -14.88 16.89 57.04
CA ASN A 1194 -15.10 15.54 57.58
C ASN A 1194 -13.96 14.57 57.17
N TYR A 1195 -13.37 13.84 58.12
CA TYR A 1195 -12.19 12.99 57.89
C TYR A 1195 -12.42 11.72 57.07
N GLU A 1196 -13.66 11.32 56.76
CA GLU A 1196 -13.94 10.09 56.00
C GLU A 1196 -13.43 10.12 54.54
N PHE A 1197 -13.05 11.29 54.00
CA PHE A 1197 -12.64 11.49 52.60
C PHE A 1197 -11.18 11.98 52.41
N GLY A 1198 -10.29 11.70 53.37
CA GLY A 1198 -8.96 12.32 53.55
C GLY A 1198 -8.08 12.54 52.30
N ASP A 1199 -7.88 11.56 51.42
CA ASP A 1199 -7.02 11.71 50.23
C ASP A 1199 -7.65 12.62 49.17
N SER A 1200 -8.96 12.51 48.93
CA SER A 1200 -9.68 13.38 47.99
C SER A 1200 -9.73 14.84 48.47
N MET A 1201 -9.69 15.07 49.79
CA MET A 1201 -9.71 16.42 50.37
C MET A 1201 -8.37 17.14 50.30
N LYS A 1202 -7.26 16.40 50.44
CA LYS A 1202 -5.91 16.95 50.26
C LYS A 1202 -5.76 17.58 48.88
N ASP A 1203 -6.22 16.90 47.83
CA ASP A 1203 -6.18 17.40 46.46
C ASP A 1203 -7.03 18.67 46.28
N SER A 1204 -8.22 18.73 46.90
CA SER A 1204 -9.08 19.91 46.86
C SER A 1204 -8.48 21.13 47.57
N LEU A 1205 -7.79 20.95 48.71
CA LEU A 1205 -7.11 22.04 49.41
C LEU A 1205 -5.86 22.53 48.66
N LEU A 1206 -5.08 21.59 48.11
CA LEU A 1206 -3.92 21.92 47.28
C LEU A 1206 -4.34 22.70 46.03
N SER A 1207 -5.50 22.39 45.45
CA SER A 1207 -6.06 23.09 44.29
C SER A 1207 -6.29 24.58 44.55
N LEU A 1208 -6.59 24.97 45.80
CA LEU A 1208 -6.87 26.34 46.21
C LEU A 1208 -5.63 27.10 46.72
N SER A 1209 -4.46 26.45 46.79
CA SER A 1209 -3.22 27.02 47.34
C SER A 1209 -2.85 28.37 46.71
N GLY A 1210 -2.95 28.50 45.39
CA GLY A 1210 -2.67 29.76 44.70
C GLY A 1210 -3.68 30.88 45.00
N ILE A 1211 -4.95 30.55 45.26
CA ILE A 1211 -5.94 31.52 45.75
C ILE A 1211 -5.58 31.97 47.18
N PHE A 1212 -5.16 31.05 48.05
CA PHE A 1212 -4.70 31.41 49.39
C PHE A 1212 -3.45 32.30 49.34
N LYS A 1213 -2.49 31.99 48.47
CA LYS A 1213 -1.30 32.82 48.22
C LYS A 1213 -1.70 34.23 47.78
N GLN A 1214 -2.68 34.35 46.90
CA GLN A 1214 -3.18 35.66 46.46
C GLN A 1214 -3.88 36.43 47.60
N ILE A 1215 -4.68 35.77 48.44
CA ILE A 1215 -5.30 36.40 49.62
C ILE A 1215 -4.22 36.97 50.57
N LEU A 1216 -3.14 36.23 50.80
CA LEU A 1216 -2.00 36.71 51.59
C LEU A 1216 -1.30 37.91 50.91
N LYS A 1217 -1.09 37.88 49.58
CA LYS A 1217 -0.55 39.02 48.81
C LYS A 1217 -1.42 40.27 48.88
N MET A 1218 -2.74 40.10 49.04
CA MET A 1218 -3.70 41.20 49.22
C MET A 1218 -3.70 41.79 50.65
N GLY A 1219 -2.85 41.29 51.56
CA GLY A 1219 -2.60 41.87 52.89
C GLY A 1219 -3.32 41.20 54.06
N GLU A 1220 -3.97 40.06 53.86
CA GLU A 1220 -4.60 39.30 54.95
C GLU A 1220 -3.63 38.35 55.66
N SER A 1221 -3.94 38.02 56.91
CA SER A 1221 -3.09 37.16 57.74
C SER A 1221 -3.31 35.66 57.48
N THR A 1222 -2.28 34.84 57.73
CA THR A 1222 -2.42 33.37 57.75
C THR A 1222 -3.51 32.90 58.72
N ASN A 1223 -3.65 33.56 59.86
CA ASN A 1223 -4.72 33.33 60.83
C ASN A 1223 -6.13 33.56 60.25
N PHE A 1224 -6.30 34.54 59.35
CA PHE A 1224 -7.58 34.79 58.69
C PHE A 1224 -8.00 33.60 57.81
N ILE A 1225 -7.06 33.03 57.06
CA ILE A 1225 -7.30 31.85 56.21
C ILE A 1225 -7.55 30.61 57.08
N ILE A 1226 -6.67 30.32 58.04
CA ILE A 1226 -6.78 29.15 58.92
C ILE A 1226 -8.10 29.17 59.70
N SER A 1227 -8.48 30.31 60.28
CA SER A 1227 -9.73 30.45 61.05
C SER A 1227 -11.00 30.31 60.22
N SER A 1228 -10.91 30.31 58.88
CA SER A 1228 -12.06 30.14 57.99
C SER A 1228 -12.45 28.67 57.76
N PHE A 1229 -11.62 27.72 58.20
CA PHE A 1229 -11.87 26.28 58.08
C PHE A 1229 -12.02 25.63 59.47
N ARG A 1230 -12.96 24.69 59.61
CA ARG A 1230 -13.18 23.89 60.83
C ARG A 1230 -13.04 22.40 60.52
N PHE A 1231 -12.13 21.71 61.21
CA PHE A 1231 -11.92 20.28 61.03
C PHE A 1231 -12.69 19.48 62.11
N GLU A 1232 -13.61 18.60 61.71
CA GLU A 1232 -14.52 17.88 62.63
C GLU A 1232 -13.90 16.60 63.21
N LYS A 1233 -13.53 16.53 64.49
CA LYS A 1233 -12.82 15.36 65.08
C LYS A 1233 -13.41 14.00 64.66
N PRO A 1234 -12.59 13.01 64.23
CA PRO A 1234 -13.09 11.69 63.86
C PRO A 1234 -13.68 10.98 65.09
N THR A 1235 -14.82 10.32 64.90
CA THR A 1235 -15.56 9.60 65.96
C THR A 1235 -14.77 8.45 66.58
N ASN A 1236 -13.69 7.99 65.94
CA ASN A 1236 -12.76 7.00 66.49
C ASN A 1236 -11.40 7.62 66.87
N ASN A 1237 -11.20 7.83 68.18
CA ASN A 1237 -9.96 8.27 68.81
C ASN A 1237 -8.76 7.38 68.43
N LYS A 1238 -7.81 7.92 67.64
CA LYS A 1238 -6.33 7.69 67.71
C LYS A 1238 -5.56 8.07 66.44
N LYS A 1239 -6.19 8.48 65.33
CA LYS A 1239 -5.44 9.07 64.22
C LYS A 1239 -5.14 10.54 64.53
N GLU A 1240 -3.86 10.87 64.68
CA GLU A 1240 -3.40 12.25 64.76
C GLU A 1240 -4.00 13.09 63.62
N ASN A 1241 -4.16 14.37 63.92
CA ASN A 1241 -4.81 15.37 63.09
C ASN A 1241 -3.94 15.78 61.87
N ILE A 1242 -3.62 14.81 61.00
CA ILE A 1242 -2.63 14.93 59.92
C ILE A 1242 -3.09 15.92 58.85
N LEU A 1243 -4.38 15.94 58.48
CA LEU A 1243 -4.91 16.83 57.44
C LEU A 1243 -4.88 18.31 57.87
N GLU A 1244 -5.29 18.61 59.11
CA GLU A 1244 -5.21 19.95 59.67
C GLU A 1244 -3.75 20.43 59.77
N LYS A 1245 -2.83 19.57 60.25
CA LYS A 1245 -1.39 19.87 60.27
C LYS A 1245 -0.82 20.15 58.87
N ILE A 1246 -1.20 19.36 57.86
CA ILE A 1246 -0.78 19.55 56.47
C ILE A 1246 -1.32 20.87 55.91
N PHE A 1247 -2.60 21.18 56.15
CA PHE A 1247 -3.21 22.42 55.69
C PHE A 1247 -2.58 23.65 56.34
N ILE A 1248 -2.41 23.65 57.66
CA ILE A 1248 -1.75 24.73 58.40
C ILE A 1248 -0.31 24.91 57.88
N LYS A 1249 0.45 23.81 57.75
CA LYS A 1249 1.81 23.86 57.21
C LYS A 1249 1.83 24.47 55.80
N MET A 1250 0.92 24.07 54.92
CA MET A 1250 0.79 24.61 53.56
C MET A 1250 0.59 26.13 53.59
N ILE A 1251 -0.31 26.65 54.43
CA ILE A 1251 -0.56 28.10 54.51
C ILE A 1251 0.67 28.88 55.01
N TYR A 1252 1.39 28.37 56.01
CA TYR A 1252 2.64 28.98 56.47
C TYR A 1252 3.79 28.88 55.46
N ASP A 1253 3.86 27.78 54.71
CA ASP A 1253 4.84 27.62 53.64
C ASP A 1253 4.57 28.64 52.51
N LEU A 1254 3.30 28.89 52.15
CA LEU A 1254 2.91 29.94 51.21
C LEU A 1254 3.27 31.36 51.69
N GLU A 1255 3.09 31.66 52.98
CA GLU A 1255 3.51 32.94 53.57
C GLU A 1255 5.04 33.13 53.47
N LYS A 1256 5.81 32.09 53.77
CA LYS A 1256 7.28 32.11 53.60
C LYS A 1256 7.70 32.29 52.16
N GLU A 1257 7.01 31.64 51.21
CA GLU A 1257 7.26 31.87 49.78
C GLU A 1257 7.06 33.34 49.41
N ILE A 1258 5.98 33.97 49.88
CA ILE A 1258 5.73 35.40 49.62
C ILE A 1258 6.82 36.29 50.24
N ILE A 1259 7.27 35.98 51.46
CA ILE A 1259 8.35 36.71 52.13
C ILE A 1259 9.68 36.56 51.38
N ASN A 1260 9.94 35.40 50.77
CA ASN A 1260 11.15 35.18 49.96
C ASN A 1260 11.05 35.77 48.53
N GLU A 1261 9.84 36.01 48.02
CA GLU A 1261 9.57 36.65 46.72
C GLU A 1261 9.69 38.18 46.76
N ASN A 1262 9.50 38.79 47.94
CA ASN A 1262 9.64 40.23 48.21
C ASN A 1262 11.05 40.57 48.71
#